data_AF-A0A6I5E8Y1-F1
#
_entry.id   AF-A0A6I5E8Y1-F1
#
_cell.length_a   1.000
_cell.length_b   1.000
_cell.length_c   1.000
_cell.angle_alpha   90.00
_cell.angle_beta   90.00
_cell.angle_gamma   90.00
#
_symmetry.space_group_name_H-M   'P 1'
#
loop_
_entity.id
_entity.type
_entity.pdbx_description
1 polymer ?
#
loop_
_entity_poly.entity_id
_entity_poly.type
_entity_poly.pdbx_seq_one_letter_code
_entity_poly.pdbx_strand_id
1 'polypeptide(L)'
;MDVRHDTGSGDDAAPTDGTPLPAPRRPVRRPAAARTTFHRDRRTVRKRLWAASGAGVGAVVCWVSADAVHAVRAPVPVVAECVLGGAVLAVVCVRLLLTSLWPVALTVDIDGIEWHGPLRRLRWSWPELDWLCVVPAVDRRILRTGHRFPEQLLLRTTPPATAPATAPTTPPTPSPLTAPATAPGPRRRITGPAGLLLRTVELTPRWDAGWRCVSVDLRPLAVEPRELDLALDTHAGPRWRRTGLPPATTSAVATGSEYRIPGRLRSPLTRRAAGYGGRLSVAVWLACCYGYLRFAATRPGPGLHWAYLGAGLAAPAVVLPALLALDHLLARRCALHLDAGGLRLHAGGTDRALPWSAVESLEIGSAPEGARGRQHRWALLARPLVPEPGAAPPRDCFRAAPDGTLRIVPVLAGVPGEALGLAVHPGQLAHALHTFGVRVAGPARDGDGAQRWSAPALDAAVPPADPPSAPPSGTRSAAPGELRVLRVSPTGDSGHRTIAAALRAHTGPGPLRVMVEPGRYPEPLSLKGEVELCAARGPGTVVVEPAVAGANVLDVTGSAVVTGLAVVGRGTATVAVFGRLLLRDCRLEGRDGAAALTASAGSEITVMGGELAVGKATLQGARAVLRGTRFQAAGEDALVVSQGAHAEVTDCVFADGRGSAVHVSGAGTRARLRTCEFSGFGGHGVLVEQQAEAEVRDCLLRDLSGTALGFRDQGHGTVVGTRVRGADAGAVVSGGADPTLRDCSFHGCRAVGVRVTEEAVCGIEDCSFEHLSNAALSVDQKARLRVNGCRIVDARHGVVVEKGHASLERVEARALTGSVVRLCQDGTFEAAELRADDCKYGLHASGSGSSGELTGAELCGMRDCALVLTGSARVVARNLRISEPVSDGLFARDTSYLTVRQCTVERAARYGAHILDSAVLVADQLTVTDSGAHGILAENSSQFDIRDSSCTGSDGDGLRTRSDVSGRITDSRITGSRGEAVAGDGSVRLDAVTTRDAPPPAGQPAAGLGPQAELDALIGLTEAKRQVRTQVDLLRLARLRRDAGLSEPPGGRHLVFSGPPGTGKTTVARLYGRILAELGVLSDGRLVEVHRSDLVGQYLGSTALKTRAVFDSARGGVLFIDEAYSLARRFGVNHDLGQEAIDELTKLMEDHREDVVVIAAGYPVEMEGFLEANPGLASRFSRIVTFSPYSPGELVRIVRHLADRHGFELDPDVEPRLLARFRGRASTGSPSNGRDARTLFETMIEHMAGRLSDIDRPTHQELLTLRPDDIPEP
;
A
#
# COMPACT_ATOMS: atom_id res chain seq x y z
N MET A 1 37.06 27.43 -55.99
CA MET A 1 36.69 26.01 -55.95
C MET A 1 35.69 25.88 -54.79
N ASP A 2 34.37 25.94 -54.98
CA ASP A 2 33.49 25.37 -56.04
C ASP A 2 33.45 23.83 -55.97
N VAL A 3 32.32 23.15 -56.22
CA VAL A 3 31.33 23.37 -57.31
C VAL A 3 29.86 23.01 -56.92
N ARG A 4 28.96 24.02 -56.99
CA ARG A 4 27.54 24.03 -57.48
C ARG A 4 26.49 23.02 -56.93
N HIS A 5 25.17 23.17 -57.12
CA HIS A 5 24.27 24.06 -57.91
C HIS A 5 23.13 24.58 -56.98
N ASP A 6 22.70 25.86 -56.99
CA ASP A 6 21.73 26.56 -57.90
C ASP A 6 20.27 26.08 -57.82
N THR A 7 19.19 26.89 -57.83
CA THR A 7 18.91 28.36 -57.95
C THR A 7 17.58 28.67 -57.18
N GLY A 8 17.17 29.87 -56.73
CA GLY A 8 16.98 31.19 -57.40
C GLY A 8 15.60 31.28 -58.10
N SER A 9 14.75 32.32 -58.08
CA SER A 9 14.65 33.68 -57.46
C SER A 9 13.13 34.08 -57.42
N GLY A 10 12.58 35.07 -56.68
CA GLY A 10 12.75 36.54 -56.72
C GLY A 10 11.98 37.20 -57.90
N ASP A 11 11.22 38.30 -57.80
CA ASP A 11 10.79 39.15 -56.65
C ASP A 11 9.62 40.12 -57.07
N ASP A 12 9.42 41.26 -56.37
CA ASP A 12 8.50 42.43 -56.62
C ASP A 12 7.00 42.27 -56.19
N ALA A 13 6.30 43.17 -55.44
CA ALA A 13 6.21 44.66 -55.28
C ALA A 13 4.97 45.26 -56.01
N ALA A 14 4.15 46.21 -55.50
CA ALA A 14 4.01 46.83 -54.16
C ALA A 14 2.52 47.27 -53.84
N PRO A 15 2.12 48.46 -53.30
CA PRO A 15 1.28 48.51 -52.07
C PRO A 15 0.01 49.42 -52.07
N THR A 16 -0.58 49.66 -50.87
CA THR A 16 -1.43 50.79 -50.38
C THR A 16 -2.90 50.55 -49.92
N ASP A 17 -3.11 50.74 -48.61
CA ASP A 17 -4.19 51.39 -47.81
C ASP A 17 -5.68 51.47 -48.22
N GLY A 18 -6.59 51.36 -47.22
CA GLY A 18 -7.96 51.92 -47.29
C GLY A 18 -9.10 51.19 -46.52
N THR A 19 -9.54 51.72 -45.37
CA THR A 19 -10.75 51.31 -44.59
C THR A 19 -12.00 52.18 -44.93
N PRO A 20 -13.27 51.92 -44.51
CA PRO A 20 -13.89 50.80 -43.75
C PRO A 20 -15.26 50.25 -44.31
N LEU A 21 -15.98 49.48 -43.47
CA LEU A 21 -17.40 48.96 -43.47
C LEU A 21 -18.55 49.87 -44.05
N PRO A 22 -19.81 49.39 -44.30
CA PRO A 22 -20.45 48.05 -44.13
C PRO A 22 -21.29 47.54 -45.37
N ALA A 23 -22.20 46.56 -45.16
CA ALA A 23 -23.05 45.83 -46.16
C ALA A 23 -24.48 46.45 -46.32
N PRO A 24 -25.54 45.83 -46.95
CA PRO A 24 -25.69 44.53 -47.69
C PRO A 24 -26.63 44.49 -48.94
N ARG A 25 -26.63 43.38 -49.74
CA ARG A 25 -27.83 42.60 -50.27
C ARG A 25 -27.51 41.66 -51.49
N ARG A 26 -28.46 40.74 -51.78
CA ARG A 26 -28.59 39.77 -52.91
C ARG A 26 -29.88 40.13 -53.74
N PRO A 27 -30.43 39.39 -54.77
CA PRO A 27 -30.12 38.05 -55.34
C PRO A 27 -30.30 37.83 -56.90
N VAL A 28 -29.92 36.63 -57.42
CA VAL A 28 -30.62 35.84 -58.52
C VAL A 28 -30.60 36.43 -59.97
N ARG A 29 -30.69 35.76 -61.15
CA ARG A 29 -30.76 34.37 -61.75
C ARG A 29 -30.00 34.45 -63.15
N ARG A 30 -29.97 33.57 -64.18
CA ARG A 30 -30.61 32.31 -64.69
C ARG A 30 -29.62 31.58 -65.72
N PRO A 31 -29.93 30.59 -66.61
CA PRO A 31 -29.08 29.37 -66.74
C PRO A 31 -28.84 28.77 -68.17
N ALA A 32 -28.44 27.47 -68.20
CA ALA A 32 -28.40 26.46 -69.31
C ALA A 32 -27.02 26.23 -69.99
N ALA A 33 -26.68 25.08 -70.61
CA ALA A 33 -27.01 23.63 -70.44
C ALA A 33 -26.02 22.80 -71.35
N ALA A 34 -26.04 21.48 -71.62
CA ALA A 34 -26.90 20.34 -71.23
C ALA A 34 -26.17 18.96 -71.39
N ARG A 35 -26.32 18.04 -70.41
CA ARG A 35 -26.15 16.54 -70.46
C ARG A 35 -24.78 15.94 -70.85
N THR A 36 -24.37 14.80 -70.28
CA THR A 36 -25.10 13.71 -69.57
C THR A 36 -24.62 13.55 -68.10
N THR A 37 -25.17 12.80 -67.11
CA THR A 37 -26.24 11.78 -66.89
C THR A 37 -25.92 10.33 -67.29
N PHE A 38 -25.69 9.35 -66.41
CA PHE A 38 -26.46 8.86 -65.23
C PHE A 38 -25.49 8.07 -64.30
N HIS A 39 -25.75 7.69 -63.03
CA HIS A 39 -26.56 8.09 -61.84
C HIS A 39 -26.08 7.17 -60.66
N ARG A 40 -26.50 7.18 -59.38
CA ARG A 40 -27.56 7.88 -58.60
C ARG A 40 -27.04 8.22 -57.19
N ASP A 41 -27.55 9.31 -56.62
CA ASP A 41 -27.00 10.02 -55.44
C ASP A 41 -28.10 10.28 -54.38
N ARG A 42 -27.73 10.31 -53.08
CA ARG A 42 -28.19 11.24 -52.01
C ARG A 42 -27.46 10.92 -50.67
N ARG A 43 -26.73 11.82 -49.98
CA ARG A 43 -26.98 13.20 -49.44
C ARG A 43 -27.73 13.18 -48.09
N THR A 44 -27.45 14.04 -47.07
CA THR A 44 -26.57 15.25 -46.99
C THR A 44 -26.26 15.68 -45.54
N VAL A 45 -25.20 16.50 -45.34
CA VAL A 45 -25.00 17.54 -44.26
C VAL A 45 -24.92 17.03 -42.80
N ARG A 46 -23.96 17.35 -41.89
CA ARG A 46 -22.94 18.42 -41.64
C ARG A 46 -23.31 19.47 -40.55
N LYS A 47 -22.82 19.21 -39.32
CA LYS A 47 -22.47 20.12 -38.19
C LYS A 47 -23.56 20.89 -37.37
N ARG A 48 -23.55 20.54 -36.05
CA ARG A 48 -23.48 21.39 -34.82
C ARG A 48 -24.73 22.00 -34.14
N LEU A 49 -24.63 21.95 -32.80
CA LEU A 49 -25.16 22.82 -31.71
C LEU A 49 -26.49 22.49 -30.97
N TRP A 50 -26.29 22.25 -29.65
CA TRP A 50 -27.07 22.66 -28.45
C TRP A 50 -28.50 22.17 -28.14
N ALA A 51 -28.55 21.37 -27.06
CA ALA A 51 -29.25 21.65 -25.78
C ALA A 51 -30.75 21.32 -25.55
N ALA A 52 -31.03 21.11 -24.24
CA ALA A 52 -32.29 21.29 -23.50
C ALA A 52 -33.44 20.24 -23.56
N SER A 53 -33.47 19.38 -22.52
CA SER A 53 -34.65 19.04 -21.64
C SER A 53 -35.93 18.35 -22.16
N GLY A 54 -36.62 17.65 -21.24
CA GLY A 54 -37.90 16.92 -21.45
C GLY A 54 -37.69 15.42 -21.68
N ALA A 55 -37.89 14.47 -20.76
CA ALA A 55 -38.88 14.28 -19.69
C ALA A 55 -40.31 14.04 -20.20
N GLY A 56 -40.90 12.86 -19.90
CA GLY A 56 -42.31 12.58 -20.20
C GLY A 56 -42.66 11.14 -20.61
N VAL A 57 -43.15 10.37 -19.63
CA VAL A 57 -43.80 9.05 -19.69
C VAL A 57 -44.73 8.80 -20.91
N GLY A 58 -44.71 7.57 -21.44
CA GLY A 58 -45.78 7.02 -22.31
C GLY A 58 -45.64 5.50 -22.51
N ALA A 59 -46.73 4.73 -22.43
CA ALA A 59 -46.71 3.26 -22.51
C ALA A 59 -48.06 2.67 -22.98
N VAL A 60 -48.11 1.34 -23.17
CA VAL A 60 -49.29 0.44 -23.27
C VAL A 60 -49.86 0.14 -24.69
N VAL A 61 -49.46 -1.04 -25.20
CA VAL A 61 -50.27 -2.12 -25.84
C VAL A 61 -50.95 -1.94 -27.21
N CYS A 62 -50.75 -2.93 -28.10
CA CYS A 62 -51.85 -3.66 -28.77
C CYS A 62 -51.41 -5.07 -29.27
N TRP A 63 -52.35 -6.00 -29.47
CA TRP A 63 -52.12 -7.42 -29.79
C TRP A 63 -53.31 -7.97 -30.60
N VAL A 64 -53.11 -8.75 -31.67
CA VAL A 64 -54.19 -9.33 -32.51
C VAL A 64 -53.83 -10.74 -33.04
N SER A 65 -54.85 -11.59 -33.10
CA SER A 65 -54.96 -12.99 -33.58
C SER A 65 -55.33 -13.08 -35.09
N ALA A 66 -55.81 -14.19 -35.68
CA ALA A 66 -55.31 -15.58 -35.79
C ALA A 66 -56.02 -16.27 -37.00
N ASP A 67 -55.55 -17.47 -37.38
CA ASP A 67 -56.19 -18.55 -38.18
C ASP A 67 -56.75 -18.33 -39.60
N ALA A 68 -56.27 -19.18 -40.53
CA ALA A 68 -56.94 -19.62 -41.77
C ALA A 68 -56.36 -20.99 -42.23
N VAL A 69 -57.12 -21.79 -43.01
CA VAL A 69 -56.88 -23.25 -43.18
C VAL A 69 -56.51 -23.67 -44.63
N HIS A 70 -55.89 -24.86 -44.77
CA HIS A 70 -55.37 -25.53 -45.98
C HIS A 70 -56.26 -25.54 -47.25
N ALA A 71 -55.59 -25.55 -48.42
CA ALA A 71 -55.80 -26.56 -49.49
C ALA A 71 -54.62 -26.69 -50.48
N VAL A 72 -54.04 -27.91 -50.59
CA VAL A 72 -53.62 -28.64 -51.82
C VAL A 72 -52.94 -27.83 -52.98
N ARG A 73 -51.70 -28.10 -53.44
CA ARG A 73 -51.18 -29.35 -54.08
C ARG A 73 -49.64 -29.30 -54.31
N ALA A 74 -49.01 -30.46 -54.60
CA ALA A 74 -47.64 -30.65 -55.11
C ALA A 74 -46.46 -30.42 -54.10
N PRO A 75 -45.25 -31.02 -54.31
CA PRO A 75 -44.55 -31.67 -53.19
C PRO A 75 -43.12 -31.20 -52.83
N VAL A 76 -42.63 -31.75 -51.70
CA VAL A 76 -41.25 -31.73 -51.14
C VAL A 76 -40.82 -30.40 -50.44
N PRO A 77 -40.13 -30.44 -49.27
CA PRO A 77 -40.28 -29.37 -48.26
C PRO A 77 -38.94 -28.73 -47.76
N VAL A 78 -39.03 -28.04 -46.61
CA VAL A 78 -37.94 -27.59 -45.71
C VAL A 78 -37.21 -26.28 -46.07
N VAL A 79 -37.92 -25.14 -46.03
CA VAL A 79 -37.33 -23.82 -45.67
C VAL A 79 -38.24 -23.00 -44.72
N ALA A 80 -39.25 -23.61 -44.08
CA ALA A 80 -40.28 -22.88 -43.31
C ALA A 80 -40.11 -22.90 -41.78
N GLU A 81 -39.18 -23.71 -41.24
CA GLU A 81 -39.06 -23.90 -39.77
C GLU A 81 -38.04 -22.97 -39.08
N CYS A 82 -37.07 -22.43 -39.83
CA CYS A 82 -35.92 -21.71 -39.24
C CYS A 82 -36.28 -20.40 -38.52
N VAL A 83 -37.43 -19.78 -38.83
CA VAL A 83 -37.84 -18.50 -38.22
C VAL A 83 -38.66 -18.70 -36.94
N LEU A 84 -39.58 -19.67 -36.90
CA LEU A 84 -40.24 -20.04 -35.63
C LEU A 84 -39.28 -20.77 -34.68
N GLY A 85 -38.37 -21.59 -35.21
CA GLY A 85 -37.38 -22.30 -34.41
C GLY A 85 -36.55 -21.39 -33.50
N GLY A 86 -36.11 -20.23 -34.00
CA GLY A 86 -35.34 -19.26 -33.20
C GLY A 86 -36.12 -18.68 -32.02
N ALA A 87 -37.38 -18.28 -32.23
CA ALA A 87 -38.24 -17.73 -31.17
C ALA A 87 -38.64 -18.81 -30.15
N VAL A 88 -39.00 -20.01 -30.61
CA VAL A 88 -39.34 -21.14 -29.73
C VAL A 88 -38.12 -21.58 -28.94
N LEU A 89 -36.93 -21.69 -29.54
CA LEU A 89 -35.71 -22.06 -28.81
C LEU A 89 -35.31 -21.01 -27.77
N ALA A 90 -35.48 -19.71 -28.06
CA ALA A 90 -35.25 -18.66 -27.07
C ALA A 90 -36.21 -18.78 -25.87
N VAL A 91 -37.51 -18.96 -26.11
CA VAL A 91 -38.52 -19.15 -25.06
C VAL A 91 -38.30 -20.47 -24.30
N VAL A 92 -37.92 -21.55 -24.97
CA VAL A 92 -37.60 -22.85 -24.35
C VAL A 92 -36.32 -22.76 -23.52
N CYS A 93 -35.26 -22.08 -23.97
CA CYS A 93 -34.05 -21.87 -23.18
C CYS A 93 -34.31 -21.00 -21.95
N VAL A 94 -35.11 -19.94 -22.05
CA VAL A 94 -35.54 -19.13 -20.90
C VAL A 94 -36.41 -19.96 -19.94
N ARG A 95 -37.33 -20.78 -20.46
CA ARG A 95 -38.21 -21.65 -19.66
C ARG A 95 -37.45 -22.82 -19.02
N LEU A 96 -36.36 -23.30 -19.62
CA LEU A 96 -35.44 -24.30 -19.05
C LEU A 96 -34.56 -23.68 -17.97
N LEU A 97 -33.98 -22.50 -18.22
CA LEU A 97 -33.21 -21.76 -17.21
C LEU A 97 -34.07 -21.41 -15.97
N LEU A 98 -35.35 -21.08 -16.16
CA LEU A 98 -36.32 -20.83 -15.09
C LEU A 98 -36.87 -22.11 -14.43
N THR A 99 -36.63 -23.31 -14.97
CA THR A 99 -37.05 -24.59 -14.36
C THR A 99 -35.90 -25.45 -13.83
N SER A 100 -34.64 -25.06 -14.07
CA SER A 100 -33.44 -25.76 -13.57
C SER A 100 -32.93 -25.33 -12.18
N LEU A 101 -33.73 -24.56 -11.41
CA LEU A 101 -33.32 -24.00 -10.11
C LEU A 101 -33.99 -24.69 -8.90
N TRP A 102 -33.59 -25.95 -8.65
CA TRP A 102 -33.93 -26.80 -7.48
C TRP A 102 -35.40 -27.29 -7.38
N PRO A 103 -35.69 -28.35 -6.59
CA PRO A 103 -34.81 -29.10 -5.69
C PRO A 103 -34.58 -30.57 -6.07
N VAL A 104 -33.62 -31.21 -5.40
CA VAL A 104 -33.48 -32.67 -5.31
C VAL A 104 -33.24 -33.03 -3.85
N ALA A 105 -33.99 -33.99 -3.32
CA ALA A 105 -33.81 -34.51 -1.97
C ALA A 105 -33.53 -36.01 -2.01
N LEU A 106 -32.60 -36.46 -1.16
CA LEU A 106 -32.43 -37.86 -0.81
C LEU A 106 -32.91 -38.03 0.63
N THR A 107 -33.85 -38.95 0.84
CA THR A 107 -34.37 -39.32 2.16
C THR A 107 -34.00 -40.78 2.42
N VAL A 108 -33.51 -41.04 3.63
CA VAL A 108 -33.12 -42.37 4.09
C VAL A 108 -33.93 -42.66 5.35
N ASP A 109 -34.65 -43.78 5.35
CA ASP A 109 -35.51 -44.19 6.46
C ASP A 109 -35.26 -45.67 6.85
N ILE A 110 -36.11 -46.23 7.71
CA ILE A 110 -35.93 -47.60 8.22
C ILE A 110 -36.36 -48.69 7.23
N ASP A 111 -37.11 -48.34 6.18
CA ASP A 111 -37.55 -49.28 5.13
C ASP A 111 -36.59 -49.25 3.93
N GLY A 112 -36.00 -48.08 3.63
CA GLY A 112 -35.08 -47.93 2.51
C GLY A 112 -34.55 -46.51 2.25
N ILE A 113 -34.18 -46.28 0.98
CA ILE A 113 -33.73 -45.00 0.44
C ILE A 113 -34.78 -44.51 -0.58
N GLU A 114 -35.34 -43.32 -0.35
CA GLU A 114 -36.30 -42.67 -1.24
C GLU A 114 -35.70 -41.40 -1.87
N TRP A 115 -35.56 -41.41 -3.19
CA TRP A 115 -35.09 -40.28 -3.99
C TRP A 115 -36.26 -39.50 -4.59
N HIS A 116 -36.27 -38.18 -4.32
CA HIS A 116 -37.33 -37.29 -4.75
C HIS A 116 -36.83 -36.37 -5.87
N GLY A 117 -37.10 -36.78 -7.12
CA GLY A 117 -36.96 -35.94 -8.30
C GLY A 117 -38.26 -35.20 -8.65
N PRO A 118 -38.22 -34.15 -9.50
CA PRO A 118 -39.37 -33.29 -9.77
C PRO A 118 -40.53 -33.93 -10.54
N LEU A 119 -40.36 -35.15 -11.11
CA LEU A 119 -41.41 -35.85 -11.88
C LEU A 119 -41.56 -37.35 -11.54
N ARG A 120 -40.70 -37.92 -10.69
CA ARG A 120 -40.84 -39.28 -10.12
C ARG A 120 -40.20 -39.34 -8.75
N ARG A 121 -40.77 -40.17 -7.87
CA ARG A 121 -40.05 -40.75 -6.75
C ARG A 121 -39.50 -42.11 -7.15
N LEU A 122 -38.35 -42.49 -6.60
CA LEU A 122 -37.82 -43.85 -6.63
C LEU A 122 -37.52 -44.26 -5.19
N ARG A 123 -38.17 -45.31 -4.69
CA ARG A 123 -37.91 -45.90 -3.37
C ARG A 123 -37.24 -47.25 -3.61
N TRP A 124 -36.08 -47.46 -3.02
CA TRP A 124 -35.37 -48.74 -2.98
C TRP A 124 -35.37 -49.21 -1.54
N SER A 125 -35.98 -50.35 -1.27
CA SER A 125 -36.00 -50.94 0.08
C SER A 125 -34.63 -51.54 0.43
N TRP A 126 -34.31 -51.65 1.73
CA TRP A 126 -33.02 -52.20 2.16
C TRP A 126 -32.72 -53.62 1.63
N PRO A 127 -33.69 -54.54 1.45
CA PRO A 127 -33.46 -55.84 0.79
C PRO A 127 -33.12 -55.78 -0.71
N GLU A 128 -33.31 -54.63 -1.38
CA GLU A 128 -33.01 -54.43 -2.81
C GLU A 128 -31.62 -53.79 -3.03
N LEU A 129 -30.81 -53.67 -1.98
CA LEU A 129 -29.52 -52.96 -1.96
C LEU A 129 -28.42 -53.83 -1.34
N ASP A 130 -27.62 -54.53 -2.15
CA ASP A 130 -26.53 -55.41 -1.65
C ASP A 130 -25.35 -54.65 -1.02
N TRP A 131 -25.08 -53.41 -1.45
CA TRP A 131 -23.95 -52.59 -0.98
C TRP A 131 -24.26 -51.10 -1.04
N LEU A 132 -23.85 -50.35 0.00
CA LEU A 132 -23.92 -48.88 0.01
C LEU A 132 -22.53 -48.27 0.28
N CYS A 133 -22.02 -47.50 -0.69
CA CYS A 133 -20.73 -46.81 -0.59
C CYS A 133 -20.94 -45.29 -0.48
N VAL A 134 -20.38 -44.67 0.57
CA VAL A 134 -20.51 -43.23 0.86
C VAL A 134 -19.14 -42.58 0.81
N VAL A 135 -18.93 -41.65 -0.13
CA VAL A 135 -17.65 -40.96 -0.34
C VAL A 135 -17.82 -39.45 -0.11
N PRO A 136 -17.02 -38.81 0.77
CA PRO A 136 -17.07 -37.36 0.96
C PRO A 136 -16.49 -36.62 -0.25
N ALA A 137 -17.26 -35.71 -0.83
CA ALA A 137 -16.88 -34.99 -2.04
C ALA A 137 -15.82 -33.89 -1.77
N VAL A 138 -14.54 -34.26 -1.89
CA VAL A 138 -13.40 -33.33 -1.87
C VAL A 138 -12.60 -33.47 -3.18
N ASP A 139 -12.29 -32.30 -3.77
CA ASP A 139 -11.50 -31.97 -4.97
C ASP A 139 -11.05 -33.06 -5.99
N ARG A 140 -11.15 -32.72 -7.28
CA ARG A 140 -10.91 -33.60 -8.45
C ARG A 140 -9.43 -33.95 -8.72
N ARG A 141 -8.57 -34.04 -7.70
CA ARG A 141 -7.16 -34.42 -7.83
C ARG A 141 -6.80 -35.80 -7.25
N ILE A 142 -7.70 -36.44 -6.49
CA ILE A 142 -7.43 -37.69 -5.75
C ILE A 142 -7.85 -38.94 -6.56
N LEU A 143 -7.40 -39.05 -7.82
CA LEU A 143 -7.71 -40.19 -8.71
C LEU A 143 -6.56 -40.59 -9.66
N ARG A 144 -5.30 -40.27 -9.33
CA ARG A 144 -4.12 -40.64 -10.16
C ARG A 144 -2.87 -41.13 -9.42
N THR A 145 -2.91 -41.31 -8.10
CA THR A 145 -1.78 -41.85 -7.31
C THR A 145 -2.22 -43.10 -6.54
N GLY A 146 -1.53 -44.21 -6.77
CA GLY A 146 -1.92 -45.56 -6.33
C GLY A 146 -1.67 -45.89 -4.85
N HIS A 147 -1.98 -44.99 -3.93
CA HIS A 147 -1.85 -45.27 -2.49
C HIS A 147 -3.16 -45.86 -1.93
N ARG A 148 -3.03 -46.91 -1.11
CA ARG A 148 -4.15 -47.47 -0.34
C ARG A 148 -4.49 -46.53 0.82
N PHE A 149 -5.77 -46.20 0.97
CA PHE A 149 -6.28 -45.54 2.17
C PHE A 149 -6.52 -46.58 3.27
N PRO A 150 -5.96 -46.43 4.49
CA PRO A 150 -6.69 -46.83 5.69
C PRO A 150 -7.92 -45.93 5.85
N GLU A 151 -8.95 -46.41 6.54
CA GLU A 151 -10.24 -45.72 6.75
C GLU A 151 -11.08 -45.48 5.48
N GLN A 152 -11.61 -46.58 4.92
CA GLN A 152 -12.87 -46.55 4.15
C GLN A 152 -14.01 -47.10 5.01
N LEU A 153 -15.13 -46.38 5.10
CA LEU A 153 -16.29 -46.79 5.88
C LEU A 153 -17.31 -47.52 4.97
N LEU A 154 -17.03 -48.79 4.69
CA LEU A 154 -17.88 -49.67 3.89
C LEU A 154 -19.07 -50.20 4.70
N LEU A 155 -20.29 -49.77 4.35
CA LEU A 155 -21.53 -50.31 4.90
C LEU A 155 -22.07 -51.43 4.02
N ARG A 156 -21.85 -52.67 4.44
CA ARG A 156 -22.47 -53.86 3.84
C ARG A 156 -23.87 -54.05 4.42
N THR A 157 -24.88 -53.91 3.59
CA THR A 157 -26.29 -54.14 3.91
C THR A 157 -26.60 -55.64 3.84
N THR A 158 -26.44 -56.35 4.96
CA THR A 158 -26.91 -57.73 5.07
C THR A 158 -28.43 -57.75 5.32
N PRO A 159 -29.23 -58.47 4.51
CA PRO A 159 -30.67 -58.60 4.75
C PRO A 159 -30.95 -59.37 6.06
N PRO A 160 -32.14 -59.19 6.66
CA PRO A 160 -32.48 -59.83 7.93
C PRO A 160 -32.68 -61.35 7.76
N ALA A 161 -31.67 -62.13 8.12
CA ALA A 161 -31.82 -63.57 8.29
C ALA A 161 -32.73 -63.87 9.50
N THR A 162 -33.72 -64.73 9.29
CA THR A 162 -34.69 -65.14 10.30
C THR A 162 -34.05 -65.84 11.50
N ALA A 163 -34.54 -65.53 12.70
CA ALA A 163 -34.39 -66.38 13.89
C ALA A 163 -34.95 -67.80 13.63
N PRO A 164 -34.60 -68.86 14.41
CA PRO A 164 -34.14 -68.79 15.82
C PRO A 164 -33.02 -69.79 16.24
N ALA A 165 -32.80 -69.87 17.56
CA ALA A 165 -32.48 -71.07 18.36
C ALA A 165 -31.16 -71.10 19.18
N THR A 166 -31.31 -71.57 20.43
CA THR A 166 -30.35 -72.25 21.32
C THR A 166 -29.04 -71.57 21.77
N ALA A 167 -28.98 -71.31 23.09
CA ALA A 167 -27.77 -71.26 23.95
C ALA A 167 -27.26 -72.69 24.25
N PRO A 168 -26.18 -72.97 25.05
CA PRO A 168 -25.37 -72.13 25.96
C PRO A 168 -23.83 -72.17 25.61
N THR A 169 -22.86 -71.55 26.30
CA THR A 169 -22.53 -71.45 27.75
C THR A 169 -21.63 -70.25 28.13
N THR A 170 -21.66 -69.87 29.41
CA THR A 170 -20.81 -68.89 30.16
C THR A 170 -19.76 -69.66 31.03
N PRO A 171 -18.96 -69.07 31.97
CA PRO A 171 -18.71 -67.68 32.46
C PRO A 171 -17.17 -67.35 32.44
N PRO A 172 -16.54 -66.49 33.30
CA PRO A 172 -16.95 -65.33 34.13
C PRO A 172 -16.29 -63.98 33.69
N THR A 173 -16.87 -62.76 33.80
CA THR A 173 -17.21 -61.86 34.96
C THR A 173 -16.05 -61.38 35.86
N PRO A 174 -16.10 -60.19 36.53
CA PRO A 174 -17.13 -59.11 36.50
C PRO A 174 -16.64 -57.62 36.39
N SER A 175 -17.51 -56.74 35.86
CA SER A 175 -18.19 -55.55 36.49
C SER A 175 -17.66 -54.97 37.84
N PRO A 176 -17.91 -53.67 38.19
CA PRO A 176 -19.21 -52.99 38.00
C PRO A 176 -19.32 -51.45 37.80
N LEU A 177 -20.33 -51.06 36.99
CA LEU A 177 -21.42 -50.07 37.24
C LEU A 177 -21.08 -48.58 37.55
N THR A 178 -21.96 -47.58 37.35
CA THR A 178 -23.39 -47.58 36.94
C THR A 178 -23.73 -46.37 36.05
N ALA A 179 -24.73 -46.50 35.17
CA ALA A 179 -25.51 -45.39 34.61
C ALA A 179 -26.98 -45.53 35.03
N PRO A 180 -27.83 -44.51 34.79
CA PRO A 180 -29.07 -44.84 34.07
C PRO A 180 -29.48 -43.80 33.01
N ALA A 181 -30.27 -44.26 32.03
CA ALA A 181 -30.91 -43.42 31.03
C ALA A 181 -32.32 -43.93 30.69
N THR A 182 -33.28 -43.01 30.55
CA THR A 182 -34.62 -43.16 29.92
C THR A 182 -35.10 -41.73 29.60
N ALA A 183 -35.43 -41.32 28.36
CA ALA A 183 -36.50 -41.76 27.44
C ALA A 183 -37.88 -41.10 27.75
N PRO A 184 -38.79 -40.87 26.76
CA PRO A 184 -38.55 -40.59 25.33
C PRO A 184 -39.48 -39.51 24.69
N GLY A 185 -39.08 -38.96 23.54
CA GLY A 185 -39.95 -38.25 22.56
C GLY A 185 -39.89 -36.71 22.56
N PRO A 186 -40.52 -36.01 21.59
CA PRO A 186 -41.31 -36.53 20.45
C PRO A 186 -40.71 -36.24 19.04
N ARG A 187 -41.36 -36.82 18.03
CA ARG A 187 -41.20 -36.66 16.57
C ARG A 187 -40.57 -35.33 16.09
N ARG A 188 -39.32 -35.36 15.61
CA ARG A 188 -38.80 -34.30 14.72
C ARG A 188 -39.35 -34.46 13.30
N ARG A 189 -40.14 -33.48 12.83
CA ARG A 189 -40.28 -33.24 11.38
C ARG A 189 -38.92 -32.80 10.85
N ILE A 190 -38.30 -33.57 9.96
CA ILE A 190 -37.25 -33.03 9.10
C ILE A 190 -37.96 -32.14 8.06
N THR A 191 -37.99 -30.84 8.32
CA THR A 191 -38.24 -29.86 7.25
C THR A 191 -37.20 -30.07 6.18
N GLY A 192 -37.65 -30.32 4.94
CA GLY A 192 -36.80 -30.79 3.84
C GLY A 192 -35.66 -29.83 3.48
N PRO A 193 -34.74 -30.25 2.59
CA PRO A 193 -33.63 -29.41 2.19
C PRO A 193 -34.15 -28.07 1.65
N ALA A 194 -33.61 -26.98 2.18
CA ALA A 194 -33.77 -25.67 1.57
C ALA A 194 -33.33 -25.76 0.09
N GLY A 195 -33.93 -24.91 -0.75
CA GLY A 195 -33.64 -24.85 -2.18
C GLY A 195 -32.20 -24.39 -2.48
N LEU A 196 -31.99 -23.81 -3.66
CA LEU A 196 -30.72 -23.18 -4.01
C LEU A 196 -30.53 -21.87 -3.21
N LEU A 197 -30.31 -22.01 -1.91
CA LEU A 197 -29.56 -21.02 -1.15
C LEU A 197 -28.17 -20.95 -1.79
N LEU A 198 -27.98 -19.91 -2.61
CA LEU A 198 -26.75 -19.13 -2.58
C LEU A 198 -26.24 -19.19 -1.14
N ARG A 199 -25.05 -19.79 -0.92
CA ARG A 199 -24.42 -19.83 0.42
C ARG A 199 -24.51 -18.41 0.96
N THR A 200 -25.41 -18.17 1.92
CA THR A 200 -25.79 -16.82 2.32
C THR A 200 -24.51 -16.16 2.76
N VAL A 201 -24.07 -15.15 2.03
CA VAL A 201 -22.76 -14.57 2.29
C VAL A 201 -22.95 -13.78 3.56
N GLU A 202 -22.48 -14.36 4.67
CA GLU A 202 -22.87 -13.98 6.02
C GLU A 202 -22.25 -12.63 6.40
N LEU A 203 -22.89 -11.58 5.90
CA LEU A 203 -22.84 -10.20 6.36
C LEU A 203 -23.48 -10.06 7.77
N THR A 204 -23.62 -11.17 8.53
CA THR A 204 -24.21 -11.15 9.87
C THR A 204 -23.22 -10.49 10.84
N PRO A 205 -23.62 -9.44 11.57
CA PRO A 205 -22.79 -8.89 12.63
C PRO A 205 -22.56 -9.96 13.71
N ARG A 206 -21.30 -10.25 14.02
CA ARG A 206 -20.88 -11.30 14.96
C ARG A 206 -20.12 -10.69 16.14
N TRP A 207 -20.53 -11.03 17.35
CA TRP A 207 -19.79 -10.67 18.55
C TRP A 207 -18.47 -11.44 18.62
N ASP A 208 -17.35 -10.72 18.69
CA ASP A 208 -16.04 -11.27 19.01
C ASP A 208 -15.76 -11.07 20.51
N ALA A 209 -15.69 -12.17 21.25
CA ALA A 209 -15.51 -12.16 22.70
C ALA A 209 -14.08 -11.79 23.13
N GLY A 210 -13.07 -11.98 22.27
CA GLY A 210 -11.69 -11.62 22.57
C GLY A 210 -11.44 -10.11 22.45
N TRP A 211 -12.05 -9.48 21.44
CA TRP A 211 -11.89 -8.05 21.16
C TRP A 211 -12.99 -7.16 21.73
N ARG A 212 -14.05 -7.76 22.31
CA ARG A 212 -15.26 -7.11 22.82
C ARG A 212 -15.90 -6.18 21.78
N CYS A 213 -16.02 -6.65 20.54
CA CYS A 213 -16.55 -5.86 19.43
C CYS A 213 -17.51 -6.66 18.53
N VAL A 214 -18.38 -5.95 17.82
CA VAL A 214 -19.20 -6.51 16.75
C VAL A 214 -18.41 -6.45 15.44
N SER A 215 -18.15 -7.61 14.83
CA SER A 215 -17.48 -7.73 13.53
C SER A 215 -18.47 -7.91 12.39
N VAL A 216 -18.23 -7.24 11.25
CA VAL A 216 -19.02 -7.35 10.01
C VAL A 216 -18.08 -7.63 8.83
N ASP A 217 -18.33 -8.73 8.11
CA ASP A 217 -17.54 -9.14 6.95
C ASP A 217 -17.80 -8.24 5.73
N LEU A 218 -16.78 -7.54 5.22
CA LEU A 218 -16.92 -6.60 4.10
C LEU A 218 -16.70 -7.25 2.72
N ARG A 219 -16.18 -8.48 2.66
CA ARG A 219 -15.91 -9.23 1.41
C ARG A 219 -17.07 -9.25 0.39
N PRO A 220 -18.36 -9.28 0.77
CA PRO A 220 -19.46 -9.41 -0.20
C PRO A 220 -19.90 -8.10 -0.85
N LEU A 221 -19.48 -6.94 -0.31
CA LEU A 221 -19.86 -5.63 -0.84
C LEU A 221 -18.95 -5.18 -1.98
N ALA A 222 -17.68 -5.62 -1.97
CA ALA A 222 -16.66 -5.36 -3.00
C ALA A 222 -16.39 -3.88 -3.32
N VAL A 223 -16.52 -3.04 -2.27
CA VAL A 223 -16.25 -1.59 -2.20
C VAL A 223 -14.73 -1.36 -2.14
N GLU A 224 -14.23 -0.25 -2.69
CA GLU A 224 -12.83 0.13 -2.47
C GLU A 224 -12.64 0.78 -1.09
N PRO A 225 -11.49 0.60 -0.41
CA PRO A 225 -11.30 1.09 0.96
C PRO A 225 -11.57 2.60 1.10
N ARG A 226 -11.19 3.37 0.07
CA ARG A 226 -11.38 4.83 -0.01
C ARG A 226 -12.85 5.26 -0.10
N GLU A 227 -13.70 4.48 -0.80
CA GLU A 227 -15.15 4.75 -0.86
C GLU A 227 -15.79 4.55 0.52
N LEU A 228 -15.35 3.50 1.23
CA LEU A 228 -15.88 3.17 2.56
C LEU A 228 -15.35 4.11 3.65
N ASP A 229 -14.07 4.50 3.58
CA ASP A 229 -13.48 5.56 4.43
C ASP A 229 -14.28 6.86 4.30
N LEU A 230 -14.47 7.38 3.07
CA LEU A 230 -15.21 8.62 2.83
C LEU A 230 -16.66 8.57 3.35
N ALA A 231 -17.33 7.43 3.17
CA ALA A 231 -18.71 7.25 3.62
C ALA A 231 -18.85 7.14 5.15
N LEU A 232 -17.93 6.45 5.82
CA LEU A 232 -17.93 6.33 7.28
C LEU A 232 -17.47 7.63 7.96
N ASP A 233 -16.51 8.35 7.38
CA ASP A 233 -16.11 9.68 7.83
C ASP A 233 -17.30 10.67 7.81
N THR A 234 -18.09 10.63 6.73
CA THR A 234 -19.29 11.48 6.55
C THR A 234 -20.44 11.13 7.51
N HIS A 235 -20.65 9.85 7.85
CA HIS A 235 -21.85 9.40 8.58
C HIS A 235 -21.64 8.91 10.03
N ALA A 236 -20.49 8.28 10.32
CA ALA A 236 -20.14 7.87 11.69
C ALA A 236 -19.31 8.95 12.42
N GLY A 237 -18.67 9.86 11.67
CA GLY A 237 -17.91 11.00 12.19
C GLY A 237 -16.78 10.57 13.12
N PRO A 238 -16.63 11.17 14.32
CA PRO A 238 -15.52 10.90 15.24
C PRO A 238 -15.49 9.48 15.83
N ARG A 239 -16.47 8.62 15.51
CA ARG A 239 -16.42 7.19 15.81
C ARG A 239 -15.55 6.40 14.82
N TRP A 240 -15.31 6.92 13.62
CA TRP A 240 -14.56 6.24 12.57
C TRP A 240 -13.04 6.41 12.74
N ARG A 241 -12.28 5.31 12.70
CA ARG A 241 -10.81 5.34 12.56
C ARG A 241 -10.43 4.95 11.14
N ARG A 242 -9.91 5.92 10.38
CA ARG A 242 -9.55 5.81 8.97
C ARG A 242 -8.44 4.78 8.70
N THR A 243 -8.39 4.21 7.49
CA THR A 243 -7.38 3.18 7.12
C THR A 243 -5.97 3.70 6.77
N GLY A 244 -5.68 4.98 7.03
CA GLY A 244 -4.36 5.58 6.76
C GLY A 244 -4.12 6.01 5.30
N LEU A 245 -5.17 6.03 4.47
CA LEU A 245 -5.11 6.59 3.11
C LEU A 245 -5.58 8.06 3.11
N PRO A 246 -4.91 8.97 2.36
CA PRO A 246 -5.33 10.37 2.27
C PRO A 246 -6.65 10.51 1.49
N PRO A 247 -7.54 11.43 1.88
CA PRO A 247 -8.76 11.73 1.13
C PRO A 247 -8.41 12.44 -0.18
N ALA A 248 -9.11 12.08 -1.26
CA ALA A 248 -9.07 12.84 -2.51
C ALA A 248 -10.12 13.95 -2.47
N THR A 249 -9.77 15.15 -2.95
CA THR A 249 -10.70 16.28 -3.06
C THR A 249 -11.85 15.94 -3.99
N THR A 250 -13.02 15.65 -3.41
CA THR A 250 -14.26 15.37 -4.13
C THR A 250 -15.37 16.20 -3.48
N SER A 251 -16.22 16.82 -4.28
CA SER A 251 -17.22 17.81 -3.81
C SER A 251 -18.17 17.23 -2.75
N ALA A 252 -18.51 18.05 -1.75
CA ALA A 252 -19.30 17.66 -0.59
C ALA A 252 -20.57 16.85 -0.93
N VAL A 253 -20.70 15.68 -0.31
CA VAL A 253 -21.97 14.97 -0.20
C VAL A 253 -22.83 15.71 0.82
N ALA A 254 -24.10 15.97 0.49
CA ALA A 254 -24.98 16.76 1.35
C ALA A 254 -25.29 16.02 2.66
N THR A 255 -24.88 16.59 3.78
CA THR A 255 -25.14 16.07 5.13
C THR A 255 -26.65 15.95 5.37
N GLY A 256 -27.14 14.70 5.44
CA GLY A 256 -28.56 14.39 5.62
C GLY A 256 -29.14 13.43 4.56
N SER A 257 -28.46 13.19 3.44
CA SER A 257 -28.87 12.13 2.49
C SER A 257 -28.44 10.73 2.95
N GLU A 258 -29.27 9.71 2.72
CA GLU A 258 -28.94 8.30 2.98
C GLU A 258 -27.86 7.82 1.99
N TYR A 259 -26.66 7.53 2.47
CA TYR A 259 -25.57 7.02 1.63
C TYR A 259 -25.66 5.50 1.50
N ARG A 260 -26.12 5.06 0.32
CA ARG A 260 -26.32 3.65 0.01
C ARG A 260 -25.14 3.08 -0.78
N ILE A 261 -24.41 2.16 -0.15
CA ILE A 261 -23.38 1.30 -0.75
C ILE A 261 -24.07 0.04 -1.31
N PRO A 262 -24.19 -0.12 -2.64
CA PRO A 262 -24.78 -1.32 -3.24
C PRO A 262 -23.80 -2.49 -3.17
N GLY A 263 -24.24 -3.62 -2.60
CA GLY A 263 -23.41 -4.81 -2.46
C GLY A 263 -23.20 -5.52 -3.79
N ARG A 264 -22.04 -5.33 -4.42
CA ARG A 264 -21.65 -6.06 -5.63
C ARG A 264 -21.23 -7.48 -5.28
N LEU A 265 -22.22 -8.38 -5.25
CA LEU A 265 -22.05 -9.83 -5.11
C LEU A 265 -21.23 -10.41 -6.28
N ARG A 266 -19.90 -10.24 -6.24
CA ARG A 266 -18.89 -10.86 -7.10
C ARG A 266 -18.83 -12.37 -6.87
N SER A 267 -19.91 -13.05 -7.21
CA SER A 267 -20.02 -14.50 -7.14
C SER A 267 -18.93 -15.15 -7.99
N PRO A 268 -18.44 -16.35 -7.61
CA PRO A 268 -17.56 -17.12 -8.48
C PRO A 268 -18.25 -17.48 -9.81
N LEU A 269 -19.58 -17.42 -9.87
CA LEU A 269 -20.36 -17.55 -11.10
C LEU A 269 -20.23 -16.35 -12.04
N THR A 270 -20.12 -15.09 -11.59
CA THR A 270 -19.90 -13.96 -12.52
C THR A 270 -18.47 -13.88 -13.01
N ARG A 271 -17.46 -14.18 -12.18
CA ARG A 271 -16.07 -14.39 -12.67
C ARG A 271 -15.98 -15.53 -13.68
N ARG A 272 -16.66 -16.66 -13.43
CA ARG A 272 -16.74 -17.76 -14.39
C ARG A 272 -17.54 -17.37 -15.63
N ALA A 273 -18.67 -16.68 -15.52
CA ALA A 273 -19.52 -16.28 -16.64
C ALA A 273 -18.90 -15.17 -17.51
N ALA A 274 -17.96 -14.37 -17.01
CA ALA A 274 -17.13 -13.51 -17.86
C ALA A 274 -16.16 -14.36 -18.71
N GLY A 275 -15.41 -15.28 -18.08
CA GLY A 275 -14.48 -16.17 -18.79
C GLY A 275 -15.18 -17.19 -19.72
N TYR A 276 -16.34 -17.71 -19.32
CA TYR A 276 -17.22 -18.53 -20.15
C TYR A 276 -18.05 -17.70 -21.12
N GLY A 277 -18.32 -16.42 -20.87
CA GLY A 277 -18.97 -15.53 -21.83
C GLY A 277 -18.08 -15.32 -23.05
N GLY A 278 -16.80 -15.03 -22.83
CA GLY A 278 -15.78 -15.01 -23.88
C GLY A 278 -15.57 -16.38 -24.54
N ARG A 279 -15.55 -17.49 -23.76
CA ARG A 279 -15.35 -18.83 -24.33
C ARG A 279 -16.58 -19.39 -25.05
N LEU A 280 -17.82 -19.04 -24.67
CA LEU A 280 -19.03 -19.38 -25.42
C LEU A 280 -19.23 -18.44 -26.61
N SER A 281 -18.94 -17.14 -26.51
CA SER A 281 -19.00 -16.28 -27.70
C SER A 281 -17.99 -16.74 -28.74
N VAL A 282 -16.75 -17.06 -28.35
CA VAL A 282 -15.75 -17.65 -29.24
C VAL A 282 -16.12 -19.06 -29.70
N ALA A 283 -16.66 -19.94 -28.85
CA ALA A 283 -17.05 -21.29 -29.29
C ALA A 283 -18.28 -21.30 -30.22
N VAL A 284 -19.27 -20.44 -29.99
CA VAL A 284 -20.43 -20.26 -30.87
C VAL A 284 -20.01 -19.56 -32.16
N TRP A 285 -19.16 -18.54 -32.10
CA TRP A 285 -18.60 -17.88 -33.28
C TRP A 285 -17.75 -18.85 -34.11
N LEU A 286 -16.87 -19.64 -33.49
CA LEU A 286 -16.12 -20.70 -34.17
C LEU A 286 -17.04 -21.80 -34.72
N ALA A 287 -18.10 -22.21 -34.02
CA ALA A 287 -19.06 -23.18 -34.54
C ALA A 287 -19.85 -22.63 -35.75
N CYS A 288 -20.25 -21.35 -35.70
CA CYS A 288 -20.88 -20.66 -36.83
C CYS A 288 -19.91 -20.46 -38.00
N CYS A 289 -18.65 -20.09 -37.76
CA CYS A 289 -17.61 -19.95 -38.79
C CYS A 289 -17.21 -21.31 -39.38
N TYR A 290 -17.08 -22.36 -38.58
CA TYR A 290 -16.80 -23.72 -39.04
C TYR A 290 -17.98 -24.28 -39.84
N GLY A 291 -19.21 -24.07 -39.38
CA GLY A 291 -20.43 -24.39 -40.14
C GLY A 291 -20.51 -23.62 -41.46
N TYR A 292 -20.24 -22.32 -41.44
CA TYR A 292 -20.19 -21.46 -42.62
C TYR A 292 -19.13 -21.91 -43.62
N LEU A 293 -17.91 -22.23 -43.18
CA LEU A 293 -16.83 -22.77 -44.02
C LEU A 293 -17.22 -24.12 -44.65
N ARG A 294 -17.85 -25.02 -43.88
CA ARG A 294 -18.35 -26.32 -44.39
C ARG A 294 -19.50 -26.15 -45.40
N PHE A 295 -20.36 -25.14 -45.22
CA PHE A 295 -21.50 -24.88 -46.10
C PHE A 295 -21.07 -24.14 -47.38
N ALA A 296 -20.21 -23.13 -47.27
CA ALA A 296 -19.64 -22.39 -48.39
C ALA A 296 -18.82 -23.30 -49.33
N ALA A 297 -18.20 -24.36 -48.80
CA ALA A 297 -17.51 -25.38 -49.56
C ALA A 297 -18.44 -26.32 -50.37
N THR A 298 -19.78 -26.20 -50.28
CA THR A 298 -20.71 -27.15 -50.94
C THR A 298 -21.79 -26.53 -51.84
N ARG A 299 -22.29 -25.30 -51.62
CA ARG A 299 -23.16 -24.57 -52.58
C ARG A 299 -23.01 -23.04 -52.51
N PRO A 300 -22.83 -22.33 -53.64
CA PRO A 300 -22.86 -20.86 -53.68
C PRO A 300 -24.29 -20.32 -53.81
N GLY A 301 -24.66 -19.30 -53.02
CA GLY A 301 -25.99 -18.68 -53.06
C GLY A 301 -26.05 -17.37 -52.26
N PRO A 302 -26.29 -16.19 -52.87
CA PRO A 302 -26.03 -14.88 -52.23
C PRO A 302 -26.91 -14.50 -51.01
N GLY A 303 -28.00 -15.21 -50.75
CA GLY A 303 -29.02 -14.76 -49.79
C GLY A 303 -28.71 -15.00 -48.30
N LEU A 304 -27.86 -15.98 -47.96
CA LEU A 304 -27.73 -16.47 -46.58
C LEU A 304 -26.67 -15.74 -45.72
N HIS A 305 -25.79 -14.94 -46.33
CA HIS A 305 -24.65 -14.31 -45.64
C HIS A 305 -25.10 -13.32 -44.53
N TRP A 306 -26.17 -12.56 -44.76
CA TRP A 306 -26.66 -11.55 -43.81
C TRP A 306 -27.33 -12.15 -42.57
N ALA A 307 -27.98 -13.33 -42.69
CA ALA A 307 -28.64 -13.99 -41.57
C ALA A 307 -27.62 -14.49 -40.52
N TYR A 308 -26.50 -15.09 -40.97
CA TYR A 308 -25.45 -15.57 -40.09
C TYR A 308 -24.69 -14.43 -39.39
N LEU A 309 -24.43 -13.31 -40.07
CA LEU A 309 -23.85 -12.11 -39.45
C LEU A 309 -24.77 -11.52 -38.37
N GLY A 310 -26.09 -11.47 -38.62
CA GLY A 310 -27.07 -11.03 -37.64
C GLY A 310 -27.09 -11.90 -36.37
N ALA A 311 -27.05 -13.22 -36.52
CA ALA A 311 -27.03 -14.16 -35.40
C ALA A 311 -25.77 -14.00 -34.51
N GLY A 312 -24.60 -13.82 -35.11
CA GLY A 312 -23.34 -13.61 -34.37
C GLY A 312 -23.32 -12.30 -33.57
N LEU A 313 -23.95 -11.24 -34.07
CA LEU A 313 -24.04 -9.94 -33.40
C LEU A 313 -25.15 -9.87 -32.33
N ALA A 314 -26.20 -10.70 -32.44
CA ALA A 314 -27.32 -10.70 -31.50
C ALA A 314 -26.97 -11.33 -30.13
N ALA A 315 -26.12 -12.35 -30.08
CA ALA A 315 -25.83 -13.07 -28.83
C ALA A 315 -25.20 -12.18 -27.73
N PRO A 316 -24.18 -11.34 -28.00
CA PRO A 316 -23.68 -10.39 -27.01
C PRO A 316 -24.75 -9.36 -26.58
N ALA A 317 -25.57 -8.90 -27.53
CA ALA A 317 -26.58 -7.86 -27.31
C ALA A 317 -27.75 -8.29 -26.41
N VAL A 318 -28.00 -9.60 -26.24
CA VAL A 318 -29.03 -10.12 -25.32
C VAL A 318 -28.43 -10.62 -24.01
N VAL A 319 -27.27 -11.30 -24.06
CA VAL A 319 -26.64 -11.88 -22.85
C VAL A 319 -26.08 -10.79 -21.93
N LEU A 320 -25.49 -9.72 -22.47
CA LEU A 320 -24.87 -8.67 -21.65
C LEU A 320 -25.93 -7.86 -20.86
N PRO A 321 -27.04 -7.38 -21.45
CA PRO A 321 -28.11 -6.73 -20.68
C PRO A 321 -28.79 -7.66 -19.68
N ALA A 322 -28.96 -8.95 -19.98
CA ALA A 322 -29.53 -9.92 -19.05
C ALA A 322 -28.63 -10.13 -17.81
N LEU A 323 -27.31 -10.22 -18.00
CA LEU A 323 -26.36 -10.30 -16.89
C LEU A 323 -26.30 -9.00 -16.07
N LEU A 324 -26.35 -7.83 -16.72
CA LEU A 324 -26.39 -6.53 -16.04
C LEU A 324 -27.71 -6.33 -15.26
N ALA A 325 -28.84 -6.78 -15.79
CA ALA A 325 -30.13 -6.77 -15.10
C ALA A 325 -30.13 -7.72 -13.89
N LEU A 326 -29.49 -8.89 -14.00
CA LEU A 326 -29.33 -9.82 -12.89
C LEU A 326 -28.41 -9.26 -11.80
N ASP A 327 -27.30 -8.61 -12.16
CA ASP A 327 -26.41 -7.92 -11.22
C ASP A 327 -27.14 -6.78 -10.49
N HIS A 328 -27.94 -5.97 -11.22
CA HIS A 328 -28.82 -4.95 -10.62
C HIS A 328 -29.89 -5.54 -9.68
N LEU A 329 -30.49 -6.68 -10.01
CA LEU A 329 -31.48 -7.35 -9.15
C LEU A 329 -30.85 -7.96 -7.89
N LEU A 330 -29.61 -8.43 -7.96
CA LEU A 330 -28.85 -8.93 -6.81
C LEU A 330 -28.34 -7.78 -5.93
N ALA A 331 -27.82 -6.71 -6.52
CA ALA A 331 -27.42 -5.48 -5.81
C ALA A 331 -28.59 -4.78 -5.11
N ARG A 332 -29.84 -4.97 -5.58
CA ARG A 332 -31.05 -4.53 -4.86
C ARG A 332 -31.34 -5.35 -3.59
N ARG A 333 -30.79 -6.56 -3.44
CA ARG A 333 -31.03 -7.48 -2.30
C ARG A 333 -29.88 -7.55 -1.28
N CYS A 334 -28.76 -6.87 -1.52
CA CYS A 334 -27.65 -6.72 -0.59
C CYS A 334 -27.12 -5.29 -0.69
N ALA A 335 -27.31 -4.48 0.34
CA ALA A 335 -26.79 -3.11 0.40
C ALA A 335 -26.47 -2.72 1.85
N LEU A 336 -25.45 -1.88 2.01
CA LEU A 336 -25.12 -1.21 3.26
C LEU A 336 -25.61 0.23 3.14
N HIS A 337 -26.42 0.67 4.10
CA HIS A 337 -27.02 1.99 4.17
C HIS A 337 -26.43 2.72 5.37
N LEU A 338 -26.00 3.96 5.15
CA LEU A 338 -25.44 4.84 6.17
C LEU A 338 -26.33 6.08 6.27
N ASP A 339 -26.83 6.36 7.47
CA ASP A 339 -27.72 7.48 7.74
C ASP A 339 -27.38 8.14 9.10
N ALA A 340 -28.15 9.14 9.52
CA ALA A 340 -27.90 9.86 10.77
C ALA A 340 -28.22 9.05 12.05
N GLY A 341 -28.98 7.96 11.94
CA GLY A 341 -29.33 7.08 13.07
C GLY A 341 -28.39 5.89 13.24
N GLY A 342 -27.84 5.35 12.15
CA GLY A 342 -26.91 4.23 12.24
C GLY A 342 -26.38 3.66 10.93
N LEU A 343 -25.65 2.55 11.08
CA LEU A 343 -25.32 1.62 10.02
C LEU A 343 -26.46 0.62 9.87
N ARG A 344 -27.14 0.61 8.71
CA ARG A 344 -28.20 -0.35 8.40
C ARG A 344 -27.78 -1.25 7.25
N LEU A 345 -27.72 -2.56 7.52
CA LEU A 345 -27.43 -3.56 6.50
C LEU A 345 -28.74 -4.22 6.04
N HIS A 346 -29.08 -4.04 4.77
CA HIS A 346 -30.19 -4.75 4.13
C HIS A 346 -29.63 -5.95 3.35
N ALA A 347 -29.78 -7.16 3.90
CA ALA A 347 -29.28 -8.39 3.31
C ALA A 347 -30.38 -9.46 3.19
N GLY A 348 -30.67 -9.90 1.97
CA GLY A 348 -31.59 -11.02 1.70
C GLY A 348 -33.06 -10.76 2.01
N GLY A 349 -33.45 -9.51 2.26
CA GLY A 349 -34.77 -9.15 2.79
C GLY A 349 -34.83 -9.09 4.32
N THR A 350 -33.70 -9.15 5.01
CA THR A 350 -33.59 -8.81 6.44
C THR A 350 -32.75 -7.55 6.63
N ASP A 351 -33.32 -6.58 7.36
CA ASP A 351 -32.58 -5.41 7.85
C ASP A 351 -31.92 -5.74 9.21
N ARG A 352 -30.68 -5.28 9.38
CA ARG A 352 -30.00 -5.22 10.68
C ARG A 352 -29.43 -3.83 10.89
N ALA A 353 -29.87 -3.16 11.96
CA ALA A 353 -29.39 -1.84 12.35
C ALA A 353 -28.34 -1.95 13.47
N LEU A 354 -27.29 -1.15 13.35
CA LEU A 354 -26.33 -0.84 14.40
C LEU A 354 -26.37 0.69 14.61
N PRO A 355 -27.14 1.20 15.58
CA PRO A 355 -27.33 2.63 15.76
C PRO A 355 -26.06 3.28 16.30
N TRP A 356 -25.74 4.49 15.84
CA TRP A 356 -24.49 5.18 16.25
C TRP A 356 -24.44 5.46 17.76
N SER A 357 -25.58 5.59 18.42
CA SER A 357 -25.68 5.72 19.89
C SER A 357 -25.16 4.50 20.65
N ALA A 358 -25.15 3.31 20.03
CA ALA A 358 -24.66 2.08 20.65
C ALA A 358 -23.18 1.77 20.32
N VAL A 359 -22.48 2.66 19.61
CA VAL A 359 -21.11 2.43 19.12
C VAL A 359 -20.15 3.48 19.65
N GLU A 360 -19.04 3.01 20.23
CA GLU A 360 -17.92 3.81 20.74
C GLU A 360 -16.91 4.11 19.61
N SER A 361 -16.39 3.08 18.94
CA SER A 361 -15.52 3.22 17.77
C SER A 361 -15.84 2.21 16.66
N LEU A 362 -15.48 2.57 15.44
CA LEU A 362 -15.49 1.74 14.23
C LEU A 362 -14.11 1.77 13.60
N GLU A 363 -13.59 0.58 13.27
CA GLU A 363 -12.26 0.37 12.70
C GLU A 363 -12.35 -0.67 11.56
N ILE A 364 -11.57 -0.55 10.48
CA ILE A 364 -11.32 -1.68 9.57
C ILE A 364 -10.12 -2.45 10.09
N GLY A 365 -10.33 -3.73 10.39
CA GLY A 365 -9.30 -4.62 10.94
C GLY A 365 -9.21 -5.95 10.20
N SER A 366 -8.15 -6.70 10.48
CA SER A 366 -8.06 -8.11 10.12
C SER A 366 -8.59 -8.99 11.27
N ALA A 367 -9.61 -9.80 10.99
CA ALA A 367 -10.18 -10.67 12.01
C ALA A 367 -9.19 -11.77 12.46
N PRO A 368 -9.11 -12.13 13.76
CA PRO A 368 -8.15 -13.11 14.28
C PRO A 368 -8.34 -14.56 13.79
N GLU A 369 -7.38 -15.42 14.14
CA GLU A 369 -7.33 -16.81 13.68
C GLU A 369 -8.35 -17.75 14.35
N GLY A 370 -9.37 -18.15 13.60
CA GLY A 370 -10.23 -19.29 13.93
C GLY A 370 -9.55 -20.64 13.64
N ALA A 371 -8.58 -21.05 14.45
CA ALA A 371 -8.02 -22.41 14.60
C ALA A 371 -7.49 -23.16 13.35
N ARG A 372 -7.45 -22.53 12.15
CA ARG A 372 -6.88 -23.11 10.92
C ARG A 372 -6.20 -22.02 10.09
N GLY A 373 -4.89 -21.86 10.29
CA GLY A 373 -4.13 -20.69 9.84
C GLY A 373 -4.21 -20.40 8.34
N ARG A 374 -4.76 -19.23 8.01
CA ARG A 374 -4.75 -18.58 6.68
C ARG A 374 -5.01 -17.08 6.87
N GLN A 375 -3.92 -16.30 6.82
CA GLN A 375 -3.89 -14.86 7.07
C GLN A 375 -4.74 -14.00 6.11
N HIS A 376 -4.92 -12.72 6.48
CA HIS A 376 -5.50 -11.60 5.74
C HIS A 376 -6.98 -11.75 5.29
N ARG A 377 -7.91 -11.19 6.08
CA ARG A 377 -9.32 -10.95 5.69
C ARG A 377 -9.82 -9.66 6.32
N TRP A 378 -10.50 -8.82 5.54
CA TRP A 378 -10.94 -7.48 5.92
C TRP A 378 -12.33 -7.51 6.57
N ALA A 379 -12.49 -6.88 7.73
CA ALA A 379 -13.77 -6.73 8.42
C ALA A 379 -13.92 -5.34 9.03
N LEU A 380 -15.16 -4.87 9.15
CA LEU A 380 -15.51 -3.70 9.96
C LEU A 380 -15.70 -4.16 11.41
N LEU A 381 -15.00 -3.54 12.35
CA LEU A 381 -15.05 -3.84 13.78
C LEU A 381 -15.68 -2.63 14.49
N ALA A 382 -16.85 -2.84 15.12
CA ALA A 382 -17.55 -1.83 15.88
C ALA A 382 -17.51 -2.18 17.37
N ARG A 383 -16.84 -1.36 18.20
CA ARG A 383 -16.88 -1.49 19.65
C ARG A 383 -18.19 -0.90 20.18
N PRO A 384 -18.99 -1.64 20.96
CA PRO A 384 -20.21 -1.09 21.53
C PRO A 384 -19.89 -0.17 22.70
N LEU A 385 -20.73 0.83 22.92
CA LEU A 385 -20.68 1.62 24.13
C LEU A 385 -21.07 0.74 25.32
N VAL A 386 -20.19 0.59 26.32
CA VAL A 386 -20.43 -0.28 27.49
C VAL A 386 -21.31 0.45 28.52
N PRO A 387 -22.51 -0.06 28.85
CA PRO A 387 -23.33 0.46 29.95
C PRO A 387 -22.85 -0.07 31.32
N GLU A 388 -23.29 0.57 32.40
CA GLU A 388 -22.84 0.30 33.78
C GLU A 388 -22.97 -1.17 34.24
N PRO A 389 -22.11 -1.62 35.19
CA PRO A 389 -22.03 -3.02 35.62
C PRO A 389 -23.36 -3.54 36.18
N GLY A 390 -24.04 -4.36 35.36
CA GLY A 390 -25.37 -4.91 35.62
C GLY A 390 -26.31 -4.82 34.42
N ALA A 391 -26.05 -3.90 33.49
CA ALA A 391 -26.83 -3.78 32.26
C ALA A 391 -26.51 -4.91 31.26
N ALA A 392 -27.55 -5.66 30.85
CA ALA A 392 -27.44 -6.64 29.78
C ALA A 392 -27.30 -5.96 28.40
N PRO A 393 -26.60 -6.57 27.43
CA PRO A 393 -26.46 -6.00 26.09
C PRO A 393 -27.81 -5.81 25.39
N PRO A 394 -27.93 -4.84 24.46
CA PRO A 394 -29.19 -4.49 23.80
C PRO A 394 -29.82 -5.70 23.10
N ARG A 395 -31.09 -5.98 23.43
CA ARG A 395 -31.69 -7.32 23.26
C ARG A 395 -32.14 -7.69 21.84
N ASP A 396 -32.14 -6.75 20.89
CA ASP A 396 -32.74 -6.98 19.56
C ASP A 396 -31.80 -7.66 18.53
N CYS A 397 -30.55 -7.94 18.87
CA CYS A 397 -29.60 -8.57 17.93
C CYS A 397 -29.86 -10.08 17.68
N PHE A 398 -30.59 -10.78 18.55
CA PHE A 398 -30.76 -12.25 18.50
C PHE A 398 -32.16 -12.71 18.96
N ARG A 399 -32.86 -13.50 18.12
CA ARG A 399 -34.06 -14.27 18.51
C ARG A 399 -33.76 -15.77 18.61
N ALA A 400 -34.48 -16.44 19.50
CA ALA A 400 -34.31 -17.86 19.82
C ALA A 400 -34.93 -18.82 18.77
N ALA A 401 -34.62 -20.11 18.91
CA ALA A 401 -35.22 -21.20 18.14
C ALA A 401 -36.69 -21.49 18.56
N PRO A 402 -37.51 -22.15 17.72
CA PRO A 402 -38.98 -22.14 17.86
C PRO A 402 -39.58 -23.08 18.91
N ASP A 403 -38.78 -23.88 19.62
CA ASP A 403 -39.22 -24.99 20.49
C ASP A 403 -39.24 -24.67 22.00
N GLY A 404 -39.09 -23.38 22.36
CA GLY A 404 -39.66 -22.82 23.61
C GLY A 404 -39.07 -23.31 24.93
N THR A 405 -37.94 -24.03 24.94
CA THR A 405 -37.30 -24.53 26.15
C THR A 405 -35.86 -24.05 26.27
N LEU A 406 -35.53 -23.40 27.40
CA LEU A 406 -34.21 -22.83 27.68
C LEU A 406 -33.56 -23.65 28.81
N ARG A 407 -32.66 -24.55 28.44
CA ARG A 407 -31.97 -25.46 29.37
C ARG A 407 -30.62 -24.89 29.80
N ILE A 408 -30.58 -24.32 31.00
CA ILE A 408 -29.33 -23.86 31.64
C ILE A 408 -28.57 -25.08 32.17
N VAL A 409 -27.26 -25.15 31.89
CA VAL A 409 -26.32 -26.07 32.53
C VAL A 409 -25.15 -25.22 33.04
N PRO A 410 -24.83 -25.21 34.34
CA PRO A 410 -23.68 -24.47 34.84
C PRO A 410 -22.39 -25.18 34.44
N VAL A 411 -21.45 -24.44 33.85
CA VAL A 411 -20.05 -24.87 33.69
C VAL A 411 -19.24 -24.07 34.69
N LEU A 412 -18.55 -24.77 35.58
CA LEU A 412 -17.67 -24.18 36.59
C LEU A 412 -16.46 -23.53 35.91
N ALA A 413 -16.24 -22.23 36.18
CA ALA A 413 -14.94 -21.61 35.97
C ALA A 413 -14.10 -21.84 37.24
N GLY A 414 -13.01 -22.59 37.10
CA GLY A 414 -12.20 -23.01 38.25
C GLY A 414 -11.01 -22.11 38.53
N VAL A 415 -11.10 -21.27 39.56
CA VAL A 415 -10.04 -21.05 40.56
C VAL A 415 -10.75 -20.88 41.92
N PRO A 416 -10.36 -21.62 42.98
CA PRO A 416 -10.98 -21.45 44.30
C PRO A 416 -10.34 -20.27 45.06
N GLY A 417 -11.15 -19.51 45.80
CA GLY A 417 -10.60 -18.66 46.88
C GLY A 417 -10.97 -17.18 46.93
N GLU A 418 -12.14 -16.74 46.44
CA GLU A 418 -12.73 -15.49 46.93
C GLU A 418 -14.27 -15.51 46.84
N ALA A 419 -14.95 -14.89 47.81
CA ALA A 419 -16.39 -15.04 47.99
C ALA A 419 -17.07 -13.67 48.21
N LEU A 420 -17.78 -13.19 47.19
CA LEU A 420 -18.68 -12.04 47.29
C LEU A 420 -20.06 -12.41 46.72
N GLY A 421 -20.99 -12.72 47.64
CA GLY A 421 -22.39 -12.93 47.30
C GLY A 421 -23.18 -11.62 47.24
N LEU A 422 -24.17 -11.55 46.36
CA LEU A 422 -25.12 -10.44 46.28
C LEU A 422 -26.52 -10.92 46.68
N ALA A 423 -27.00 -10.46 47.84
CA ALA A 423 -28.36 -10.72 48.29
C ALA A 423 -29.34 -9.78 47.57
N VAL A 424 -30.41 -10.33 46.99
CA VAL A 424 -31.46 -9.56 46.29
C VAL A 424 -32.74 -9.59 47.11
N HIS A 425 -33.34 -8.42 47.34
CA HIS A 425 -34.47 -8.27 48.26
C HIS A 425 -35.78 -8.79 47.64
N PRO A 426 -36.64 -9.55 48.36
CA PRO A 426 -37.84 -10.19 47.77
C PRO A 426 -38.79 -9.23 47.02
N GLY A 427 -38.90 -7.98 47.46
CA GLY A 427 -39.71 -6.96 46.80
C GLY A 427 -39.26 -6.61 45.38
N GLN A 428 -37.95 -6.69 45.08
CA GLN A 428 -37.42 -6.44 43.73
C GLN A 428 -37.80 -7.58 42.77
N LEU A 429 -37.78 -8.82 43.26
CA LEU A 429 -38.21 -9.99 42.49
C LEU A 429 -39.72 -9.95 42.20
N ALA A 430 -40.53 -9.58 43.20
CA ALA A 430 -41.97 -9.42 43.03
C ALA A 430 -42.33 -8.32 42.01
N HIS A 431 -41.62 -7.19 42.04
CA HIS A 431 -41.80 -6.11 41.06
C HIS A 431 -41.50 -6.58 39.63
N ALA A 432 -40.34 -7.22 39.42
CA ALA A 432 -39.92 -7.70 38.10
C ALA A 432 -40.89 -8.74 37.50
N LEU A 433 -41.44 -9.65 38.31
CA LEU A 433 -42.40 -10.65 37.84
C LEU A 433 -43.74 -10.02 37.42
N HIS A 434 -44.16 -8.95 38.09
CA HIS A 434 -45.36 -8.19 37.70
C HIS A 434 -45.14 -7.40 36.39
N THR A 435 -43.93 -6.91 36.12
CA THR A 435 -43.58 -6.21 34.87
C THR A 435 -43.77 -7.09 33.63
N PHE A 436 -43.54 -8.40 33.74
CA PHE A 436 -43.72 -9.36 32.63
C PHE A 436 -45.13 -9.98 32.55
N GLY A 437 -46.13 -9.39 33.21
CA GLY A 437 -47.53 -9.78 33.08
C GLY A 437 -47.91 -11.11 33.72
N VAL A 438 -47.02 -11.71 34.52
CA VAL A 438 -47.29 -12.97 35.21
C VAL A 438 -48.23 -12.73 36.39
N ARG A 439 -49.48 -13.17 36.28
CA ARG A 439 -50.38 -13.26 37.44
C ARG A 439 -49.88 -14.38 38.36
N VAL A 440 -49.17 -14.02 39.42
CA VAL A 440 -48.93 -14.93 40.54
C VAL A 440 -50.25 -15.09 41.29
N ALA A 441 -50.84 -16.29 41.23
CA ALA A 441 -51.89 -16.67 42.16
C ALA A 441 -51.24 -16.92 43.53
N GLY A 442 -51.45 -16.00 44.47
CA GLY A 442 -51.05 -16.25 45.86
C GLY A 442 -51.92 -17.34 46.50
N PRO A 443 -51.40 -18.08 47.49
CA PRO A 443 -52.26 -18.83 48.42
C PRO A 443 -53.18 -17.85 49.19
N ALA A 444 -54.14 -18.41 49.92
CA ALA A 444 -55.23 -17.65 50.53
C ALA A 444 -54.77 -16.55 51.50
N ARG A 445 -55.65 -15.55 51.67
CA ARG A 445 -55.64 -14.71 52.87
C ARG A 445 -56.07 -15.56 54.06
N ASP A 446 -55.39 -15.37 55.18
CA ASP A 446 -55.99 -15.31 56.51
C ASP A 446 -55.47 -14.02 57.18
N GLY A 447 -56.34 -13.28 57.89
CA GLY A 447 -55.98 -12.08 58.65
C GLY A 447 -56.01 -10.75 57.88
N ASP A 448 -56.48 -9.70 58.59
CA ASP A 448 -56.63 -8.31 58.15
C ASP A 448 -55.30 -7.53 57.99
N GLY A 449 -55.24 -6.39 57.30
CA GLY A 449 -56.29 -5.68 56.55
C GLY A 449 -55.83 -4.28 56.05
N ALA A 450 -56.66 -3.67 55.17
CA ALA A 450 -56.55 -2.33 54.54
C ALA A 450 -55.24 -1.99 53.74
N GLN A 451 -55.21 -1.38 52.54
CA GLN A 451 -56.01 -0.36 51.82
C GLN A 451 -55.75 1.11 52.23
N ARG A 452 -55.68 2.12 51.34
CA ARG A 452 -55.71 2.22 49.83
C ARG A 452 -55.46 3.72 49.43
N TRP A 453 -55.46 4.02 48.12
CA TRP A 453 -55.70 5.34 47.45
C TRP A 453 -54.45 6.23 47.27
N SER A 454 -54.33 7.15 46.29
CA SER A 454 -54.68 7.21 44.84
C SER A 454 -54.15 8.56 44.27
N ALA A 455 -53.92 8.70 42.96
CA ALA A 455 -53.42 9.94 42.30
C ALA A 455 -54.45 10.47 41.25
N PRO A 456 -54.20 11.52 40.42
CA PRO A 456 -53.19 12.61 40.42
C PRO A 456 -53.81 14.04 40.21
N ALA A 457 -53.01 15.13 40.16
CA ALA A 457 -53.19 16.35 39.32
C ALA A 457 -52.20 17.50 39.67
N LEU A 458 -52.05 18.50 38.78
CA LEU A 458 -51.47 19.84 39.06
C LEU A 458 -52.57 20.73 39.72
N ASP A 459 -52.30 21.75 40.53
CA ASP A 459 -51.65 23.02 40.14
C ASP A 459 -51.45 23.97 41.37
N ALA A 460 -50.98 25.21 41.10
CA ALA A 460 -51.02 26.42 41.96
C ALA A 460 -49.76 26.85 42.76
N ALA A 461 -49.57 28.17 42.76
CA ALA A 461 -48.39 28.96 43.14
C ALA A 461 -47.98 28.97 44.63
N VAL A 462 -46.73 29.37 44.87
CA VAL A 462 -46.15 29.69 46.20
C VAL A 462 -45.64 31.15 46.20
N PRO A 463 -45.93 31.97 47.22
CA PRO A 463 -45.54 33.39 47.28
C PRO A 463 -44.07 33.60 47.72
N PRO A 464 -43.50 34.82 47.54
CA PRO A 464 -42.13 35.13 47.97
C PRO A 464 -41.99 35.26 49.49
N ALA A 465 -40.77 35.09 49.99
CA ALA A 465 -40.40 35.33 51.39
C ALA A 465 -39.59 36.64 51.53
N ASP A 466 -39.88 37.38 52.60
CA ASP A 466 -39.25 38.68 52.92
C ASP A 466 -37.78 38.56 53.42
N PRO A 467 -36.99 39.65 53.35
CA PRO A 467 -35.54 39.59 53.52
C PRO A 467 -35.07 39.47 54.99
N PRO A 468 -33.87 38.88 55.23
CA PRO A 468 -33.26 38.81 56.55
C PRO A 468 -32.76 40.18 57.05
N SER A 469 -32.70 40.32 58.37
CA SER A 469 -32.36 41.55 59.09
C SER A 469 -30.85 41.86 59.15
N ALA A 470 -30.52 43.05 59.65
CA ALA A 470 -29.20 43.68 59.57
C ALA A 470 -28.07 42.93 60.32
N PRO A 471 -26.81 43.03 59.85
CA PRO A 471 -25.65 42.47 60.53
C PRO A 471 -25.23 43.29 61.76
N PRO A 472 -24.51 42.69 62.74
CA PRO A 472 -23.96 43.41 63.89
C PRO A 472 -22.84 44.38 63.49
N SER A 473 -22.72 45.49 64.21
CA SER A 473 -21.68 46.49 64.04
C SER A 473 -20.34 46.01 64.62
N GLY A 474 -19.23 46.15 63.89
CA GLY A 474 -17.93 45.76 64.46
C GLY A 474 -16.70 45.56 63.55
N THR A 475 -16.50 46.29 62.45
CA THR A 475 -15.13 46.46 61.91
C THR A 475 -14.85 47.93 61.59
N ARG A 476 -13.63 48.39 61.86
CA ARG A 476 -13.20 49.77 61.59
C ARG A 476 -13.14 50.02 60.09
N SER A 477 -13.42 51.25 59.66
CA SER A 477 -13.02 51.69 58.32
C SER A 477 -11.50 51.67 58.26
N ALA A 478 -10.94 50.85 57.36
CA ALA A 478 -9.54 50.91 56.99
C ALA A 478 -9.25 52.23 56.25
N ALA A 479 -7.99 52.64 56.22
CA ALA A 479 -7.57 53.79 55.42
C ALA A 479 -7.56 53.45 53.92
N PRO A 480 -7.80 54.42 53.01
CA PRO A 480 -7.73 54.16 51.57
C PRO A 480 -6.31 53.75 51.16
N GLY A 481 -6.14 52.46 50.82
CA GLY A 481 -4.87 51.84 50.43
C GLY A 481 -4.40 50.69 51.32
N GLU A 482 -5.03 50.45 52.46
CA GLU A 482 -4.64 49.39 53.40
C GLU A 482 -5.15 48.00 52.97
N LEU A 483 -4.25 46.99 52.93
CA LEU A 483 -4.56 45.63 52.47
C LEU A 483 -5.50 44.91 53.45
N ARG A 484 -6.75 44.68 53.03
CA ARG A 484 -7.76 44.02 53.87
C ARG A 484 -7.66 42.50 53.74
N VAL A 485 -7.44 41.78 54.85
CA VAL A 485 -7.37 40.31 54.86
C VAL A 485 -8.63 39.71 55.47
N LEU A 486 -9.32 38.83 54.73
CA LEU A 486 -10.48 38.05 55.20
C LEU A 486 -10.15 36.56 55.22
N ARG A 487 -10.82 35.80 56.10
CA ARG A 487 -10.77 34.32 56.13
C ARG A 487 -12.10 33.71 55.75
N VAL A 488 -12.03 32.60 55.01
CA VAL A 488 -13.17 31.77 54.62
C VAL A 488 -12.97 30.35 55.14
N SER A 489 -13.99 29.76 55.75
CA SER A 489 -13.99 28.37 56.21
C SER A 489 -15.39 27.77 56.09
N PRO A 490 -15.56 26.54 55.58
CA PRO A 490 -16.88 25.94 55.42
C PRO A 490 -17.43 25.38 56.75
N THR A 491 -16.62 25.33 57.80
CA THR A 491 -16.89 24.57 59.05
C THR A 491 -16.58 25.33 60.35
N GLY A 492 -16.13 26.60 60.30
CA GLY A 492 -15.63 27.33 61.48
C GLY A 492 -16.33 28.66 61.79
N ASP A 493 -16.32 29.05 63.07
CA ASP A 493 -17.11 30.17 63.63
C ASP A 493 -16.48 31.58 63.54
N SER A 494 -15.27 31.74 62.98
CA SER A 494 -14.56 33.03 62.94
C SER A 494 -14.14 33.50 61.54
N GLY A 495 -15.07 33.43 60.58
CA GLY A 495 -14.87 33.91 59.21
C GLY A 495 -16.15 33.91 58.39
N HIS A 496 -16.03 34.15 57.08
CA HIS A 496 -17.14 33.96 56.15
C HIS A 496 -17.30 32.48 55.81
N ARG A 497 -18.54 31.98 55.73
CA ARG A 497 -18.80 30.57 55.35
C ARG A 497 -18.60 30.27 53.86
N THR A 498 -18.64 31.31 53.02
CA THR A 498 -18.50 31.21 51.55
C THR A 498 -17.59 32.32 51.04
N ILE A 499 -16.89 32.07 49.93
CA ILE A 499 -15.97 33.02 49.29
C ILE A 499 -16.76 34.20 48.73
N ALA A 500 -17.90 33.98 48.07
CA ALA A 500 -18.74 35.06 47.56
C ALA A 500 -19.34 35.93 48.67
N ALA A 501 -19.53 35.40 49.88
CA ALA A 501 -19.92 36.19 51.04
C ALA A 501 -18.78 37.11 51.54
N ALA A 502 -17.52 36.67 51.48
CA ALA A 502 -16.36 37.51 51.78
C ALA A 502 -16.17 38.61 50.72
N LEU A 503 -16.31 38.27 49.43
CA LEU A 503 -16.23 39.23 48.33
C LEU A 503 -17.32 40.31 48.43
N ARG A 504 -18.58 39.95 48.73
CA ARG A 504 -19.67 40.91 48.94
C ARG A 504 -19.51 41.79 50.20
N ALA A 505 -18.72 41.37 51.18
CA ALA A 505 -18.41 42.17 52.37
C ALA A 505 -17.32 43.22 52.13
N HIS A 506 -16.77 43.31 50.92
CA HIS A 506 -15.80 44.32 50.51
C HIS A 506 -16.42 45.35 49.56
N THR A 507 -16.73 46.52 50.12
CA THR A 507 -17.36 47.65 49.42
C THR A 507 -16.41 48.84 49.21
N GLY A 508 -15.15 48.71 49.62
CA GLY A 508 -14.14 49.78 49.54
C GLY A 508 -13.18 49.61 48.35
N PRO A 509 -12.51 50.69 47.90
CA PRO A 509 -11.64 50.68 46.71
C PRO A 509 -10.23 50.11 46.93
N GLY A 510 -9.89 49.65 48.15
CA GLY A 510 -8.56 49.09 48.46
C GLY A 510 -8.42 47.59 48.12
N PRO A 511 -7.19 47.05 48.07
CA PRO A 511 -6.94 45.66 47.75
C PRO A 511 -7.43 44.68 48.83
N LEU A 512 -7.97 43.55 48.41
CA LEU A 512 -8.56 42.51 49.24
C LEU A 512 -7.79 41.18 49.10
N ARG A 513 -7.33 40.59 50.21
CA ARG A 513 -6.81 39.22 50.26
C ARG A 513 -7.78 38.30 51.00
N VAL A 514 -8.16 37.18 50.38
CA VAL A 514 -9.06 36.17 50.94
C VAL A 514 -8.30 34.85 51.11
N MET A 515 -8.14 34.43 52.37
CA MET A 515 -7.49 33.18 52.74
C MET A 515 -8.56 32.10 52.95
N VAL A 516 -8.51 31.02 52.18
CA VAL A 516 -9.56 29.99 52.10
C VAL A 516 -9.07 28.67 52.70
N GLU A 517 -9.69 28.21 53.78
CA GLU A 517 -9.40 26.90 54.38
C GLU A 517 -9.85 25.73 53.47
N PRO A 518 -9.29 24.51 53.63
CA PRO A 518 -9.62 23.37 52.77
C PRO A 518 -11.12 23.03 52.75
N GLY A 519 -11.65 22.71 51.57
CA GLY A 519 -13.06 22.38 51.41
C GLY A 519 -13.56 22.43 49.96
N ARG A 520 -14.85 22.14 49.79
CA ARG A 520 -15.60 22.32 48.54
C ARG A 520 -16.52 23.53 48.66
N TYR A 521 -16.52 24.36 47.62
CA TYR A 521 -17.24 25.62 47.55
C TYR A 521 -18.15 25.61 46.30
N PRO A 522 -19.42 25.17 46.44
CA PRO A 522 -20.38 25.14 45.35
C PRO A 522 -20.98 26.54 45.12
N GLU A 523 -20.19 27.49 44.62
CA GLU A 523 -20.58 28.88 44.42
C GLU A 523 -19.85 29.54 43.22
N PRO A 524 -20.54 30.35 42.39
CA PRO A 524 -19.88 31.17 41.37
C PRO A 524 -19.25 32.43 41.99
N LEU A 525 -18.07 32.81 41.50
CA LEU A 525 -17.27 33.92 42.01
C LEU A 525 -17.13 35.02 40.94
N SER A 526 -17.35 36.28 41.33
CA SER A 526 -17.11 37.45 40.47
C SER A 526 -16.07 38.36 41.13
N LEU A 527 -14.91 38.51 40.49
CA LEU A 527 -13.78 39.30 41.00
C LEU A 527 -13.75 40.69 40.37
N LYS A 528 -13.99 41.70 41.21
CA LYS A 528 -14.08 43.13 40.87
C LYS A 528 -13.14 43.92 41.78
N GLY A 529 -12.48 44.95 41.25
CA GLY A 529 -11.40 45.63 41.97
C GLY A 529 -10.11 44.79 42.04
N GLU A 530 -9.26 45.07 43.02
CA GLU A 530 -8.02 44.31 43.27
C GLU A 530 -8.26 43.20 44.32
N VAL A 531 -8.16 41.94 43.90
CA VAL A 531 -8.48 40.77 44.75
C VAL A 531 -7.43 39.67 44.64
N GLU A 532 -7.01 39.13 45.77
CA GLU A 532 -6.12 37.98 45.89
C GLU A 532 -6.82 36.82 46.63
N LEU A 533 -6.95 35.66 45.99
CA LEU A 533 -7.47 34.43 46.58
C LEU A 533 -6.33 33.44 46.84
N CYS A 534 -6.22 32.92 48.06
CA CYS A 534 -5.18 31.94 48.43
C CYS A 534 -5.78 30.72 49.13
N ALA A 535 -5.41 29.51 48.69
CA ALA A 535 -5.66 28.28 49.44
C ALA A 535 -4.73 28.21 50.67
N ALA A 536 -5.32 28.22 51.88
CA ALA A 536 -4.59 28.38 53.14
C ALA A 536 -3.60 27.25 53.45
N ARG A 537 -3.76 26.08 52.81
CA ARG A 537 -2.92 24.89 53.00
C ARG A 537 -2.31 24.36 51.70
N GLY A 538 -2.20 25.23 50.69
CA GLY A 538 -1.54 24.93 49.41
C GLY A 538 -2.43 24.29 48.35
N PRO A 539 -1.86 23.96 47.17
CA PRO A 539 -2.59 23.55 45.97
C PRO A 539 -3.58 22.40 46.16
N GLY A 540 -4.74 22.50 45.51
CA GLY A 540 -5.75 21.43 45.44
C GLY A 540 -6.54 21.20 46.74
N THR A 541 -6.19 21.86 47.85
CA THR A 541 -6.92 21.75 49.12
C THR A 541 -8.28 22.47 49.11
N VAL A 542 -8.45 23.44 48.21
CA VAL A 542 -9.67 24.22 47.99
C VAL A 542 -10.22 23.89 46.60
N VAL A 543 -11.46 23.41 46.54
CA VAL A 543 -12.18 23.13 45.29
C VAL A 543 -13.37 24.07 45.16
N VAL A 544 -13.44 24.82 44.06
CA VAL A 544 -14.61 25.65 43.71
C VAL A 544 -15.31 25.01 42.51
N GLU A 545 -16.62 24.81 42.61
CA GLU A 545 -17.47 24.22 41.56
C GLU A 545 -18.80 25.01 41.45
N PRO A 546 -19.48 25.05 40.29
CA PRO A 546 -20.64 25.91 40.11
C PRO A 546 -21.86 25.35 40.84
N ALA A 547 -22.61 26.22 41.51
CA ALA A 547 -23.87 25.86 42.20
C ALA A 547 -24.95 25.32 41.24
N VAL A 548 -24.91 25.73 39.97
CA VAL A 548 -25.86 25.37 38.91
C VAL A 548 -25.08 25.16 37.61
N ALA A 549 -25.40 24.10 36.87
CA ALA A 549 -24.76 23.83 35.58
C ALA A 549 -25.07 24.94 34.55
N GLY A 550 -24.08 25.31 33.74
CA GLY A 550 -24.18 26.36 32.73
C GLY A 550 -23.61 27.72 33.15
N ALA A 551 -23.34 27.94 34.44
CA ALA A 551 -22.71 29.16 34.94
C ALA A 551 -21.17 29.07 34.93
N ASN A 552 -20.50 30.20 34.67
CA ASN A 552 -19.07 30.33 34.89
C ASN A 552 -18.74 30.21 36.39
N VAL A 553 -17.60 29.62 36.74
CA VAL A 553 -17.18 29.46 38.15
C VAL A 553 -16.43 30.69 38.65
N LEU A 554 -15.65 31.33 37.78
CA LEU A 554 -14.84 32.50 38.10
C LEU A 554 -14.89 33.54 36.95
N ASP A 555 -15.64 34.62 37.15
CA ASP A 555 -15.68 35.79 36.26
C ASP A 555 -14.75 36.89 36.79
N VAL A 556 -13.73 37.26 36.01
CA VAL A 556 -12.73 38.28 36.39
C VAL A 556 -12.90 39.53 35.54
N THR A 557 -13.36 40.64 36.16
CA THR A 557 -13.45 41.96 35.51
C THR A 557 -12.55 43.01 36.16
N GLY A 558 -11.93 42.70 37.30
CA GLY A 558 -10.95 43.54 37.98
C GLY A 558 -9.50 43.11 37.71
N SER A 559 -8.68 43.21 38.75
CA SER A 559 -7.31 42.68 38.79
C SER A 559 -7.25 41.58 39.85
N ALA A 560 -7.06 40.34 39.43
CA ALA A 560 -7.14 39.16 40.28
C ALA A 560 -5.80 38.41 40.38
N VAL A 561 -5.47 37.94 41.58
CA VAL A 561 -4.44 36.93 41.83
C VAL A 561 -5.12 35.72 42.47
N VAL A 562 -4.87 34.51 41.97
CA VAL A 562 -5.47 33.28 42.49
C VAL A 562 -4.38 32.22 42.63
N THR A 563 -4.20 31.70 43.85
CA THR A 563 -3.07 30.81 44.20
C THR A 563 -3.56 29.53 44.87
N GLY A 564 -3.26 28.37 44.26
CA GLY A 564 -3.49 27.04 44.82
C GLY A 564 -4.93 26.52 44.78
N LEU A 565 -5.84 27.18 44.09
CA LEU A 565 -7.24 26.74 43.98
C LEU A 565 -7.41 25.70 42.86
N ALA A 566 -8.25 24.70 43.10
CA ALA A 566 -8.85 23.88 42.06
C ALA A 566 -10.23 24.46 41.68
N VAL A 567 -10.50 24.64 40.39
CA VAL A 567 -11.74 25.22 39.87
C VAL A 567 -12.30 24.29 38.81
N VAL A 568 -13.54 23.80 38.99
CA VAL A 568 -14.14 22.73 38.17
C VAL A 568 -15.44 23.24 37.54
N GLY A 569 -15.44 23.54 36.24
CA GLY A 569 -16.57 24.12 35.52
C GLY A 569 -17.43 23.10 34.78
N ARG A 570 -18.72 23.44 34.58
CA ARG A 570 -19.67 22.68 33.74
C ARG A 570 -20.57 23.66 32.99
N GLY A 571 -20.49 23.72 31.67
CA GLY A 571 -21.19 24.73 30.86
C GLY A 571 -20.27 25.39 29.84
N THR A 572 -20.23 26.72 29.83
CA THR A 572 -19.49 27.54 28.85
C THR A 572 -17.99 27.66 29.15
N ALA A 573 -17.64 28.19 30.33
CA ALA A 573 -16.26 28.41 30.74
C ALA A 573 -16.09 28.18 32.24
N THR A 574 -14.93 27.70 32.65
CA THR A 574 -14.57 27.49 34.06
C THR A 574 -14.10 28.81 34.67
N VAL A 575 -13.17 29.47 33.98
CA VAL A 575 -12.70 30.83 34.27
C VAL A 575 -12.89 31.70 33.03
N ALA A 576 -13.51 32.86 33.18
CA ALA A 576 -13.67 33.87 32.14
C ALA A 576 -13.03 35.19 32.55
N VAL A 577 -12.24 35.80 31.67
CA VAL A 577 -11.44 37.00 31.95
C VAL A 577 -11.79 38.12 30.98
N PHE A 578 -12.08 39.29 31.57
CA PHE A 578 -12.33 40.59 30.92
C PHE A 578 -11.40 41.69 31.49
N GLY A 579 -10.40 41.32 32.27
CA GLY A 579 -9.51 42.21 33.02
C GLY A 579 -8.12 41.60 33.19
N ARG A 580 -7.55 41.70 34.40
CA ARG A 580 -6.23 41.12 34.72
C ARG A 580 -6.36 39.88 35.60
N LEU A 581 -5.67 38.79 35.26
CA LEU A 581 -5.64 37.57 36.07
C LEU A 581 -4.23 36.96 36.15
N LEU A 582 -3.74 36.75 37.37
CA LEU A 582 -2.56 35.94 37.69
C LEU A 582 -2.98 34.65 38.40
N LEU A 583 -2.77 33.51 37.75
CA LEU A 583 -2.95 32.17 38.31
C LEU A 583 -1.60 31.60 38.75
N ARG A 584 -1.54 31.00 39.95
CA ARG A 584 -0.36 30.34 40.52
C ARG A 584 -0.71 28.97 41.08
N ASP A 585 -0.14 27.91 40.53
CA ASP A 585 -0.31 26.52 41.01
C ASP A 585 -1.79 26.09 41.15
N CYS A 586 -2.64 26.62 40.28
CA CYS A 586 -4.07 26.31 40.23
C CYS A 586 -4.34 25.13 39.28
N ARG A 587 -5.41 24.38 39.56
CA ARG A 587 -5.97 23.37 38.65
C ARG A 587 -7.29 23.88 38.08
N LEU A 588 -7.39 24.02 36.77
CA LEU A 588 -8.64 24.38 36.09
C LEU A 588 -9.15 23.14 35.34
N GLU A 589 -10.38 22.73 35.59
CA GLU A 589 -10.95 21.52 35.01
C GLU A 589 -12.29 21.82 34.31
N GLY A 590 -12.27 21.80 32.97
CA GLY A 590 -13.46 22.03 32.15
C GLY A 590 -14.18 20.72 31.86
N ARG A 591 -15.39 20.54 32.40
CA ARG A 591 -16.24 19.35 32.15
C ARG A 591 -17.40 19.68 31.24
N ASP A 592 -17.99 18.63 30.66
CA ASP A 592 -19.21 18.69 29.85
C ASP A 592 -19.11 19.67 28.64
N GLY A 593 -17.91 19.88 28.12
CA GLY A 593 -17.60 20.79 27.01
C GLY A 593 -17.10 22.18 27.42
N ALA A 594 -17.05 22.50 28.72
CA ALA A 594 -16.59 23.80 29.19
C ALA A 594 -15.12 24.08 28.85
N ALA A 595 -14.84 25.31 28.41
CA ALA A 595 -13.47 25.81 28.37
C ALA A 595 -12.87 25.84 29.80
N ALA A 596 -11.60 25.49 29.94
CA ALA A 596 -10.88 25.65 31.21
C ALA A 596 -10.58 27.14 31.49
N LEU A 597 -10.32 27.91 30.43
CA LEU A 597 -10.01 29.34 30.50
C LEU A 597 -10.48 30.06 29.23
N THR A 598 -11.18 31.18 29.37
CA THR A 598 -11.48 32.11 28.27
C THR A 598 -10.99 33.52 28.59
N ALA A 599 -10.43 34.20 27.59
CA ALA A 599 -9.94 35.56 27.69
C ALA A 599 -10.48 36.41 26.54
N SER A 600 -11.22 37.47 26.87
CA SER A 600 -11.77 38.42 25.89
C SER A 600 -10.83 39.59 25.62
N ALA A 601 -11.12 40.34 24.55
CA ALA A 601 -10.22 41.36 24.02
C ALA A 601 -9.81 42.42 25.06
N GLY A 602 -8.51 42.73 25.10
CA GLY A 602 -7.93 43.66 26.08
C GLY A 602 -7.57 43.05 27.44
N SER A 603 -7.89 41.77 27.69
CA SER A 603 -7.50 41.08 28.93
C SER A 603 -6.00 40.78 28.98
N GLU A 604 -5.42 40.76 30.18
CA GLU A 604 -4.03 40.35 30.42
C GLU A 604 -3.99 39.20 31.44
N ILE A 605 -3.43 38.06 31.03
CA ILE A 605 -3.37 36.84 31.84
C ILE A 605 -1.92 36.42 32.07
N THR A 606 -1.62 35.93 33.26
CA THR A 606 -0.40 35.18 33.56
C THR A 606 -0.77 33.89 34.29
N VAL A 607 -0.24 32.75 33.83
CA VAL A 607 -0.36 31.45 34.51
C VAL A 607 1.05 30.96 34.83
N MET A 608 1.29 30.65 36.11
CA MET A 608 2.54 30.12 36.62
C MET A 608 2.27 28.76 37.27
N GLY A 609 2.91 27.70 36.77
CA GLY A 609 2.65 26.33 37.21
C GLY A 609 1.24 25.85 36.84
N GLY A 610 0.74 24.89 37.62
CA GLY A 610 -0.65 24.42 37.54
C GLY A 610 -1.00 23.51 36.37
N GLU A 611 -2.28 23.17 36.28
CA GLU A 611 -2.84 22.17 35.37
C GLU A 611 -4.16 22.66 34.76
N LEU A 612 -4.27 22.64 33.44
CA LEU A 612 -5.52 22.80 32.69
C LEU A 612 -5.94 21.42 32.17
N ALA A 613 -6.93 20.83 32.82
CA ALA A 613 -7.38 19.46 32.59
C ALA A 613 -8.74 19.44 31.87
N VAL A 614 -8.88 18.54 30.89
CA VAL A 614 -10.13 18.20 30.15
C VAL A 614 -10.72 19.33 29.29
N GLY A 615 -10.49 20.60 29.64
CA GLY A 615 -11.00 21.78 28.98
C GLY A 615 -9.96 22.57 28.17
N LYS A 616 -10.46 23.29 27.16
CA LYS A 616 -9.72 24.17 26.23
C LYS A 616 -9.42 25.54 26.84
N ALA A 617 -8.25 26.10 26.54
CA ALA A 617 -7.94 27.52 26.77
C ALA A 617 -8.16 28.32 25.49
N THR A 618 -8.87 29.46 25.56
CA THR A 618 -9.16 30.32 24.39
C THR A 618 -8.82 31.77 24.68
N LEU A 619 -7.97 32.36 23.85
CA LEU A 619 -7.53 33.75 23.92
C LEU A 619 -8.01 34.51 22.67
N GLN A 620 -8.88 35.51 22.83
CA GLN A 620 -9.42 36.33 21.74
C GLN A 620 -9.07 37.80 21.98
N GLY A 621 -8.18 38.37 21.18
CA GLY A 621 -7.68 39.75 21.37
C GLY A 621 -7.01 40.03 22.72
N ALA A 622 -6.60 38.99 23.45
CA ALA A 622 -6.04 39.04 24.80
C ALA A 622 -4.52 38.83 24.80
N ARG A 623 -3.85 39.22 25.88
CA ARG A 623 -2.42 38.94 26.13
C ARG A 623 -2.28 37.87 27.19
N ALA A 624 -1.49 36.83 26.95
CA ALA A 624 -1.23 35.77 27.91
C ALA A 624 0.25 35.43 28.04
N VAL A 625 0.69 35.18 29.27
CA VAL A 625 1.99 34.58 29.60
C VAL A 625 1.73 33.27 30.35
N LEU A 626 2.21 32.15 29.83
CA LEU A 626 1.97 30.80 30.35
C LEU A 626 3.33 30.15 30.65
N ARG A 627 3.59 29.76 31.90
CA ARG A 627 4.89 29.21 32.31
C ARG A 627 4.78 28.01 33.23
N GLY A 628 5.42 26.90 32.86
CA GLY A 628 5.43 25.68 33.66
C GLY A 628 4.06 25.00 33.79
N THR A 629 3.12 25.29 32.89
CA THR A 629 1.73 24.85 32.96
C THR A 629 1.51 23.57 32.17
N ARG A 630 0.77 22.62 32.75
CA ARG A 630 0.38 21.36 32.08
C ARG A 630 -1.01 21.46 31.46
N PHE A 631 -1.13 21.16 30.18
CA PHE A 631 -2.40 20.98 29.47
C PHE A 631 -2.64 19.48 29.27
N GLN A 632 -3.78 18.93 29.70
CA GLN A 632 -4.02 17.49 29.57
C GLN A 632 -5.46 17.11 29.19
N ALA A 633 -5.60 16.07 28.36
CA ALA A 633 -6.86 15.42 27.99
C ALA A 633 -7.87 16.34 27.27
N ALA A 634 -7.38 17.29 26.46
CA ALA A 634 -8.22 18.25 25.74
C ALA A 634 -9.17 17.55 24.74
N GLY A 635 -10.47 17.79 24.87
CA GLY A 635 -11.49 17.25 23.95
C GLY A 635 -11.49 17.89 22.56
N GLU A 636 -11.00 19.12 22.45
CA GLU A 636 -10.76 19.87 21.20
C GLU A 636 -9.27 20.27 21.12
N ASP A 637 -8.96 21.45 20.55
CA ASP A 637 -7.67 22.12 20.69
C ASP A 637 -7.40 22.50 22.17
N ALA A 638 -6.16 22.32 22.66
CA ALA A 638 -5.83 22.60 24.07
C ALA A 638 -5.61 24.10 24.35
N LEU A 639 -4.90 24.80 23.47
CA LEU A 639 -4.73 26.26 23.51
C LEU A 639 -5.06 26.87 22.14
N VAL A 640 -6.10 27.70 22.09
CA VAL A 640 -6.45 28.52 20.92
C VAL A 640 -6.09 29.98 21.18
N VAL A 641 -5.33 30.57 20.26
CA VAL A 641 -4.92 31.97 20.25
C VAL A 641 -5.48 32.58 18.97
N SER A 642 -6.34 33.60 19.04
CA SER A 642 -6.96 34.18 17.85
C SER A 642 -7.40 35.65 18.00
N GLN A 643 -7.89 36.22 16.89
CA GLN A 643 -8.45 37.59 16.84
C GLN A 643 -7.47 38.67 17.35
N GLY A 644 -6.20 38.59 16.96
CA GLY A 644 -5.16 39.54 17.39
C GLY A 644 -4.62 39.29 18.81
N ALA A 645 -4.92 38.13 19.41
CA ALA A 645 -4.32 37.74 20.68
C ALA A 645 -2.80 37.53 20.59
N HIS A 646 -2.11 37.67 21.72
CA HIS A 646 -0.67 37.43 21.85
C HIS A 646 -0.41 36.46 23.02
N ALA A 647 0.23 35.33 22.76
CA ALA A 647 0.59 34.35 23.78
C ALA A 647 2.10 34.13 23.84
N GLU A 648 2.69 34.22 25.03
CA GLU A 648 4.04 33.71 25.31
C GLU A 648 3.93 32.49 26.21
N VAL A 649 4.46 31.36 25.76
CA VAL A 649 4.37 30.04 26.41
C VAL A 649 5.79 29.50 26.61
N THR A 650 6.12 29.07 27.83
CA THR A 650 7.49 28.64 28.17
C THR A 650 7.48 27.51 29.19
N ASP A 651 8.29 26.46 28.98
CA ASP A 651 8.38 25.29 29.88
C ASP A 651 7.03 24.56 30.10
N CYS A 652 6.08 24.69 29.16
CA CYS A 652 4.75 24.09 29.26
C CYS A 652 4.69 22.69 28.63
N VAL A 653 3.84 21.82 29.18
CA VAL A 653 3.64 20.44 28.71
C VAL A 653 2.22 20.26 28.22
N PHE A 654 2.06 19.78 26.98
CA PHE A 654 0.78 19.43 26.38
C PHE A 654 0.70 17.92 26.21
N ALA A 655 -0.35 17.28 26.76
CA ALA A 655 -0.54 15.83 26.70
C ALA A 655 -1.99 15.41 26.33
N ASP A 656 -2.10 14.28 25.61
CA ASP A 656 -3.31 13.45 25.47
C ASP A 656 -4.56 14.14 24.84
N GLY A 657 -4.39 15.13 23.95
CA GLY A 657 -5.52 15.84 23.33
C GLY A 657 -6.05 15.24 22.03
N ARG A 658 -7.33 15.50 21.71
CA ARG A 658 -7.97 15.04 20.46
C ARG A 658 -7.80 16.02 19.29
N GLY A 659 -7.85 17.32 19.56
CA GLY A 659 -7.59 18.37 18.56
C GLY A 659 -6.10 18.66 18.43
N SER A 660 -5.75 19.94 18.32
CA SER A 660 -4.39 20.45 18.24
C SER A 660 -3.86 20.88 19.61
N ALA A 661 -2.57 20.77 19.90
CA ALA A 661 -2.05 21.23 21.18
C ALA A 661 -2.01 22.77 21.26
N VAL A 662 -1.50 23.43 20.22
CA VAL A 662 -1.62 24.88 20.03
C VAL A 662 -2.19 25.18 18.66
N HIS A 663 -3.17 26.08 18.59
CA HIS A 663 -3.78 26.59 17.36
C HIS A 663 -3.75 28.12 17.39
N VAL A 664 -3.06 28.73 16.44
CA VAL A 664 -2.90 30.18 16.27
C VAL A 664 -3.61 30.61 14.98
N SER A 665 -4.62 31.48 15.06
CA SER A 665 -5.42 31.85 13.87
C SER A 665 -5.84 33.31 13.78
N GLY A 666 -5.88 33.81 12.54
CA GLY A 666 -6.35 35.16 12.21
C GLY A 666 -5.24 36.22 12.19
N ALA A 667 -5.39 37.20 11.30
CA ALA A 667 -4.40 38.26 11.08
C ALA A 667 -4.05 39.03 12.36
N GLY A 668 -2.75 39.25 12.57
CA GLY A 668 -2.22 39.96 13.75
C GLY A 668 -2.16 39.13 15.03
N THR A 669 -2.68 37.91 15.04
CA THR A 669 -2.50 36.96 16.14
C THR A 669 -1.07 36.45 16.18
N ARG A 670 -0.47 36.35 17.38
CA ARG A 670 0.91 35.90 17.59
C ARG A 670 1.05 34.87 18.72
N ALA A 671 1.88 33.86 18.53
CA ALA A 671 2.30 32.95 19.60
C ALA A 671 3.81 32.74 19.64
N ARG A 672 4.39 32.73 20.84
CA ARG A 672 5.75 32.28 21.11
C ARG A 672 5.72 31.04 21.97
N LEU A 673 6.29 29.95 21.49
CA LEU A 673 6.38 28.67 22.20
C LEU A 673 7.86 28.37 22.41
N ARG A 674 8.32 28.32 23.67
CA ARG A 674 9.72 28.04 24.02
C ARG A 674 9.80 26.87 24.99
N THR A 675 10.78 25.98 24.81
CA THR A 675 11.06 24.85 25.73
C THR A 675 9.82 23.99 26.08
N CYS A 676 8.83 23.94 25.20
CA CYS A 676 7.57 23.22 25.42
C CYS A 676 7.64 21.76 24.94
N GLU A 677 6.90 20.87 25.61
CA GLU A 677 6.72 19.48 25.19
C GLU A 677 5.28 19.22 24.71
N PHE A 678 5.13 18.44 23.64
CA PHE A 678 3.84 18.07 23.04
C PHE A 678 3.81 16.55 22.81
N SER A 679 2.85 15.84 23.39
CA SER A 679 2.74 14.38 23.29
C SER A 679 1.31 13.86 23.12
N GLY A 680 1.12 12.86 22.25
CA GLY A 680 -0.14 12.10 22.15
C GLY A 680 -1.33 12.84 21.56
N PHE A 681 -1.14 13.84 20.69
CA PHE A 681 -2.26 14.58 20.07
C PHE A 681 -2.80 13.95 18.78
N GLY A 682 -4.12 14.02 18.66
CA GLY A 682 -4.90 13.58 17.50
C GLY A 682 -4.65 14.41 16.24
N GLY A 683 -4.73 15.74 16.37
CA GLY A 683 -4.63 16.72 15.28
C GLY A 683 -3.21 17.24 15.06
N HIS A 684 -2.98 18.52 15.32
CA HIS A 684 -1.68 19.17 15.15
C HIS A 684 -0.91 19.32 16.47
N GLY A 685 0.43 19.28 16.44
CA GLY A 685 1.23 19.78 17.56
C GLY A 685 1.08 21.30 17.69
N VAL A 686 1.54 22.01 16.66
CA VAL A 686 1.27 23.44 16.46
C VAL A 686 0.59 23.63 15.11
N LEU A 687 -0.52 24.38 15.09
CA LEU A 687 -1.22 24.81 13.88
C LEU A 687 -1.21 26.35 13.82
N VAL A 688 -0.84 26.89 12.65
CA VAL A 688 -0.83 28.32 12.36
C VAL A 688 -1.58 28.54 11.04
N GLU A 689 -2.63 29.37 11.07
CA GLU A 689 -3.46 29.63 9.89
C GLU A 689 -4.03 31.06 9.83
N GLN A 690 -4.56 31.44 8.67
CA GLN A 690 -5.29 32.69 8.44
C GLN A 690 -4.44 33.94 8.78
N GLN A 691 -3.23 34.05 8.23
CA GLN A 691 -2.29 35.17 8.45
C GLN A 691 -1.83 35.37 9.91
N ALA A 692 -1.92 34.33 10.75
CA ALA A 692 -1.29 34.31 12.07
C ALA A 692 0.23 34.06 12.00
N GLU A 693 0.95 34.39 13.07
CA GLU A 693 2.41 34.26 13.17
C GLU A 693 2.83 33.45 14.41
N ALA A 694 3.78 32.51 14.25
CA ALA A 694 4.34 31.75 15.37
C ALA A 694 5.87 31.68 15.41
N GLU A 695 6.44 31.79 16.61
CA GLU A 695 7.83 31.49 16.95
C GLU A 695 7.84 30.21 17.79
N VAL A 696 8.44 29.12 17.30
CA VAL A 696 8.51 27.82 18.00
C VAL A 696 9.97 27.45 18.21
N ARG A 697 10.42 27.35 19.47
CA ARG A 697 11.85 27.29 19.76
C ARG A 697 12.22 26.30 20.86
N ASP A 698 13.23 25.48 20.59
CA ASP A 698 13.84 24.53 21.52
C ASP A 698 12.80 23.52 22.10
N CYS A 699 11.75 23.20 21.31
CA CYS A 699 10.60 22.38 21.70
C CYS A 699 10.77 20.89 21.35
N LEU A 700 9.98 20.02 21.98
CA LEU A 700 9.90 18.58 21.68
C LEU A 700 8.47 18.17 21.33
N LEU A 701 8.26 17.69 20.11
CA LEU A 701 6.99 17.16 19.63
C LEU A 701 7.14 15.65 19.41
N ARG A 702 6.40 14.82 20.15
CA ARG A 702 6.54 13.36 20.12
C ARG A 702 5.23 12.59 20.05
N ASP A 703 5.28 11.41 19.46
CA ASP A 703 4.23 10.38 19.53
C ASP A 703 2.84 10.88 19.08
N LEU A 704 2.82 11.73 18.05
CA LEU A 704 1.61 12.34 17.49
C LEU A 704 0.99 11.42 16.43
N SER A 705 -0.35 11.35 16.37
CA SER A 705 -1.04 10.61 15.29
C SER A 705 -1.27 11.46 14.05
N GLY A 706 -1.19 12.78 14.17
CA GLY A 706 -1.29 13.73 13.05
C GLY A 706 0.03 14.42 12.71
N THR A 707 -0.05 15.70 12.35
CA THR A 707 1.09 16.52 11.90
C THR A 707 1.73 17.26 13.08
N ALA A 708 3.06 17.26 13.20
CA ALA A 708 3.69 17.99 14.30
C ALA A 708 3.60 19.52 14.13
N LEU A 709 3.97 20.04 12.95
CA LEU A 709 3.95 21.47 12.63
C LEU A 709 3.08 21.74 11.40
N GLY A 710 1.96 22.47 11.55
CA GLY A 710 1.06 22.83 10.47
C GLY A 710 1.05 24.33 10.21
N PHE A 711 1.33 24.75 8.97
CA PHE A 711 1.19 26.12 8.50
C PHE A 711 0.26 26.12 7.27
N ARG A 712 -0.84 26.88 7.32
CA ARG A 712 -1.85 26.97 6.24
C ARG A 712 -2.29 28.42 6.05
N ASP A 713 -3.04 28.70 4.98
CA ASP A 713 -3.78 29.95 4.78
C ASP A 713 -2.97 31.22 5.12
N GLN A 714 -1.80 31.34 4.48
CA GLN A 714 -0.82 32.42 4.69
C GLN A 714 -0.29 32.53 6.14
N GLY A 715 -0.29 31.43 6.89
CA GLY A 715 0.31 31.35 8.23
C GLY A 715 1.83 31.46 8.19
N HIS A 716 2.38 32.42 8.95
CA HIS A 716 3.79 32.75 9.00
C HIS A 716 4.48 32.09 10.21
N GLY A 717 5.79 31.85 10.14
CA GLY A 717 6.52 31.52 11.36
C GLY A 717 7.98 31.12 11.22
N THR A 718 8.61 30.98 12.38
CA THR A 718 9.98 30.50 12.54
C THR A 718 10.02 29.34 13.53
N VAL A 719 10.72 28.27 13.18
CA VAL A 719 10.91 27.10 14.03
C VAL A 719 12.40 26.85 14.20
N VAL A 720 12.88 26.85 15.45
CA VAL A 720 14.32 26.79 15.77
C VAL A 720 14.59 25.68 16.80
N GLY A 721 15.66 24.90 16.63
CA GLY A 721 16.15 23.94 17.64
C GLY A 721 15.16 22.82 18.02
N THR A 722 14.10 22.64 17.24
CA THR A 722 12.92 21.87 17.62
C THR A 722 12.99 20.44 17.10
N ARG A 723 12.59 19.49 17.95
CA ARG A 723 12.71 18.04 17.66
C ARG A 723 11.35 17.40 17.46
N VAL A 724 11.16 16.71 16.34
CA VAL A 724 9.95 15.96 16.01
C VAL A 724 10.26 14.46 15.99
N ARG A 725 9.51 13.66 16.74
CA ARG A 725 9.69 12.21 16.86
C ARG A 725 8.37 11.45 16.70
N GLY A 726 8.30 10.53 15.74
CA GLY A 726 7.16 9.59 15.63
C GLY A 726 5.81 10.22 15.28
N ALA A 727 5.78 11.39 14.63
CA ALA A 727 4.58 11.99 14.06
C ALA A 727 4.15 11.28 12.75
N ASP A 728 2.94 11.52 12.24
CA ASP A 728 2.59 11.07 10.88
C ASP A 728 3.31 11.91 9.82
N ALA A 729 3.12 13.23 9.87
CA ALA A 729 3.91 14.20 9.13
C ALA A 729 4.72 15.08 10.08
N GLY A 730 5.99 15.35 9.75
CA GLY A 730 6.84 16.25 10.54
C GLY A 730 6.35 17.69 10.46
N ALA A 731 6.34 18.26 9.26
CA ALA A 731 5.67 19.52 8.96
C ALA A 731 4.82 19.44 7.69
N VAL A 732 3.73 20.21 7.66
CA VAL A 732 2.90 20.43 6.46
C VAL A 732 2.67 21.93 6.30
N VAL A 733 3.02 22.43 5.12
CA VAL A 733 2.99 23.84 4.74
C VAL A 733 2.13 23.99 3.49
N SER A 734 1.03 24.75 3.56
CA SER A 734 0.05 24.87 2.47
C SER A 734 -0.63 26.25 2.44
N GLY A 735 -1.58 26.47 1.52
CA GLY A 735 -2.37 27.70 1.42
C GLY A 735 -1.55 29.00 1.32
N GLY A 736 -0.40 28.98 0.62
CA GLY A 736 0.47 30.15 0.50
C GLY A 736 1.22 30.57 1.78
N ALA A 737 1.34 29.70 2.80
CA ALA A 737 2.21 29.91 3.96
C ALA A 737 3.70 29.99 3.59
N ASP A 738 4.55 30.56 4.45
CA ASP A 738 5.99 30.81 4.18
C ASP A 738 7.00 30.50 5.33
N PRO A 739 6.77 29.51 6.22
CA PRO A 739 7.59 29.29 7.41
C PRO A 739 9.05 28.91 7.12
N THR A 740 9.93 29.27 8.05
CA THR A 740 11.34 28.86 8.07
C THR A 740 11.62 27.90 9.22
N LEU A 741 12.27 26.77 8.92
CA LEU A 741 12.69 25.73 9.85
C LEU A 741 14.22 25.72 9.95
N ARG A 742 14.80 25.84 11.15
CA ARG A 742 16.26 25.88 11.36
C ARG A 742 16.70 25.06 12.57
N ASP A 743 17.87 24.44 12.50
CA ASP A 743 18.45 23.64 13.60
C ASP A 743 17.51 22.49 14.08
N CYS A 744 16.60 22.01 13.22
CA CYS A 744 15.52 21.08 13.59
C CYS A 744 15.84 19.62 13.21
N SER A 745 15.34 18.66 14.00
CA SER A 745 15.53 17.22 13.76
C SER A 745 14.19 16.49 13.61
N PHE A 746 13.99 15.79 12.50
CA PHE A 746 12.79 15.02 12.18
C PHE A 746 13.10 13.52 12.12
N HIS A 747 12.60 12.75 13.09
CA HIS A 747 12.92 11.34 13.24
C HIS A 747 11.67 10.45 13.28
N GLY A 748 11.62 9.41 12.45
CA GLY A 748 10.55 8.41 12.50
C GLY A 748 9.18 8.89 12.01
N CYS A 749 9.11 9.89 11.14
CA CYS A 749 7.83 10.36 10.58
C CYS A 749 7.26 9.34 9.57
N ARG A 750 5.98 8.98 9.73
CA ARG A 750 5.36 7.82 9.04
C ARG A 750 4.98 8.06 7.58
N ALA A 751 4.60 9.30 7.22
CA ALA A 751 4.11 9.64 5.89
C ALA A 751 5.06 10.56 5.10
N VAL A 752 5.66 11.55 5.77
CA VAL A 752 6.62 12.52 5.20
C VAL A 752 7.36 13.27 6.32
N GLY A 753 8.60 13.70 6.09
CA GLY A 753 9.29 14.68 6.94
C GLY A 753 8.63 16.06 6.83
N VAL A 754 8.91 16.82 5.76
CA VAL A 754 8.21 18.08 5.44
C VAL A 754 7.50 17.97 4.09
N ARG A 755 6.23 18.41 4.02
CA ARG A 755 5.50 18.65 2.77
C ARG A 755 5.20 20.13 2.59
N VAL A 756 5.54 20.67 1.42
CA VAL A 756 5.15 22.01 0.95
C VAL A 756 4.23 21.85 -0.25
N THR A 757 3.06 22.48 -0.23
CA THR A 757 2.01 22.33 -1.25
C THR A 757 1.22 23.63 -1.42
N GLU A 758 0.24 23.67 -2.33
CA GLU A 758 -0.73 24.77 -2.50
C GLU A 758 -0.08 26.17 -2.58
N GLU A 759 0.83 26.37 -3.54
CA GLU A 759 1.57 27.62 -3.80
C GLU A 759 2.42 28.15 -2.61
N ALA A 760 2.56 27.39 -1.53
CA ALA A 760 3.31 27.78 -0.34
C ALA A 760 4.84 27.75 -0.53
N VAL A 761 5.54 28.40 0.38
CA VAL A 761 7.01 28.50 0.43
C VAL A 761 7.49 27.86 1.74
N CYS A 762 8.67 27.24 1.75
CA CYS A 762 9.34 26.87 2.99
C CYS A 762 10.86 27.01 2.88
N GLY A 763 11.49 27.58 3.90
CA GLY A 763 12.94 27.54 4.09
C GLY A 763 13.31 26.47 5.11
N ILE A 764 14.33 25.66 4.81
CA ILE A 764 14.89 24.65 5.71
C ILE A 764 16.40 24.83 5.77
N GLU A 765 16.94 25.06 6.97
CA GLU A 765 18.33 25.43 7.20
C GLU A 765 18.97 24.55 8.30
N ASP A 766 20.08 23.88 7.98
CA ASP A 766 20.89 23.06 8.89
C ASP A 766 20.06 22.04 9.73
N CYS A 767 19.13 21.33 9.07
CA CYS A 767 18.21 20.36 9.68
C CYS A 767 18.54 18.89 9.36
N SER A 768 18.11 17.96 10.22
CA SER A 768 18.27 16.50 10.02
C SER A 768 16.94 15.75 9.82
N PHE A 769 17.00 14.71 8.99
CA PHE A 769 15.88 13.85 8.60
C PHE A 769 16.28 12.37 8.68
N GLU A 770 15.73 11.61 9.62
CA GLU A 770 16.25 10.30 10.01
C GLU A 770 15.15 9.24 10.15
N HIS A 771 15.40 8.02 9.63
CA HIS A 771 14.52 6.85 9.79
C HIS A 771 13.08 7.09 9.32
N LEU A 772 12.90 7.60 8.08
CA LEU A 772 11.61 8.05 7.55
C LEU A 772 11.01 7.04 6.58
N SER A 773 9.78 6.59 6.81
CA SER A 773 9.15 5.51 6.04
C SER A 773 8.88 5.82 4.56
N ASN A 774 9.09 7.08 4.12
CA ASN A 774 8.78 7.54 2.77
C ASN A 774 9.73 8.69 2.33
N ALA A 775 9.22 9.86 1.98
CA ALA A 775 10.03 11.01 1.58
C ALA A 775 10.43 11.88 2.79
N ALA A 776 11.68 12.35 2.82
CA ALA A 776 12.10 13.36 3.79
C ALA A 776 11.47 14.71 3.47
N LEU A 777 11.62 15.17 2.23
CA LEU A 777 11.08 16.45 1.73
C LEU A 777 10.19 16.20 0.50
N SER A 778 9.03 16.86 0.46
CA SER A 778 8.03 16.73 -0.61
C SER A 778 7.52 18.11 -1.03
N VAL A 779 7.53 18.39 -2.32
CA VAL A 779 7.10 19.68 -2.89
C VAL A 779 6.11 19.42 -4.02
N ASP A 780 4.89 19.97 -3.91
CA ASP A 780 3.90 19.85 -4.98
C ASP A 780 3.02 21.10 -5.18
N GLN A 781 2.17 21.08 -6.22
CA GLN A 781 1.19 22.15 -6.49
C GLN A 781 1.76 23.59 -6.50
N LYS A 782 2.79 23.80 -7.33
CA LYS A 782 3.56 25.05 -7.50
C LYS A 782 4.30 25.57 -6.27
N ALA A 783 4.31 24.82 -5.16
CA ALA A 783 5.06 25.19 -3.97
C ALA A 783 6.57 25.32 -4.23
N ARG A 784 7.25 26.06 -3.35
CA ARG A 784 8.68 26.35 -3.43
C ARG A 784 9.39 25.96 -2.14
N LEU A 785 10.39 25.09 -2.26
CA LEU A 785 11.24 24.69 -1.15
C LEU A 785 12.65 25.26 -1.33
N ARG A 786 13.24 25.79 -0.26
CA ARG A 786 14.67 26.08 -0.14
C ARG A 786 15.26 25.22 0.95
N VAL A 787 16.39 24.57 0.68
CA VAL A 787 17.10 23.69 1.62
C VAL A 787 18.57 24.07 1.64
N ASN A 788 19.13 24.32 2.83
CA ASN A 788 20.54 24.64 3.01
C ASN A 788 21.12 23.78 4.14
N GLY A 789 22.26 23.10 3.94
CA GLY A 789 23.00 22.42 5.01
C GLY A 789 22.33 21.19 5.63
N CYS A 790 21.40 20.56 4.93
CA CYS A 790 20.53 19.53 5.51
C CYS A 790 21.03 18.10 5.28
N ARG A 791 20.82 17.23 6.27
CA ARG A 791 21.22 15.82 6.24
C ARG A 791 20.01 14.87 6.26
N ILE A 792 20.00 13.88 5.36
CA ILE A 792 18.93 12.89 5.21
C ILE A 792 19.52 11.48 5.29
N VAL A 793 19.03 10.64 6.21
CA VAL A 793 19.53 9.27 6.44
C VAL A 793 18.36 8.30 6.61
N ASP A 794 18.47 7.13 5.99
CA ASP A 794 17.46 6.04 6.06
C ASP A 794 16.04 6.55 5.75
N ALA A 795 15.82 6.88 4.49
CA ALA A 795 14.51 7.20 3.95
C ALA A 795 14.29 6.53 2.59
N ARG A 796 13.05 6.52 2.10
CA ARG A 796 12.76 6.03 0.75
C ARG A 796 13.15 7.04 -0.33
N HIS A 797 12.93 8.32 -0.07
CA HIS A 797 13.30 9.41 -0.97
C HIS A 797 13.85 10.58 -0.15
N GLY A 798 14.85 11.28 -0.68
CA GLY A 798 15.33 12.53 -0.09
C GLY A 798 14.33 13.65 -0.37
N VAL A 799 14.45 14.26 -1.54
CA VAL A 799 13.56 15.32 -2.04
C VAL A 799 12.71 14.79 -3.19
N VAL A 800 11.39 14.94 -3.08
CA VAL A 800 10.44 14.65 -4.17
C VAL A 800 9.78 15.95 -4.63
N VAL A 801 9.82 16.21 -5.93
CA VAL A 801 9.21 17.40 -6.56
C VAL A 801 8.21 16.97 -7.63
N GLU A 802 6.94 17.36 -7.48
CA GLU A 802 5.88 17.12 -8.47
C GLU A 802 5.09 18.40 -8.76
N LYS A 803 5.26 19.01 -9.94
CA LYS A 803 4.68 20.32 -10.31
C LYS A 803 5.10 21.48 -9.37
N GLY A 804 6.27 21.38 -8.73
CA GLY A 804 6.81 22.37 -7.80
C GLY A 804 8.24 22.80 -8.14
N HIS A 805 8.89 23.54 -7.23
CA HIS A 805 10.29 23.94 -7.34
C HIS A 805 11.06 23.67 -6.04
N ALA A 806 12.26 23.09 -6.14
CA ALA A 806 13.16 22.92 -5.01
C ALA A 806 14.57 23.46 -5.30
N SER A 807 15.06 24.37 -4.46
CA SER A 807 16.44 24.85 -4.46
C SER A 807 17.18 24.21 -3.28
N LEU A 808 18.30 23.53 -3.57
CA LEU A 808 19.05 22.67 -2.63
C LEU A 808 20.52 23.10 -2.58
N GLU A 809 21.05 23.35 -1.39
CA GLU A 809 22.45 23.73 -1.14
C GLU A 809 23.01 22.92 0.04
N ARG A 810 24.24 22.39 -0.08
CA ARG A 810 24.90 21.59 0.96
C ARG A 810 24.01 20.46 1.52
N VAL A 811 23.53 19.57 0.65
CA VAL A 811 22.61 18.48 1.05
C VAL A 811 23.33 17.13 1.08
N GLU A 812 23.37 16.49 2.24
CA GLU A 812 23.96 15.15 2.43
C GLU A 812 22.86 14.08 2.54
N ALA A 813 22.92 13.03 1.72
CA ALA A 813 21.95 11.95 1.69
C ALA A 813 22.60 10.57 1.79
N ARG A 814 22.10 9.71 2.70
CA ARG A 814 22.70 8.39 2.96
C ARG A 814 21.69 7.24 3.06
N ALA A 815 22.09 6.09 2.53
CA ALA A 815 21.42 4.79 2.65
C ALA A 815 20.01 4.70 2.04
N LEU A 816 19.64 5.64 1.15
CA LEU A 816 18.26 5.75 0.68
C LEU A 816 17.82 4.56 -0.19
N THR A 817 16.63 4.02 0.08
CA THR A 817 16.08 2.87 -0.68
C THR A 817 15.49 3.26 -2.05
N GLY A 818 15.50 4.55 -2.36
CA GLY A 818 15.15 5.14 -3.65
C GLY A 818 16.08 6.32 -3.99
N SER A 819 15.54 7.32 -4.68
CA SER A 819 16.31 8.48 -5.16
C SER A 819 16.61 9.53 -4.08
N VAL A 820 17.78 10.16 -4.14
CA VAL A 820 18.08 11.39 -3.36
C VAL A 820 17.22 12.54 -3.83
N VAL A 821 17.19 12.82 -5.14
CA VAL A 821 16.26 13.78 -5.76
C VAL A 821 15.40 13.03 -6.77
N ARG A 822 14.08 13.27 -6.70
CA ARG A 822 13.10 12.70 -7.62
C ARG A 822 12.23 13.79 -8.22
N LEU A 823 12.25 13.95 -9.55
CA LEU A 823 11.36 14.84 -10.29
C LEU A 823 10.28 14.04 -11.00
N CYS A 824 9.04 14.49 -10.87
CA CYS A 824 7.87 14.00 -11.60
C CYS A 824 7.08 15.20 -12.15
N GLN A 825 6.38 15.02 -13.28
CA GLN A 825 5.32 15.92 -13.81
C GLN A 825 5.61 17.42 -13.60
N ASP A 826 6.33 18.04 -14.53
CA ASP A 826 6.62 19.49 -14.52
C ASP A 826 7.36 20.00 -13.25
N GLY A 827 8.00 19.10 -12.50
CA GLY A 827 8.79 19.43 -11.31
C GLY A 827 10.15 20.01 -11.67
N THR A 828 10.53 21.11 -11.02
CA THR A 828 11.80 21.81 -11.26
C THR A 828 12.74 21.76 -10.06
N PHE A 829 14.05 21.71 -10.27
CA PHE A 829 15.02 21.81 -9.18
C PHE A 829 16.33 22.49 -9.58
N GLU A 830 17.01 23.05 -8.59
CA GLU A 830 18.38 23.55 -8.66
C GLU A 830 19.12 22.97 -7.44
N ALA A 831 20.30 22.37 -7.65
CA ALA A 831 21.07 21.74 -6.57
C ALA A 831 22.56 22.07 -6.66
N ALA A 832 23.14 22.51 -5.54
CA ALA A 832 24.57 22.76 -5.35
C ALA A 832 25.09 21.96 -4.14
N GLU A 833 26.32 21.46 -4.24
CA GLU A 833 27.01 20.74 -3.14
C GLU A 833 26.20 19.58 -2.56
N LEU A 834 25.62 18.75 -3.45
CA LEU A 834 24.84 17.56 -3.07
C LEU A 834 25.75 16.34 -2.95
N ARG A 835 25.71 15.66 -1.80
CA ARG A 835 26.44 14.42 -1.52
C ARG A 835 25.49 13.24 -1.36
N ALA A 836 25.82 12.10 -1.97
CA ALA A 836 25.05 10.86 -1.86
C ALA A 836 25.95 9.64 -1.63
N ASP A 837 25.58 8.82 -0.65
CA ASP A 837 26.26 7.54 -0.32
C ASP A 837 25.23 6.42 -0.09
N ASP A 838 25.45 5.23 -0.65
CA ASP A 838 24.57 4.05 -0.51
C ASP A 838 23.08 4.33 -0.87
N CYS A 839 22.82 5.26 -1.80
CA CYS A 839 21.47 5.56 -2.29
C CYS A 839 21.12 4.69 -3.50
N LYS A 840 19.83 4.43 -3.76
CA LYS A 840 19.46 3.66 -4.98
C LYS A 840 19.70 4.46 -6.25
N TYR A 841 19.32 5.74 -6.25
CA TYR A 841 19.61 6.69 -7.33
C TYR A 841 20.08 8.01 -6.71
N GLY A 842 20.98 8.74 -7.39
CA GLY A 842 21.23 10.14 -7.07
C GLY A 842 20.03 10.98 -7.51
N LEU A 843 19.97 11.27 -8.81
CA LEU A 843 18.83 11.94 -9.44
C LEU A 843 17.98 10.95 -10.25
N HIS A 844 16.66 11.00 -10.07
CA HIS A 844 15.71 10.37 -10.98
C HIS A 844 14.70 11.40 -11.48
N ALA A 845 14.88 11.87 -12.71
CA ALA A 845 13.96 12.79 -13.38
C ALA A 845 13.02 12.05 -14.34
N SER A 846 11.72 12.32 -14.26
CA SER A 846 10.70 11.57 -14.98
C SER A 846 9.48 12.37 -15.40
N GLY A 847 8.78 11.90 -16.43
CA GLY A 847 7.56 12.51 -16.96
C GLY A 847 7.81 13.64 -17.96
N SER A 848 6.76 14.43 -18.22
CA SER A 848 6.83 15.65 -19.03
C SER A 848 7.33 16.84 -18.21
N GLY A 849 8.01 17.79 -18.86
CA GLY A 849 8.31 19.13 -18.33
C GLY A 849 9.33 19.21 -17.18
N SER A 850 9.57 18.10 -16.48
CA SER A 850 10.53 17.99 -15.38
C SER A 850 11.92 18.45 -15.81
N SER A 851 12.53 19.38 -15.06
CA SER A 851 13.81 19.95 -15.46
C SER A 851 14.64 20.46 -14.29
N GLY A 852 15.94 20.69 -14.50
CA GLY A 852 16.78 21.33 -13.47
C GLY A 852 18.27 21.24 -13.68
N GLU A 853 19.00 21.75 -12.70
CA GLU A 853 20.46 21.88 -12.72
C GLU A 853 21.10 21.30 -11.44
N LEU A 854 22.20 20.56 -11.60
CA LEU A 854 22.95 19.90 -10.53
C LEU A 854 24.44 20.26 -10.66
N THR A 855 24.98 21.01 -9.71
CA THR A 855 26.35 21.54 -9.76
C THR A 855 27.18 21.11 -8.55
N GLY A 856 28.40 20.63 -8.79
CA GLY A 856 29.37 20.35 -7.72
C GLY A 856 28.93 19.24 -6.77
N ALA A 857 28.40 18.14 -7.32
CA ALA A 857 27.81 17.05 -6.56
C ALA A 857 28.67 15.78 -6.59
N GLU A 858 28.58 14.97 -5.54
CA GLU A 858 29.37 13.75 -5.33
C GLU A 858 28.42 12.57 -5.06
N LEU A 859 28.39 11.59 -5.96
CA LEU A 859 27.48 10.43 -5.94
C LEU A 859 28.29 9.13 -5.88
N CYS A 860 28.43 8.55 -4.69
CA CYS A 860 29.30 7.40 -4.41
C CYS A 860 28.48 6.13 -4.08
N GLY A 861 28.85 4.97 -4.63
CA GLY A 861 28.27 3.68 -4.23
C GLY A 861 26.77 3.55 -4.52
N MET A 862 26.31 4.09 -5.65
CA MET A 862 24.87 4.07 -6.00
C MET A 862 24.41 2.64 -6.32
N ARG A 863 23.37 2.15 -5.63
CA ARG A 863 22.90 0.75 -5.71
C ARG A 863 22.14 0.38 -6.99
N ASP A 864 22.01 1.32 -7.92
CA ASP A 864 21.46 1.16 -9.27
C ASP A 864 22.19 2.20 -10.15
N CYS A 865 21.51 2.98 -10.99
CA CYS A 865 22.14 4.07 -11.74
C CYS A 865 22.34 5.36 -10.92
N ALA A 866 23.39 6.15 -11.16
CA ALA A 866 23.61 7.40 -10.41
C ALA A 866 22.71 8.55 -10.89
N LEU A 867 22.56 8.72 -12.21
CA LEU A 867 21.66 9.69 -12.83
C LEU A 867 20.67 8.98 -13.76
N VAL A 868 19.36 9.21 -13.60
CA VAL A 868 18.30 8.59 -14.41
C VAL A 868 17.37 9.66 -14.98
N LEU A 869 17.28 9.74 -16.31
CA LEU A 869 16.34 10.57 -17.05
C LEU A 869 15.37 9.71 -17.89
N THR A 870 14.08 10.04 -17.82
CA THR A 870 12.99 9.38 -18.55
C THR A 870 11.94 10.39 -19.03
N GLY A 871 11.05 9.99 -19.94
CA GLY A 871 9.99 10.85 -20.49
C GLY A 871 10.55 11.94 -21.40
N SER A 872 10.34 13.20 -21.05
CA SER A 872 10.96 14.36 -21.73
C SER A 872 11.70 15.28 -20.75
N ALA A 873 12.22 14.69 -19.66
CA ALA A 873 12.98 15.41 -18.65
C ALA A 873 14.24 16.06 -19.20
N ARG A 874 14.61 17.25 -18.67
CA ARG A 874 15.79 18.02 -19.11
C ARG A 874 16.70 18.39 -17.95
N VAL A 875 17.90 17.81 -17.89
CA VAL A 875 18.85 18.04 -16.79
C VAL A 875 20.18 18.60 -17.30
N VAL A 876 20.71 19.60 -16.60
CA VAL A 876 22.09 20.05 -16.74
C VAL A 876 22.87 19.61 -15.50
N ALA A 877 23.96 18.86 -15.70
CA ALA A 877 24.90 18.52 -14.63
C ALA A 877 26.24 19.21 -14.88
N ARG A 878 26.86 19.76 -13.82
CA ARG A 878 28.17 20.41 -13.85
C ARG A 878 29.03 19.93 -12.69
N ASN A 879 30.34 19.76 -12.89
CA ASN A 879 31.28 19.41 -11.82
C ASN A 879 30.80 18.19 -10.99
N LEU A 880 30.18 17.22 -11.66
CA LEU A 880 29.58 16.04 -11.02
C LEU A 880 30.62 14.92 -10.95
N ARG A 881 30.88 14.39 -9.75
CA ARG A 881 31.69 13.18 -9.53
C ARG A 881 30.75 12.01 -9.22
N ILE A 882 30.73 10.99 -10.08
CA ILE A 882 30.08 9.70 -9.85
C ILE A 882 31.16 8.65 -9.65
N SER A 883 31.03 7.82 -8.60
CA SER A 883 31.90 6.66 -8.39
C SER A 883 31.12 5.43 -7.95
N GLU A 884 31.55 4.26 -8.45
CA GLU A 884 31.01 2.94 -8.06
C GLU A 884 29.47 2.76 -8.20
N PRO A 885 28.80 3.24 -9.27
CA PRO A 885 27.42 2.85 -9.51
C PRO A 885 27.34 1.35 -9.89
N VAL A 886 26.44 0.63 -9.22
CA VAL A 886 26.18 -0.81 -9.39
C VAL A 886 25.50 -1.13 -10.74
N SER A 887 24.99 -0.11 -11.44
CA SER A 887 24.45 -0.20 -12.79
C SER A 887 25.16 0.80 -13.73
N ASP A 888 24.43 1.78 -14.28
CA ASP A 888 24.95 2.76 -15.24
C ASP A 888 25.24 4.10 -14.52
N GLY A 889 26.33 4.81 -14.87
CA GLY A 889 26.63 6.12 -14.27
C GLY A 889 25.60 7.17 -14.68
N LEU A 890 25.51 7.45 -15.98
CA LEU A 890 24.52 8.32 -16.58
C LEU A 890 23.54 7.49 -17.42
N PHE A 891 22.24 7.58 -17.16
CA PHE A 891 21.19 6.87 -17.91
C PHE A 891 20.13 7.85 -18.43
N ALA A 892 19.89 7.84 -19.75
CA ALA A 892 18.89 8.69 -20.40
C ALA A 892 18.11 7.90 -21.47
N ARG A 893 16.78 7.99 -21.47
CA ARG A 893 15.90 7.29 -22.43
C ARG A 893 14.71 8.13 -22.90
N ASP A 894 13.82 7.51 -23.67
CA ASP A 894 12.61 8.11 -24.24
C ASP A 894 12.93 9.35 -25.10
N THR A 895 12.58 10.57 -24.65
CA THR A 895 12.86 11.86 -25.32
C THR A 895 13.55 12.85 -24.38
N SER A 896 14.30 12.34 -23.41
CA SER A 896 14.99 13.14 -22.41
C SER A 896 16.25 13.84 -22.96
N TYR A 897 16.66 14.93 -22.30
CA TYR A 897 17.79 15.75 -22.71
C TYR A 897 18.76 15.92 -21.53
N LEU A 898 19.97 15.39 -21.67
CA LEU A 898 21.01 15.45 -20.65
C LEU A 898 22.18 16.29 -21.17
N THR A 899 22.50 17.38 -20.46
CA THR A 899 23.76 18.10 -20.64
C THR A 899 24.68 17.76 -19.47
N VAL A 900 25.92 17.33 -19.73
CA VAL A 900 26.95 17.13 -18.70
C VAL A 900 28.18 17.98 -19.03
N ARG A 901 28.70 18.70 -18.03
CA ARG A 901 29.89 19.54 -18.17
C ARG A 901 30.90 19.32 -17.04
N GLN A 902 32.15 19.05 -17.39
CA GLN A 902 33.23 18.88 -16.40
C GLN A 902 32.90 17.76 -15.38
N CYS A 903 32.28 16.67 -15.87
CA CYS A 903 31.77 15.57 -15.06
C CYS A 903 32.72 14.37 -15.13
N THR A 904 32.83 13.61 -14.03
CA THR A 904 33.65 12.39 -13.94
C THR A 904 32.76 11.21 -13.54
N VAL A 905 32.88 10.08 -14.23
CA VAL A 905 32.22 8.81 -13.91
C VAL A 905 33.28 7.73 -13.77
N GLU A 906 33.49 7.23 -12.56
CA GLU A 906 34.55 6.28 -12.23
C GLU A 906 33.98 4.92 -11.85
N ARG A 907 34.52 3.85 -12.45
CA ARG A 907 34.30 2.44 -12.04
C ARG A 907 32.82 2.03 -12.02
N ALA A 908 32.09 2.41 -13.06
CA ALA A 908 30.69 2.00 -13.25
C ALA A 908 30.59 0.50 -13.60
N ALA A 909 29.76 -0.26 -12.88
CA ALA A 909 29.70 -1.71 -13.03
C ALA A 909 29.15 -2.18 -14.39
N ARG A 910 28.44 -1.31 -15.11
CA ARG A 910 27.98 -1.54 -16.49
C ARG A 910 28.50 -0.46 -17.44
N TYR A 911 27.78 0.66 -17.58
CA TYR A 911 28.13 1.72 -18.53
C TYR A 911 28.42 3.05 -17.84
N GLY A 912 29.46 3.77 -18.27
CA GLY A 912 29.72 5.13 -17.80
C GLY A 912 28.60 6.08 -18.20
N ALA A 913 28.16 6.01 -19.46
CA ALA A 913 26.94 6.63 -19.95
C ALA A 913 26.13 5.70 -20.85
N HIS A 914 24.79 5.79 -20.78
CA HIS A 914 23.84 4.93 -21.49
C HIS A 914 22.67 5.77 -22.01
N ILE A 915 22.48 5.79 -23.33
CA ILE A 915 21.50 6.63 -24.03
C ILE A 915 20.62 5.73 -24.91
N LEU A 916 19.28 5.85 -24.82
CA LEU A 916 18.34 5.03 -25.58
C LEU A 916 17.22 5.84 -26.23
N ASP A 917 16.49 5.15 -27.12
CA ASP A 917 15.27 5.56 -27.80
C ASP A 917 15.42 6.79 -28.70
N SER A 918 15.28 7.99 -28.14
CA SER A 918 15.46 9.29 -28.80
C SER A 918 15.93 10.35 -27.79
N ALA A 919 16.61 9.89 -26.73
CA ALA A 919 17.27 10.78 -25.77
C ALA A 919 18.52 11.42 -26.38
N VAL A 920 18.89 12.60 -25.86
CA VAL A 920 20.02 13.40 -26.34
C VAL A 920 21.02 13.62 -25.21
N LEU A 921 22.30 13.31 -25.46
CA LEU A 921 23.42 13.68 -24.58
C LEU A 921 24.27 14.79 -25.20
N VAL A 922 24.47 15.88 -24.48
CA VAL A 922 25.52 16.87 -24.78
C VAL A 922 26.59 16.78 -23.70
N ALA A 923 27.80 16.37 -24.07
CA ALA A 923 28.91 16.15 -23.15
C ALA A 923 30.09 17.07 -23.48
N ASP A 924 30.59 17.77 -22.48
CA ASP A 924 31.65 18.78 -22.57
C ASP A 924 32.60 18.54 -21.38
N GLN A 925 33.84 18.12 -21.63
CA GLN A 925 34.77 17.67 -20.58
C GLN A 925 34.19 16.55 -19.68
N LEU A 926 33.53 15.56 -20.30
CA LEU A 926 33.13 14.33 -19.61
C LEU A 926 34.33 13.38 -19.52
N THR A 927 34.61 12.84 -18.34
CA THR A 927 35.62 11.80 -18.10
C THR A 927 34.94 10.52 -17.64
N VAL A 928 35.19 9.41 -18.33
CA VAL A 928 34.71 8.06 -17.99
C VAL A 928 35.91 7.14 -17.77
N THR A 929 35.99 6.49 -16.62
CA THR A 929 37.04 5.52 -16.29
C THR A 929 36.48 4.16 -15.88
N ASP A 930 37.17 3.10 -16.27
CA ASP A 930 37.07 1.73 -15.71
C ASP A 930 35.65 1.14 -15.72
N SER A 931 34.90 1.33 -16.82
CA SER A 931 33.53 0.82 -16.95
C SER A 931 33.49 -0.69 -17.22
N GLY A 932 32.69 -1.43 -16.45
CA GLY A 932 32.57 -2.90 -16.48
C GLY A 932 31.94 -3.51 -17.74
N ALA A 933 31.48 -2.67 -18.67
CA ALA A 933 31.12 -3.04 -20.03
C ALA A 933 31.57 -1.92 -21.00
N HIS A 934 30.66 -1.28 -21.73
CA HIS A 934 30.99 -0.14 -22.60
C HIS A 934 31.20 1.15 -21.80
N GLY A 935 32.17 1.98 -22.16
CA GLY A 935 32.34 3.30 -21.54
C GLY A 935 31.14 4.22 -21.80
N ILE A 936 30.72 4.29 -23.06
CA ILE A 936 29.47 4.92 -23.49
C ILE A 936 28.70 3.93 -24.38
N LEU A 937 27.40 3.74 -24.13
CA LEU A 937 26.48 3.00 -24.99
C LEU A 937 25.36 3.92 -25.48
N ALA A 938 25.15 3.99 -26.79
CA ALA A 938 24.03 4.65 -27.43
C ALA A 938 23.23 3.65 -28.27
N GLU A 939 21.91 3.59 -28.10
CA GLU A 939 21.01 2.65 -28.78
C GLU A 939 19.80 3.34 -29.44
N ASN A 940 19.13 2.63 -30.34
CA ASN A 940 17.92 3.05 -31.07
C ASN A 940 18.18 4.28 -31.95
N SER A 941 17.42 5.37 -31.77
CA SER A 941 17.58 6.64 -32.51
C SER A 941 18.06 7.77 -31.58
N SER A 942 18.87 7.43 -30.58
CA SER A 942 19.48 8.39 -29.66
C SER A 942 20.53 9.27 -30.35
N GLN A 943 20.81 10.43 -29.74
CA GLN A 943 21.73 11.43 -30.29
C GLN A 943 22.78 11.85 -29.27
N PHE A 944 24.01 12.12 -29.73
CA PHE A 944 25.05 12.68 -28.85
C PHE A 944 25.99 13.69 -29.54
N ASP A 945 26.45 14.67 -28.75
CA ASP A 945 27.50 15.63 -29.11
C ASP A 945 28.51 15.65 -27.95
N ILE A 946 29.68 15.06 -28.16
CA ILE A 946 30.73 14.84 -27.16
C ILE A 946 31.96 15.65 -27.52
N ARG A 947 32.48 16.45 -26.59
CA ARG A 947 33.58 17.40 -26.82
C ARG A 947 34.56 17.41 -25.65
N ASP A 948 35.84 17.61 -25.93
CA ASP A 948 36.91 17.79 -24.94
C ASP A 948 36.95 16.68 -23.86
N SER A 949 36.45 15.48 -24.20
CA SER A 949 36.08 14.42 -23.27
C SER A 949 37.07 13.26 -23.30
N SER A 950 37.08 12.44 -22.25
CA SER A 950 37.91 11.23 -22.18
C SER A 950 37.12 9.99 -21.74
N CYS A 951 37.45 8.84 -22.34
CA CYS A 951 36.93 7.53 -21.98
C CYS A 951 38.09 6.52 -21.96
N THR A 952 38.30 5.85 -20.82
CA THR A 952 39.44 4.94 -20.60
C THR A 952 39.06 3.71 -19.78
N GLY A 953 39.75 2.58 -19.97
CA GLY A 953 39.64 1.41 -19.08
C GLY A 953 38.38 0.57 -19.25
N SER A 954 37.64 0.70 -20.35
CA SER A 954 36.37 -0.03 -20.54
C SER A 954 36.60 -1.54 -20.79
N ASP A 955 35.81 -2.38 -20.11
CA ASP A 955 35.87 -3.84 -20.21
C ASP A 955 35.32 -4.38 -21.56
N GLY A 956 34.54 -3.55 -22.26
CA GLY A 956 34.14 -3.68 -23.67
C GLY A 956 34.61 -2.49 -24.51
N ASP A 957 33.81 -2.07 -25.49
CA ASP A 957 34.12 -0.90 -26.34
C ASP A 957 34.10 0.43 -25.57
N GLY A 958 34.95 1.39 -25.95
CA GLY A 958 34.99 2.73 -25.33
C GLY A 958 33.74 3.57 -25.62
N LEU A 959 33.27 3.54 -26.88
CA LEU A 959 31.92 3.92 -27.30
C LEU A 959 31.33 2.81 -28.16
N ARG A 960 30.11 2.37 -27.83
CA ARG A 960 29.30 1.48 -28.66
C ARG A 960 28.03 2.19 -29.12
N THR A 961 27.77 2.14 -30.42
CA THR A 961 26.45 2.47 -31.00
C THR A 961 25.71 1.21 -31.44
N ARG A 962 24.38 1.25 -31.42
CA ARG A 962 23.50 0.20 -31.97
C ARG A 962 22.26 0.81 -32.63
N SER A 963 21.95 0.41 -33.87
CA SER A 963 20.85 0.96 -34.69
C SER A 963 21.07 2.42 -35.16
N ASP A 964 20.00 3.12 -35.54
CA ASP A 964 19.95 4.45 -36.18
C ASP A 964 20.37 5.63 -35.28
N VAL A 965 21.45 5.43 -34.53
CA VAL A 965 22.10 6.43 -33.68
C VAL A 965 22.82 7.44 -34.56
N SER A 966 22.83 8.70 -34.14
CA SER A 966 23.62 9.76 -34.79
C SER A 966 24.40 10.56 -33.75
N GLY A 967 25.61 10.99 -34.10
CA GLY A 967 26.37 11.81 -33.15
C GLY A 967 27.70 12.33 -33.66
N ARG A 968 28.28 13.24 -32.87
CA ARG A 968 29.63 13.78 -33.10
C ARG A 968 30.49 13.59 -31.86
N ILE A 969 31.76 13.29 -32.10
CA ILE A 969 32.82 13.38 -31.10
C ILE A 969 33.88 14.34 -31.63
N THR A 970 34.27 15.33 -30.83
CA THR A 970 35.25 16.38 -31.17
C THR A 970 36.33 16.44 -30.10
N ASP A 971 37.60 16.59 -30.47
CA ASP A 971 38.73 16.90 -29.56
C ASP A 971 38.83 15.99 -28.31
N SER A 972 38.45 14.71 -28.46
CA SER A 972 38.28 13.76 -27.34
C SER A 972 39.22 12.57 -27.44
N ARG A 973 39.41 11.85 -26.33
CA ARG A 973 40.24 10.64 -26.24
C ARG A 973 39.40 9.42 -25.84
N ILE A 974 39.46 8.34 -26.61
CA ILE A 974 38.82 7.06 -26.28
C ILE A 974 39.86 5.95 -26.45
N THR A 975 40.37 5.44 -25.33
CA THR A 975 41.64 4.67 -25.26
C THR A 975 41.56 3.57 -24.18
N GLY A 976 42.52 2.65 -24.14
CA GLY A 976 42.62 1.62 -23.09
C GLY A 976 41.34 0.79 -22.88
N SER A 977 40.55 0.59 -23.92
CA SER A 977 39.33 -0.22 -23.90
C SER A 977 39.65 -1.63 -24.41
N ARG A 978 38.99 -2.68 -23.89
CA ARG A 978 39.24 -4.06 -24.34
C ARG A 978 38.52 -4.41 -25.65
N GLY A 979 37.40 -3.74 -25.93
CA GLY A 979 36.77 -3.73 -27.25
C GLY A 979 37.40 -2.69 -28.16
N GLU A 980 36.66 -2.22 -29.17
CA GLU A 980 37.14 -1.12 -30.00
C GLU A 980 36.99 0.24 -29.30
N ALA A 981 37.78 1.24 -29.69
CA ALA A 981 37.60 2.59 -29.17
C ALA A 981 36.22 3.17 -29.55
N VAL A 982 35.77 2.95 -30.79
CA VAL A 982 34.43 3.33 -31.27
C VAL A 982 33.91 2.21 -32.18
N ALA A 983 32.83 1.55 -31.77
CA ALA A 983 32.18 0.45 -32.49
C ALA A 983 30.70 0.72 -32.78
N GLY A 984 30.16 0.07 -33.81
CA GLY A 984 28.71 -0.01 -34.08
C GLY A 984 28.29 0.39 -35.49
N ASP A 985 26.99 0.39 -35.72
CA ASP A 985 26.30 0.70 -36.98
C ASP A 985 25.76 2.14 -37.07
N GLY A 986 25.93 2.94 -35.99
CA GLY A 986 25.46 4.32 -35.91
C GLY A 986 26.29 5.33 -36.73
N SER A 987 25.64 6.42 -37.12
CA SER A 987 26.22 7.53 -37.90
C SER A 987 27.06 8.48 -37.02
N VAL A 988 28.23 8.01 -36.57
CA VAL A 988 29.15 8.77 -35.71
C VAL A 988 30.21 9.52 -36.51
N ARG A 989 30.22 10.86 -36.39
CA ARG A 989 31.31 11.71 -36.92
C ARG A 989 32.40 11.89 -35.88
N LEU A 990 33.60 11.38 -36.15
CA LEU A 990 34.80 11.62 -35.35
C LEU A 990 35.60 12.80 -35.93
N ASP A 991 36.01 13.72 -35.07
CA ASP A 991 36.78 14.93 -35.40
C ASP A 991 37.88 15.12 -34.32
N ALA A 992 39.14 15.17 -34.71
CA ALA A 992 40.30 15.22 -33.79
C ALA A 992 40.36 14.13 -32.68
N VAL A 993 39.63 13.01 -32.83
CA VAL A 993 39.52 11.97 -31.78
C VAL A 993 40.76 11.07 -31.73
N THR A 994 41.35 10.93 -30.54
CA THR A 994 42.43 9.97 -30.28
C THR A 994 41.85 8.60 -29.90
N THR A 995 41.95 7.61 -30.79
CA THR A 995 41.39 6.25 -30.65
C THR A 995 42.43 5.14 -30.41
N ARG A 996 43.69 5.51 -30.16
CA ARG A 996 44.81 4.59 -29.91
C ARG A 996 45.61 5.09 -28.72
N ASP A 997 46.13 4.17 -27.93
CA ASP A 997 46.97 4.50 -26.79
C ASP A 997 48.24 5.20 -27.27
N ALA A 998 48.54 6.37 -26.70
CA ALA A 998 49.87 6.95 -26.78
C ALA A 998 50.83 6.04 -25.99
N PRO A 999 52.11 5.90 -26.41
CA PRO A 999 53.08 5.09 -25.67
C PRO A 999 53.15 5.59 -24.21
N PRO A 1000 52.91 4.71 -23.21
CA PRO A 1000 52.74 5.15 -21.84
C PRO A 1000 54.06 5.69 -21.27
N PRO A 1001 54.01 6.68 -20.34
CA PRO A 1001 55.15 6.93 -19.47
C PRO A 1001 55.48 5.63 -18.73
N ALA A 1002 56.74 5.20 -18.81
CA ALA A 1002 57.13 3.83 -18.47
C ALA A 1002 56.93 3.52 -16.98
N GLY A 1003 56.00 2.62 -16.63
CA GLY A 1003 55.90 2.12 -15.26
C GLY A 1003 54.56 1.56 -14.78
N GLN A 1004 53.99 0.55 -15.45
CA GLN A 1004 53.21 -0.51 -14.78
C GLN A 1004 52.99 -1.72 -15.70
N PRO A 1005 53.11 -2.98 -15.19
CA PRO A 1005 52.98 -4.18 -16.01
C PRO A 1005 51.53 -4.67 -16.10
N ALA A 1006 51.02 -4.85 -17.32
CA ALA A 1006 49.83 -5.64 -17.57
C ALA A 1006 50.20 -7.12 -17.76
N ALA A 1007 49.56 -8.02 -17.02
CA ALA A 1007 49.71 -9.46 -17.19
C ALA A 1007 48.36 -10.18 -17.00
N GLY A 1008 47.91 -10.88 -18.04
CA GLY A 1008 46.72 -11.72 -18.03
C GLY A 1008 46.89 -12.88 -19.00
N LEU A 1009 46.52 -14.08 -18.58
CA LEU A 1009 46.55 -15.27 -19.42
C LEU A 1009 45.31 -15.28 -20.35
N GLY A 1010 45.43 -15.86 -21.55
CA GLY A 1010 44.28 -16.03 -22.45
C GLY A 1010 43.20 -16.98 -21.90
N PRO A 1011 41.94 -16.92 -22.36
CA PRO A 1011 40.80 -17.62 -21.77
C PRO A 1011 40.91 -19.14 -21.83
N GLN A 1012 41.64 -19.69 -22.81
CA GLN A 1012 41.96 -21.12 -22.84
C GLN A 1012 42.88 -21.53 -21.67
N ALA A 1013 43.83 -20.67 -21.29
CA ALA A 1013 44.71 -20.85 -20.15
C ALA A 1013 44.00 -20.50 -18.81
N GLU A 1014 43.06 -19.55 -18.78
CA GLU A 1014 42.17 -19.32 -17.63
C GLU A 1014 41.30 -20.55 -17.34
N LEU A 1015 40.68 -21.15 -18.36
CA LEU A 1015 39.91 -22.39 -18.24
C LEU A 1015 40.78 -23.54 -17.71
N ASP A 1016 42.03 -23.62 -18.17
CA ASP A 1016 42.98 -24.63 -17.71
C ASP A 1016 43.47 -24.35 -16.27
N ALA A 1017 43.58 -23.08 -15.87
CA ALA A 1017 43.97 -22.66 -14.52
C ALA A 1017 42.87 -22.83 -13.44
N LEU A 1018 41.58 -22.90 -13.82
CA LEU A 1018 40.50 -23.17 -12.86
C LEU A 1018 40.80 -24.42 -12.02
N ILE A 1019 40.47 -24.39 -10.72
CA ILE A 1019 40.72 -25.52 -9.84
C ILE A 1019 39.71 -26.65 -10.15
N GLY A 1020 40.20 -27.87 -10.31
CA GLY A 1020 39.37 -29.06 -10.53
C GLY A 1020 38.70 -29.14 -11.92
N LEU A 1021 37.45 -29.58 -11.93
CA LEU A 1021 36.57 -29.66 -13.12
C LEU A 1021 37.09 -30.52 -14.29
N THR A 1022 37.92 -31.53 -14.03
CA THR A 1022 38.60 -32.37 -15.05
C THR A 1022 37.66 -32.93 -16.13
N GLU A 1023 36.45 -33.37 -15.75
CA GLU A 1023 35.44 -33.89 -16.69
C GLU A 1023 34.90 -32.79 -17.60
N ALA A 1024 34.36 -31.72 -17.01
CA ALA A 1024 33.81 -30.58 -17.74
C ALA A 1024 34.86 -29.92 -18.65
N LYS A 1025 36.10 -29.74 -18.19
CA LYS A 1025 37.21 -29.24 -19.02
C LYS A 1025 37.49 -30.13 -20.21
N ARG A 1026 37.53 -31.46 -20.04
CA ARG A 1026 37.74 -32.40 -21.15
C ARG A 1026 36.60 -32.30 -22.17
N GLN A 1027 35.36 -32.31 -21.70
CA GLN A 1027 34.16 -32.23 -22.54
C GLN A 1027 34.09 -30.89 -23.30
N VAL A 1028 34.41 -29.77 -22.66
CA VAL A 1028 34.49 -28.44 -23.30
C VAL A 1028 35.61 -28.38 -24.34
N ARG A 1029 36.82 -28.87 -24.04
CA ARG A 1029 37.90 -28.98 -25.06
C ARG A 1029 37.46 -29.82 -26.26
N THR A 1030 36.86 -31.00 -26.03
CA THR A 1030 36.32 -31.86 -27.10
C THR A 1030 35.16 -31.24 -27.89
N GLN A 1031 34.52 -30.18 -27.39
CA GLN A 1031 33.55 -29.38 -28.16
C GLN A 1031 34.25 -28.26 -28.95
N VAL A 1032 35.18 -27.55 -28.32
CA VAL A 1032 36.04 -26.54 -28.97
C VAL A 1032 36.79 -27.14 -30.16
N ASP A 1033 37.38 -28.32 -30.03
CA ASP A 1033 38.16 -28.95 -31.09
C ASP A 1033 37.28 -29.44 -32.27
N LEU A 1034 36.02 -29.84 -32.01
CA LEU A 1034 35.07 -30.13 -33.09
C LEU A 1034 34.62 -28.86 -33.83
N LEU A 1035 34.43 -27.75 -33.12
CA LEU A 1035 34.07 -26.47 -33.74
C LEU A 1035 35.24 -25.89 -34.55
N ARG A 1036 36.49 -26.06 -34.08
CA ARG A 1036 37.71 -25.80 -34.86
C ARG A 1036 37.74 -26.66 -36.14
N LEU A 1037 37.48 -27.97 -36.02
CA LEU A 1037 37.46 -28.88 -37.17
C LEU A 1037 36.34 -28.54 -38.18
N ALA A 1038 35.15 -28.16 -37.71
CA ALA A 1038 34.06 -27.71 -38.57
C ALA A 1038 34.45 -26.43 -39.34
N ARG A 1039 34.99 -25.42 -38.64
CA ARG A 1039 35.49 -24.19 -39.27
C ARG A 1039 36.59 -24.49 -40.31
N LEU A 1040 37.61 -25.27 -39.96
CA LEU A 1040 38.70 -25.63 -40.88
C LEU A 1040 38.20 -26.35 -42.14
N ARG A 1041 37.09 -27.11 -42.05
CA ARG A 1041 36.46 -27.75 -43.21
C ARG A 1041 35.68 -26.75 -44.05
N ARG A 1042 34.90 -25.86 -43.42
CA ARG A 1042 34.19 -24.75 -44.09
C ARG A 1042 35.15 -23.84 -44.86
N ASP A 1043 36.23 -23.40 -44.20
CA ASP A 1043 37.26 -22.52 -44.76
C ASP A 1043 38.03 -23.21 -45.90
N ALA A 1044 38.03 -24.55 -45.96
CA ALA A 1044 38.56 -25.37 -47.05
C ALA A 1044 37.50 -25.82 -48.10
N GLY A 1045 36.26 -25.32 -48.02
CA GLY A 1045 35.17 -25.68 -48.94
C GLY A 1045 34.63 -27.11 -48.81
N LEU A 1046 34.95 -27.80 -47.71
CA LEU A 1046 34.53 -29.18 -47.42
C LEU A 1046 33.27 -29.21 -46.56
N SER A 1047 32.37 -30.17 -46.84
CA SER A 1047 31.14 -30.37 -46.05
C SER A 1047 31.45 -30.56 -44.56
N GLU A 1048 30.76 -29.78 -43.71
CA GLU A 1048 30.94 -29.79 -42.25
C GLU A 1048 30.36 -31.06 -41.61
N PRO A 1049 30.97 -31.56 -40.50
CA PRO A 1049 30.36 -32.63 -39.72
C PRO A 1049 29.08 -32.12 -39.03
N PRO A 1050 27.98 -32.90 -38.99
CA PRO A 1050 26.77 -32.48 -38.29
C PRO A 1050 27.01 -32.41 -36.77
N GLY A 1051 26.81 -31.23 -36.18
CA GLY A 1051 26.96 -31.02 -34.75
C GLY A 1051 26.24 -29.76 -34.26
N GLY A 1052 25.43 -29.89 -33.21
CA GLY A 1052 24.75 -28.75 -32.57
C GLY A 1052 25.71 -27.99 -31.65
N ARG A 1053 25.65 -26.65 -31.66
CA ARG A 1053 26.52 -25.78 -30.84
C ARG A 1053 26.05 -25.63 -29.39
N HIS A 1054 24.75 -25.85 -29.14
CA HIS A 1054 24.10 -25.70 -27.83
C HIS A 1054 24.44 -26.86 -26.89
N LEU A 1055 24.59 -26.57 -25.59
CA LEU A 1055 25.05 -27.50 -24.56
C LEU A 1055 24.10 -27.54 -23.35
N VAL A 1056 24.05 -28.66 -22.63
CA VAL A 1056 23.42 -28.74 -21.30
C VAL A 1056 24.50 -28.78 -20.22
N PHE A 1057 24.47 -27.91 -19.23
CA PHE A 1057 25.42 -27.90 -18.11
C PHE A 1057 24.77 -28.52 -16.86
N SER A 1058 25.08 -29.79 -16.62
CA SER A 1058 24.44 -30.65 -15.63
C SER A 1058 25.30 -30.79 -14.37
N GLY A 1059 24.78 -30.42 -13.20
CA GLY A 1059 25.45 -30.67 -11.92
C GLY A 1059 25.00 -29.76 -10.77
N PRO A 1060 25.45 -30.00 -9.53
CA PRO A 1060 25.08 -29.22 -8.33
C PRO A 1060 25.39 -27.72 -8.42
N PRO A 1061 24.80 -26.86 -7.57
CA PRO A 1061 25.15 -25.45 -7.47
C PRO A 1061 26.60 -25.25 -6.99
N GLY A 1062 27.21 -24.13 -7.35
CA GLY A 1062 28.58 -23.79 -6.93
C GLY A 1062 29.71 -24.55 -7.63
N THR A 1063 29.42 -25.46 -8.56
CA THR A 1063 30.40 -26.26 -9.34
C THR A 1063 31.03 -25.50 -10.53
N GLY A 1064 30.91 -24.17 -10.61
CA GLY A 1064 31.55 -23.37 -11.64
C GLY A 1064 30.88 -23.35 -13.03
N LYS A 1065 29.64 -23.86 -13.17
CA LYS A 1065 28.86 -23.86 -14.43
C LYS A 1065 28.91 -22.53 -15.20
N THR A 1066 28.47 -21.43 -14.58
CA THR A 1066 28.47 -20.08 -15.17
C THR A 1066 29.88 -19.60 -15.55
N THR A 1067 30.89 -19.91 -14.70
CA THR A 1067 32.30 -19.53 -14.95
C THR A 1067 32.84 -20.20 -16.20
N VAL A 1068 32.59 -21.50 -16.38
CA VAL A 1068 32.98 -22.25 -17.58
C VAL A 1068 32.17 -21.80 -18.80
N ALA A 1069 30.90 -21.43 -18.65
CA ALA A 1069 30.09 -20.88 -19.74
C ALA A 1069 30.66 -19.54 -20.26
N ARG A 1070 31.11 -18.66 -19.36
CA ARG A 1070 31.75 -17.37 -19.69
C ARG A 1070 33.06 -17.56 -20.45
N LEU A 1071 33.90 -18.50 -19.99
CA LEU A 1071 35.16 -18.82 -20.64
C LEU A 1071 34.96 -19.51 -22.00
N TYR A 1072 33.99 -20.41 -22.11
CA TYR A 1072 33.64 -21.05 -23.38
C TYR A 1072 33.14 -20.03 -24.42
N GLY A 1073 32.35 -19.03 -24.03
CA GLY A 1073 31.96 -17.91 -24.90
C GLY A 1073 33.17 -17.14 -25.45
N ARG A 1074 34.11 -16.75 -24.57
CA ARG A 1074 35.37 -16.09 -24.97
C ARG A 1074 36.23 -16.96 -25.90
N ILE A 1075 36.38 -18.25 -25.60
CA ILE A 1075 37.13 -19.20 -26.44
C ILE A 1075 36.50 -19.33 -27.84
N LEU A 1076 35.16 -19.32 -27.95
CA LEU A 1076 34.49 -19.36 -29.25
C LEU A 1076 34.62 -18.05 -30.04
N ALA A 1077 34.74 -16.90 -29.37
CA ALA A 1077 35.05 -15.62 -30.02
C ALA A 1077 36.49 -15.56 -30.55
N GLU A 1078 37.49 -15.98 -29.75
CA GLU A 1078 38.88 -16.09 -30.23
C GLU A 1078 39.04 -17.03 -31.43
N LEU A 1079 38.17 -18.04 -31.53
CA LEU A 1079 38.15 -19.00 -32.64
C LEU A 1079 37.24 -18.56 -33.80
N GLY A 1080 36.65 -17.36 -33.73
CA GLY A 1080 35.74 -16.82 -34.75
C GLY A 1080 34.53 -17.70 -35.05
N VAL A 1081 34.08 -18.48 -34.06
CA VAL A 1081 32.83 -19.26 -34.09
C VAL A 1081 31.66 -18.41 -33.58
N LEU A 1082 31.97 -17.39 -32.78
CA LEU A 1082 31.09 -16.31 -32.33
C LEU A 1082 31.80 -14.97 -32.60
N SER A 1083 31.05 -13.86 -32.64
CA SER A 1083 31.58 -12.53 -32.98
C SER A 1083 31.94 -11.64 -31.77
N ASP A 1084 31.46 -12.00 -30.57
CA ASP A 1084 31.57 -11.18 -29.36
C ASP A 1084 31.94 -12.07 -28.15
N GLY A 1085 31.26 -13.21 -27.98
CA GLY A 1085 31.55 -14.19 -26.93
C GLY A 1085 30.99 -13.83 -25.55
N ARG A 1086 30.32 -12.67 -25.40
CA ARG A 1086 29.55 -12.29 -24.21
C ARG A 1086 28.64 -13.39 -23.68
N LEU A 1087 28.53 -13.46 -22.35
CA LEU A 1087 27.59 -14.34 -21.64
C LEU A 1087 26.38 -13.55 -21.17
N VAL A 1088 25.18 -13.94 -21.63
CA VAL A 1088 23.89 -13.44 -21.16
C VAL A 1088 23.28 -14.51 -20.26
N GLU A 1089 23.33 -14.30 -18.94
CA GLU A 1089 22.79 -15.21 -17.92
C GLU A 1089 21.36 -14.81 -17.56
N VAL A 1090 20.43 -15.77 -17.59
CA VAL A 1090 18.98 -15.54 -17.36
C VAL A 1090 18.31 -16.69 -16.62
N HIS A 1091 17.21 -16.38 -15.95
CA HIS A 1091 16.32 -17.32 -15.27
C HIS A 1091 14.93 -17.34 -15.92
N ARG A 1092 14.04 -18.23 -15.43
CA ARG A 1092 12.64 -18.30 -15.88
C ARG A 1092 11.89 -16.97 -15.77
N SER A 1093 12.21 -16.13 -14.78
CA SER A 1093 11.62 -14.80 -14.62
C SER A 1093 11.81 -13.91 -15.85
N ASP A 1094 12.88 -14.13 -16.61
CA ASP A 1094 13.39 -13.19 -17.59
C ASP A 1094 12.95 -13.61 -19.00
N LEU A 1095 12.80 -14.91 -19.22
CA LEU A 1095 12.20 -15.48 -20.44
C LEU A 1095 10.66 -15.39 -20.43
N VAL A 1096 10.00 -15.62 -19.27
CA VAL A 1096 8.53 -15.73 -19.18
C VAL A 1096 7.86 -14.37 -18.94
N GLY A 1097 6.78 -14.11 -19.68
CA GLY A 1097 5.98 -12.90 -19.57
C GLY A 1097 4.91 -12.95 -18.45
N GLN A 1098 4.41 -11.79 -18.04
CA GLN A 1098 3.30 -11.70 -17.07
C GLN A 1098 1.91 -11.84 -17.72
N TYR A 1099 1.84 -11.71 -19.06
CA TYR A 1099 0.61 -11.73 -19.84
C TYR A 1099 0.70 -12.73 -21.00
N LEU A 1100 -0.45 -13.30 -21.41
CA LEU A 1100 -0.53 -14.21 -22.57
C LEU A 1100 -0.01 -13.51 -23.84
N GLY A 1101 0.88 -14.18 -24.59
CA GLY A 1101 1.52 -13.63 -25.80
C GLY A 1101 2.64 -12.62 -25.55
N SER A 1102 2.94 -12.28 -24.28
CA SER A 1102 4.14 -11.48 -23.96
C SER A 1102 5.40 -12.34 -23.78
N THR A 1103 5.27 -13.65 -23.66
CA THR A 1103 6.40 -14.54 -23.36
C THR A 1103 7.27 -14.78 -24.60
N ALA A 1104 6.68 -15.06 -25.77
CA ALA A 1104 7.44 -15.21 -27.00
C ALA A 1104 8.26 -13.93 -27.31
N LEU A 1105 7.67 -12.75 -27.17
CA LEU A 1105 8.37 -11.47 -27.33
C LEU A 1105 9.52 -11.28 -26.34
N LYS A 1106 9.33 -11.66 -25.08
CA LYS A 1106 10.34 -11.50 -24.03
C LYS A 1106 11.49 -12.50 -24.17
N THR A 1107 11.17 -13.77 -24.45
CA THR A 1107 12.13 -14.82 -24.80
C THR A 1107 12.96 -14.42 -26.02
N ARG A 1108 12.32 -13.85 -27.05
CA ARG A 1108 12.99 -13.34 -28.24
C ARG A 1108 13.93 -12.17 -27.95
N ALA A 1109 13.49 -11.16 -27.20
CA ALA A 1109 14.34 -10.04 -26.81
C ALA A 1109 15.57 -10.46 -26.00
N VAL A 1110 15.42 -11.45 -25.10
CA VAL A 1110 16.53 -12.07 -24.36
C VAL A 1110 17.48 -12.85 -25.29
N PHE A 1111 16.94 -13.61 -26.25
CA PHE A 1111 17.76 -14.34 -27.22
C PHE A 1111 18.53 -13.39 -28.16
N ASP A 1112 17.86 -12.35 -28.65
CA ASP A 1112 18.45 -11.33 -29.52
C ASP A 1112 19.54 -10.53 -28.79
N SER A 1113 19.40 -10.28 -27.48
CA SER A 1113 20.46 -9.67 -26.66
C SER A 1113 21.69 -10.58 -26.45
N ALA A 1114 21.58 -11.88 -26.76
CA ALA A 1114 22.69 -12.85 -26.72
C ALA A 1114 23.35 -13.10 -28.10
N ARG A 1115 22.91 -12.43 -29.18
CA ARG A 1115 23.54 -12.52 -30.52
C ARG A 1115 25.05 -12.26 -30.48
N GLY A 1116 25.81 -13.06 -31.22
CA GLY A 1116 27.28 -13.05 -31.20
C GLY A 1116 27.90 -13.70 -29.95
N GLY A 1117 27.10 -14.26 -29.06
CA GLY A 1117 27.52 -14.73 -27.74
C GLY A 1117 26.82 -16.01 -27.27
N VAL A 1118 26.73 -16.15 -25.94
CA VAL A 1118 26.21 -17.32 -25.23
C VAL A 1118 25.01 -16.91 -24.38
N LEU A 1119 23.84 -17.48 -24.67
CA LEU A 1119 22.66 -17.42 -23.80
C LEU A 1119 22.73 -18.56 -22.77
N PHE A 1120 22.92 -18.23 -21.50
CA PHE A 1120 22.98 -19.19 -20.39
C PHE A 1120 21.69 -19.13 -19.57
N ILE A 1121 20.92 -20.22 -19.58
CA ILE A 1121 19.62 -20.33 -18.91
C ILE A 1121 19.82 -21.17 -17.66
N ASP A 1122 19.88 -20.54 -16.49
CA ASP A 1122 20.04 -21.26 -15.22
C ASP A 1122 18.70 -21.72 -14.63
N GLU A 1123 18.74 -22.88 -13.97
CA GLU A 1123 17.56 -23.70 -13.64
C GLU A 1123 16.60 -23.87 -14.82
N ALA A 1124 17.09 -24.21 -16.02
CA ALA A 1124 16.29 -24.26 -17.26
C ALA A 1124 15.04 -25.16 -17.17
N TYR A 1125 15.13 -26.27 -16.42
CA TYR A 1125 14.00 -27.15 -16.08
C TYR A 1125 12.81 -26.43 -15.42
N SER A 1126 13.02 -25.26 -14.82
CA SER A 1126 11.97 -24.47 -14.21
C SER A 1126 10.93 -24.00 -15.25
N LEU A 1127 11.32 -23.85 -16.52
CA LEU A 1127 10.42 -23.57 -17.65
C LEU A 1127 9.39 -24.71 -17.86
N ALA A 1128 9.84 -25.95 -17.78
CA ALA A 1128 9.07 -27.17 -18.03
C ALA A 1128 8.12 -27.63 -16.89
N ARG A 1129 8.09 -26.91 -15.75
CA ARG A 1129 7.33 -27.34 -14.56
C ARG A 1129 5.81 -27.38 -14.79
N ARG A 1130 5.25 -28.60 -14.81
CA ARG A 1130 3.82 -28.91 -15.09
C ARG A 1130 2.79 -28.49 -14.01
N PHE A 1131 3.17 -27.69 -13.01
CA PHE A 1131 2.30 -27.29 -11.89
C PHE A 1131 2.25 -25.76 -11.71
N GLY A 1132 1.22 -25.13 -12.28
CA GLY A 1132 0.92 -23.70 -12.06
C GLY A 1132 -0.25 -23.21 -12.92
N VAL A 1133 -0.70 -21.98 -12.68
CA VAL A 1133 -1.65 -21.29 -13.59
C VAL A 1133 -0.93 -20.81 -14.87
N ASN A 1134 0.39 -20.66 -14.78
CA ASN A 1134 1.27 -20.12 -15.84
C ASN A 1134 2.03 -21.24 -16.58
N HIS A 1135 1.44 -22.43 -16.68
CA HIS A 1135 2.03 -23.57 -17.37
C HIS A 1135 2.28 -23.26 -18.85
N ASP A 1136 1.23 -22.81 -19.54
CA ASP A 1136 1.22 -22.60 -20.99
C ASP A 1136 2.23 -21.51 -21.42
N LEU A 1137 2.49 -20.53 -20.53
CA LEU A 1137 3.54 -19.51 -20.71
C LEU A 1137 4.96 -20.08 -20.59
N GLY A 1138 5.17 -21.14 -19.80
CA GLY A 1138 6.46 -21.83 -19.72
C GLY A 1138 6.78 -22.60 -21.02
N GLN A 1139 5.75 -23.21 -21.61
CA GLN A 1139 5.86 -23.86 -22.91
C GLN A 1139 6.03 -22.84 -24.05
N GLU A 1140 5.32 -21.70 -24.02
CA GLU A 1140 5.47 -20.59 -24.97
C GLU A 1140 6.95 -20.12 -25.07
N ALA A 1141 7.67 -20.06 -23.94
CA ALA A 1141 9.10 -19.75 -23.91
C ALA A 1141 9.96 -20.87 -24.52
N ILE A 1142 9.68 -22.13 -24.19
CA ILE A 1142 10.40 -23.29 -24.74
C ILE A 1142 10.24 -23.36 -26.26
N ASP A 1143 9.04 -23.13 -26.77
CA ASP A 1143 8.73 -23.31 -28.20
C ASP A 1143 9.33 -22.18 -29.07
N GLU A 1144 9.28 -20.91 -28.64
CA GLU A 1144 9.97 -19.81 -29.36
C GLU A 1144 11.50 -19.91 -29.20
N LEU A 1145 12.03 -20.33 -28.04
CA LEU A 1145 13.47 -20.62 -27.88
C LEU A 1145 13.93 -21.73 -28.83
N THR A 1146 13.17 -22.83 -28.92
CA THR A 1146 13.45 -23.98 -29.80
C THR A 1146 13.52 -23.58 -31.27
N LYS A 1147 12.69 -22.62 -31.69
CA LYS A 1147 12.68 -22.03 -33.03
C LYS A 1147 13.88 -21.10 -33.25
N LEU A 1148 14.15 -20.17 -32.33
CA LEU A 1148 15.27 -19.24 -32.42
C LEU A 1148 16.64 -19.96 -32.44
N MET A 1149 16.76 -21.09 -31.73
CA MET A 1149 17.92 -21.99 -31.79
C MET A 1149 18.13 -22.63 -33.17
N GLU A 1150 17.10 -22.74 -34.02
CA GLU A 1150 17.27 -23.15 -35.42
C GLU A 1150 17.60 -21.96 -36.31
N ASP A 1151 16.77 -20.91 -36.27
CA ASP A 1151 16.85 -19.73 -37.12
C ASP A 1151 18.22 -19.01 -36.98
N HIS A 1152 18.85 -19.09 -35.80
CA HIS A 1152 20.09 -18.38 -35.45
C HIS A 1152 21.18 -19.30 -34.87
N ARG A 1153 21.21 -20.58 -35.28
CA ARG A 1153 22.20 -21.59 -34.84
C ARG A 1153 23.68 -21.21 -35.10
N GLU A 1154 23.92 -20.27 -36.00
CA GLU A 1154 25.25 -19.72 -36.30
C GLU A 1154 25.62 -18.56 -35.35
N ASP A 1155 24.63 -17.76 -34.94
CA ASP A 1155 24.82 -16.48 -34.25
C ASP A 1155 24.83 -16.60 -32.71
N VAL A 1156 24.20 -17.64 -32.16
CA VAL A 1156 23.98 -17.80 -30.71
C VAL A 1156 24.25 -19.23 -30.26
N VAL A 1157 25.12 -19.38 -29.27
CA VAL A 1157 25.19 -20.61 -28.46
C VAL A 1157 24.19 -20.51 -27.31
N VAL A 1158 23.46 -21.59 -27.05
CA VAL A 1158 22.57 -21.67 -25.88
C VAL A 1158 23.12 -22.73 -24.93
N ILE A 1159 23.16 -22.42 -23.64
CA ILE A 1159 23.57 -23.33 -22.58
C ILE A 1159 22.44 -23.42 -21.56
N ALA A 1160 21.81 -24.58 -21.45
CA ALA A 1160 20.76 -24.83 -20.46
C ALA A 1160 21.38 -25.50 -19.22
N ALA A 1161 21.31 -24.87 -18.06
CA ALA A 1161 21.94 -25.35 -16.83
C ALA A 1161 20.92 -25.84 -15.79
N GLY A 1162 21.32 -26.83 -14.99
CA GLY A 1162 20.47 -27.36 -13.93
C GLY A 1162 21.02 -28.61 -13.23
N TYR A 1163 20.17 -29.22 -12.41
CA TYR A 1163 20.43 -30.50 -11.73
C TYR A 1163 20.21 -31.68 -12.70
N PRO A 1164 20.92 -32.82 -12.54
CA PRO A 1164 20.90 -33.88 -13.55
C PRO A 1164 19.52 -34.45 -13.88
N VAL A 1165 18.74 -34.83 -12.86
CA VAL A 1165 17.43 -35.48 -13.02
C VAL A 1165 16.40 -34.50 -13.61
N GLU A 1166 16.44 -33.24 -13.17
CA GLU A 1166 15.53 -32.20 -13.63
C GLU A 1166 15.81 -31.77 -15.08
N MET A 1167 17.06 -31.86 -15.55
CA MET A 1167 17.41 -31.58 -16.94
C MET A 1167 16.95 -32.67 -17.92
N GLU A 1168 16.77 -33.92 -17.49
CA GLU A 1168 16.11 -34.95 -18.30
C GLU A 1168 14.66 -34.52 -18.61
N GLY A 1169 13.91 -34.14 -17.57
CA GLY A 1169 12.53 -33.62 -17.70
C GLY A 1169 12.41 -32.28 -18.45
N PHE A 1170 13.51 -31.51 -18.60
CA PHE A 1170 13.57 -30.35 -19.49
C PHE A 1170 13.65 -30.76 -20.96
N LEU A 1171 14.53 -31.70 -21.30
CA LEU A 1171 14.71 -32.18 -22.68
C LEU A 1171 13.48 -32.96 -23.18
N GLU A 1172 12.75 -33.64 -22.29
CA GLU A 1172 11.44 -34.26 -22.58
C GLU A 1172 10.30 -33.25 -22.83
N ALA A 1173 10.46 -31.97 -22.47
CA ALA A 1173 9.37 -30.99 -22.52
C ALA A 1173 9.03 -30.52 -23.95
N ASN A 1174 9.98 -30.61 -24.88
CA ASN A 1174 9.75 -30.44 -26.32
C ASN A 1174 10.81 -31.28 -27.07
N PRO A 1175 10.43 -32.23 -27.96
CA PRO A 1175 11.37 -33.05 -28.72
C PRO A 1175 12.41 -32.25 -29.54
N GLY A 1176 12.10 -31.00 -29.89
CA GLY A 1176 13.00 -30.08 -30.58
C GLY A 1176 14.10 -29.46 -29.69
N LEU A 1177 14.03 -29.60 -28.37
CA LEU A 1177 15.15 -29.30 -27.48
C LEU A 1177 16.19 -30.42 -27.53
N ALA A 1178 15.74 -31.67 -27.38
CA ALA A 1178 16.58 -32.86 -27.35
C ALA A 1178 17.42 -33.06 -28.63
N SER A 1179 16.92 -32.62 -29.80
CA SER A 1179 17.68 -32.65 -31.06
C SER A 1179 18.71 -31.53 -31.21
N ARG A 1180 18.58 -30.41 -30.47
CA ARG A 1180 19.45 -29.22 -30.59
C ARG A 1180 20.52 -29.14 -29.52
N PHE A 1181 20.23 -29.63 -28.32
CA PHE A 1181 21.21 -29.81 -27.24
C PHE A 1181 22.04 -31.08 -27.47
N SER A 1182 23.01 -31.00 -28.38
CA SER A 1182 23.76 -32.16 -28.87
C SER A 1182 24.65 -32.85 -27.82
N ARG A 1183 25.00 -32.16 -26.74
CA ARG A 1183 25.89 -32.64 -25.68
C ARG A 1183 25.51 -32.13 -24.29
N ILE A 1184 25.71 -32.99 -23.30
CA ILE A 1184 25.65 -32.69 -21.87
C ILE A 1184 27.08 -32.57 -21.35
N VAL A 1185 27.37 -31.50 -20.61
CA VAL A 1185 28.62 -31.27 -19.87
C VAL A 1185 28.35 -31.49 -18.39
N THR A 1186 29.11 -32.39 -17.76
CA THR A 1186 28.88 -32.84 -16.38
C THR A 1186 29.84 -32.16 -15.40
N PHE A 1187 29.25 -31.48 -14.41
CA PHE A 1187 29.95 -30.76 -13.35
C PHE A 1187 29.84 -31.51 -12.02
N SER A 1188 30.84 -32.34 -11.74
CA SER A 1188 30.97 -33.05 -10.47
C SER A 1188 31.14 -32.09 -9.27
N PRO A 1189 30.77 -32.51 -8.04
CA PRO A 1189 31.15 -31.78 -6.83
C PRO A 1189 32.68 -31.68 -6.69
N TYR A 1190 33.14 -30.62 -6.01
CA TYR A 1190 34.56 -30.50 -5.64
C TYR A 1190 34.92 -31.43 -4.48
N SER A 1191 36.14 -31.97 -4.51
CA SER A 1191 36.72 -32.66 -3.36
C SER A 1191 37.15 -31.66 -2.26
N PRO A 1192 37.27 -32.09 -0.98
CA PRO A 1192 37.74 -31.22 0.09
C PRO A 1192 39.09 -30.53 -0.17
N GLY A 1193 40.01 -31.17 -0.92
CA GLY A 1193 41.29 -30.56 -1.29
C GLY A 1193 41.17 -29.49 -2.37
N GLU A 1194 40.21 -29.61 -3.29
CA GLU A 1194 39.90 -28.56 -4.27
C GLU A 1194 39.21 -27.37 -3.60
N LEU A 1195 38.35 -27.59 -2.60
CA LEU A 1195 37.73 -26.51 -1.82
C LEU A 1195 38.76 -25.68 -1.05
N VAL A 1196 39.76 -26.31 -0.41
CA VAL A 1196 40.88 -25.58 0.23
C VAL A 1196 41.65 -24.75 -0.79
N ARG A 1197 41.98 -25.33 -1.96
CA ARG A 1197 42.64 -24.59 -3.04
C ARG A 1197 41.81 -23.41 -3.55
N ILE A 1198 40.47 -23.50 -3.56
CA ILE A 1198 39.58 -22.39 -3.94
C ILE A 1198 39.66 -21.26 -2.90
N VAL A 1199 39.64 -21.59 -1.59
CA VAL A 1199 39.85 -20.58 -0.53
C VAL A 1199 41.22 -19.90 -0.67
N ARG A 1200 42.29 -20.69 -0.87
CA ARG A 1200 43.64 -20.16 -1.12
C ARG A 1200 43.67 -19.22 -2.32
N HIS A 1201 43.11 -19.62 -3.46
CA HIS A 1201 43.09 -18.78 -4.65
C HIS A 1201 42.28 -17.48 -4.48
N LEU A 1202 41.25 -17.48 -3.61
CA LEU A 1202 40.56 -16.25 -3.24
C LEU A 1202 41.44 -15.36 -2.35
N ALA A 1203 42.14 -15.93 -1.37
CA ALA A 1203 43.11 -15.20 -0.54
C ALA A 1203 44.22 -14.58 -1.40
N ASP A 1204 44.92 -15.40 -2.20
CA ASP A 1204 45.97 -14.98 -3.15
C ASP A 1204 45.49 -13.82 -4.05
N ARG A 1205 44.26 -13.90 -4.57
CA ARG A 1205 43.66 -12.89 -5.46
C ARG A 1205 43.31 -11.58 -4.75
N HIS A 1206 42.89 -11.64 -3.49
CA HIS A 1206 42.52 -10.48 -2.69
C HIS A 1206 43.70 -9.90 -1.89
N GLY A 1207 44.90 -10.48 -2.04
CA GLY A 1207 46.13 -10.03 -1.38
C GLY A 1207 46.32 -10.56 0.04
N PHE A 1208 45.52 -11.53 0.48
CA PHE A 1208 45.64 -12.12 1.81
C PHE A 1208 46.60 -13.32 1.82
N GLU A 1209 47.43 -13.38 2.85
CA GLU A 1209 48.27 -14.53 3.16
C GLU A 1209 47.52 -15.47 4.11
N LEU A 1210 47.53 -16.78 3.81
CA LEU A 1210 46.99 -17.79 4.74
C LEU A 1210 48.10 -18.25 5.70
N ASP A 1211 47.83 -18.17 6.99
CA ASP A 1211 48.68 -18.77 8.02
C ASP A 1211 48.83 -20.30 7.79
N PRO A 1212 50.01 -20.90 8.06
CA PRO A 1212 50.27 -22.32 7.81
C PRO A 1212 49.25 -23.30 8.43
N ASP A 1213 48.63 -22.98 9.56
CA ASP A 1213 47.64 -23.84 10.22
C ASP A 1213 46.22 -23.70 9.65
N VAL A 1214 45.97 -22.72 8.76
CA VAL A 1214 44.66 -22.52 8.11
C VAL A 1214 44.32 -23.63 7.11
N GLU A 1215 45.21 -23.97 6.17
CA GLU A 1215 44.92 -25.01 5.17
C GLU A 1215 44.58 -26.39 5.79
N PRO A 1216 45.29 -26.89 6.83
CA PRO A 1216 44.92 -28.10 7.55
C PRO A 1216 43.53 -28.02 8.22
N ARG A 1217 43.19 -26.88 8.83
CA ARG A 1217 41.89 -26.66 9.49
C ARG A 1217 40.74 -26.61 8.48
N LEU A 1218 40.90 -25.90 7.36
CA LEU A 1218 39.95 -25.88 6.26
C LEU A 1218 39.75 -27.30 5.68
N LEU A 1219 40.83 -28.06 5.49
CA LEU A 1219 40.76 -29.43 4.99
C LEU A 1219 40.00 -30.36 5.95
N ALA A 1220 40.19 -30.21 7.26
CA ALA A 1220 39.43 -30.93 8.28
C ALA A 1220 37.94 -30.56 8.25
N ARG A 1221 37.60 -29.26 8.18
CA ARG A 1221 36.23 -28.76 8.08
C ARG A 1221 35.49 -29.32 6.87
N PHE A 1222 36.09 -29.25 5.67
CA PHE A 1222 35.47 -29.77 4.45
C PHE A 1222 35.36 -31.30 4.44
N ARG A 1223 36.32 -32.04 5.02
CA ARG A 1223 36.21 -33.50 5.21
C ARG A 1223 35.07 -33.87 6.16
N GLY A 1224 34.92 -33.17 7.29
CA GLY A 1224 33.82 -33.38 8.23
C GLY A 1224 32.46 -33.19 7.57
N ARG A 1225 32.27 -32.07 6.87
CA ARG A 1225 31.00 -31.73 6.18
C ARG A 1225 30.70 -32.66 4.99
N ALA A 1226 31.72 -33.14 4.28
CA ALA A 1226 31.53 -34.20 3.28
C ALA A 1226 31.05 -35.52 3.89
N SER A 1227 31.52 -35.88 5.10
CA SER A 1227 31.15 -37.14 5.77
C SER A 1227 29.71 -37.17 6.28
N THR A 1228 29.09 -36.02 6.54
CA THR A 1228 27.67 -35.90 6.96
C THR A 1228 26.68 -35.88 5.79
N GLY A 1229 27.15 -36.09 4.55
CA GLY A 1229 26.30 -36.16 3.36
C GLY A 1229 25.87 -34.81 2.79
N SER A 1230 26.47 -33.70 3.23
CA SER A 1230 26.21 -32.34 2.71
C SER A 1230 27.41 -31.84 1.88
N PRO A 1231 27.47 -32.13 0.56
CA PRO A 1231 28.63 -31.78 -0.26
C PRO A 1231 28.71 -30.28 -0.52
N SER A 1232 29.63 -29.61 0.17
CA SER A 1232 30.01 -28.23 -0.12
C SER A 1232 30.66 -28.09 -1.50
N ASN A 1233 30.45 -26.94 -2.14
CA ASN A 1233 30.99 -26.60 -3.45
C ASN A 1233 31.65 -25.22 -3.45
N GLY A 1234 32.05 -24.68 -4.61
CA GLY A 1234 32.78 -23.41 -4.71
C GLY A 1234 32.04 -22.20 -4.13
N ARG A 1235 30.70 -22.26 -3.99
CA ARG A 1235 29.91 -21.25 -3.29
C ARG A 1235 30.15 -21.29 -1.77
N ASP A 1236 30.13 -22.48 -1.16
CA ASP A 1236 30.47 -22.65 0.25
C ASP A 1236 31.92 -22.22 0.56
N ALA A 1237 32.87 -22.54 -0.33
CA ALA A 1237 34.26 -22.11 -0.18
C ALA A 1237 34.40 -20.59 -0.23
N ARG A 1238 33.68 -19.92 -1.15
CA ARG A 1238 33.64 -18.46 -1.22
C ARG A 1238 33.01 -17.84 0.03
N THR A 1239 31.85 -18.33 0.46
CA THR A 1239 31.18 -17.80 1.68
C THR A 1239 32.01 -18.05 2.94
N LEU A 1240 32.73 -19.18 3.03
CA LEU A 1240 33.66 -19.42 4.14
C LEU A 1240 34.81 -18.40 4.15
N PHE A 1241 35.36 -18.06 2.99
CA PHE A 1241 36.39 -17.01 2.86
C PHE A 1241 35.84 -15.61 3.18
N GLU A 1242 34.62 -15.29 2.75
CA GLU A 1242 33.94 -14.03 3.08
C GLU A 1242 33.75 -13.91 4.61
N THR A 1243 33.29 -14.96 5.30
CA THR A 1243 33.17 -14.96 6.77
C THR A 1243 34.52 -14.98 7.50
N MET A 1244 35.59 -15.53 6.92
CA MET A 1244 36.94 -15.38 7.49
C MET A 1244 37.41 -13.93 7.49
N ILE A 1245 37.04 -13.13 6.48
CA ILE A 1245 37.32 -11.68 6.47
C ILE A 1245 36.46 -10.95 7.52
N GLU A 1246 35.19 -11.34 7.71
CA GLU A 1246 34.32 -10.80 8.78
C GLU A 1246 34.90 -11.09 10.18
N HIS A 1247 35.37 -12.32 10.43
CA HIS A 1247 36.02 -12.71 11.68
C HIS A 1247 37.35 -11.98 11.90
N MET A 1248 38.18 -11.85 10.86
CA MET A 1248 39.40 -11.06 10.91
C MET A 1248 39.11 -9.59 11.26
N ALA A 1249 38.07 -8.98 10.68
CA ALA A 1249 37.67 -7.61 11.00
C ALA A 1249 37.25 -7.47 12.47
N GLY A 1250 36.51 -8.45 13.02
CA GLY A 1250 36.17 -8.51 14.45
C GLY A 1250 37.38 -8.77 15.36
N ARG A 1251 38.38 -9.52 14.92
CA ARG A 1251 39.65 -9.72 15.64
C ARG A 1251 40.49 -8.44 15.72
N LEU A 1252 40.43 -7.61 14.68
CA LEU A 1252 41.24 -6.39 14.55
C LEU A 1252 40.54 -5.13 15.10
N SER A 1253 39.25 -5.17 15.46
CA SER A 1253 38.51 -4.00 15.98
C SER A 1253 39.09 -3.45 17.28
N ASP A 1254 39.66 -4.33 18.10
CA ASP A 1254 40.16 -4.02 19.44
C ASP A 1254 41.63 -3.57 19.42
N ILE A 1255 42.21 -3.40 18.23
CA ILE A 1255 43.61 -2.99 18.01
C ILE A 1255 43.62 -1.58 17.41
N ASP A 1256 44.00 -0.57 18.21
CA ASP A 1256 44.06 0.86 17.81
C ASP A 1256 44.82 1.10 16.49
N ARG A 1257 45.86 0.30 16.22
CA ARG A 1257 46.69 0.36 15.01
C ARG A 1257 47.21 -1.04 14.63
N PRO A 1258 46.45 -1.85 13.86
CA PRO A 1258 46.94 -3.14 13.40
C PRO A 1258 48.12 -2.96 12.44
N THR A 1259 49.08 -3.88 12.49
CA THR A 1259 50.24 -3.84 11.59
C THR A 1259 49.89 -4.26 10.16
N HIS A 1260 50.72 -3.89 9.19
CA HIS A 1260 50.56 -4.30 7.80
C HIS A 1260 50.46 -5.83 7.64
N GLN A 1261 51.22 -6.60 8.43
CA GLN A 1261 51.15 -8.07 8.39
C GLN A 1261 49.81 -8.60 8.94
N GLU A 1262 49.26 -7.97 9.98
CA GLU A 1262 47.99 -8.37 10.59
C GLU A 1262 46.77 -8.05 9.73
N LEU A 1263 46.88 -7.02 8.87
CA LEU A 1263 45.90 -6.68 7.84
C LEU A 1263 45.94 -7.63 6.62
N LEU A 1264 47.03 -8.36 6.42
CA LEU A 1264 47.20 -9.33 5.33
C LEU A 1264 46.98 -10.79 5.77
N THR A 1265 47.22 -11.13 7.04
CA THR A 1265 47.27 -12.54 7.48
C THR A 1265 45.93 -13.03 8.04
N LEU A 1266 45.30 -13.98 7.31
CA LEU A 1266 44.19 -14.79 7.81
C LEU A 1266 44.74 -15.94 8.67
N ARG A 1267 44.21 -16.09 9.90
CA ARG A 1267 44.67 -17.03 10.94
C ARG A 1267 43.65 -18.16 11.17
N PRO A 1268 44.03 -19.25 11.87
CA PRO A 1268 43.11 -20.34 12.19
C PRO A 1268 41.85 -19.91 12.96
N ASP A 1269 41.97 -18.87 13.80
CA ASP A 1269 40.87 -18.32 14.61
C ASP A 1269 39.81 -17.58 13.77
N ASP A 1270 40.16 -17.17 12.54
CA ASP A 1270 39.22 -16.53 11.62
C ASP A 1270 38.26 -17.55 10.98
N ILE A 1271 38.58 -18.85 11.06
CA ILE A 1271 37.73 -19.90 10.51
C ILE A 1271 36.51 -20.06 11.42
N PRO A 1272 35.28 -19.75 10.97
CA PRO A 1272 34.08 -19.89 11.80
C PRO A 1272 33.89 -21.34 12.25
N GLU A 1273 33.31 -21.53 13.43
CA GLU A 1273 32.98 -22.86 13.98
C GLU A 1273 31.95 -23.62 13.09
N PRO A 1274 31.87 -24.97 13.18
CA PRO A 1274 31.10 -25.81 12.25
C PRO A 1274 29.59 -25.85 12.49
#